data_AF-A0AAE0IFX3-F1
#
_entry.id   AF-A0AAE0IFX3-F1
#
_cell.length_a   1.000
_cell.length_b   1.000
_cell.length_c   1.000
_cell.angle_alpha   90.00
_cell.angle_beta   90.00
_cell.angle_gamma   90.00
#
_symmetry.space_group_name_H-M   'P 1'
#
loop_
_entity.id
_entity.type
_entity.pdbx_description
1 polymer ?
#
loop_
_entity_poly.entity_id
_entity_poly.type
_entity_poly.pdbx_seq_one_letter_code
_entity_poly.pdbx_strand_id
1 'polypeptide(L)'
;MANPEAPSTQSAISIGSHDTALCIVPPKGLWPSVDRLRSLYDKAYEKWPPHVNLIYPFAHPENLPEAADRLRSVLQLRQIDDNEIQLSLDTPGVFTQKHGNTLFIQDGNDGHQSQLTRLRRDIFKALGHGQANNYQMHMTVAQSEQATSSAHKFLVDKVGALPPLVWDVSQLYILVRERIQLDGSATSSMKLWGTINLSDNSLTRPERPVEFYKSPFSSPAFSENDQNAGVEKDELRSGLSHYFEEDTGLWIPFHVASLDAEEIPKTLSISSYNVLAEFEYPASSARYPLIIKNILSRDALADVLVLQEVTDDFLSTLLQDEAIRDVYPFSSHGPPNQADIEPLPSFLNTVVLSKYAFDWEWVSFCRKHKGSVVVKFKDIGKQGDSGFLPAVLATVHLTRGLVDGAVATKKADSQRILKYLANTYPGHPWILAGDFNIATSSYSIDAALKKKNISSQTATCLSSFDSLFKDAGLEDTWIISRSEIGDASETDYDRDSSAELFAGEQGATYNPLVNEVAAQIVGSGLDMRPQRYDRILVRGEDLLEIAGFNQFGFPKGRAGDLSESEETYGSDHWGVRCLLNIGSGEASKTDKTAEEIQNLIAPVHFKKAPVRLSEPEAVKDCLSTLGVLPSSEDITRRKAAFDLLKRVILDTPPPTTTENPAPARQQPTVIVTPVGSYSLGVWTATSDIDVLCIGPFSSNTFIALATRRLRKAAVQGIKILRRVRANTGTMLELEVLDIKMDLQYCPSAAVAERWPEVLRAPATDPVWSLPVQTLSKLKAARDLDYLRRSIPDIATFRLAHRFIKTWAKSRGVYSQRFGFLGGIQISILLARVYKLLARELGVNTITLYDLLTTFFDHYASFDFAHSLVFDPLFHKHRLQYTRTAREPLAVLGYFPPALNTSHAASVPSTRAISEEFKRASALLSSVSEATTWTSFLCGATGPSQQLPITLAQVNTSAAADFLAGYKSYIKIDVNYWGLSPTKGAQFVGWLESRCVMLLVDLHRRAPGMYVRMWPARFVESAAAHHHSDSQNPPTEPEDEEEGEDTTKPRDYQGAYLIGLAKLDEAKTISKDDLKTALGAMQTALQRFEAQIRGDDKYFDPKSCWMDARIVSRSDISTSHLLVDGREWGEYTPAEEESDDDDEEDEDEEDYDADNAGDLDSDPTLGKKKKVNKKTKGKKPAPQAPLLEPGKKFRTAADVMSRIRWDPALDASEFIVGYEDRFVGPMERPLEAWTGEQTDEEFIPQHRILYFKKRGAGGDDKGEVVWERKTRKDILFGSGV
;
A
#
# COMPACT_ATOMS: atom_id res chain seq x y z
N MET A 1 89.00 -70.02 -11.02
CA MET A 1 88.46 -68.68 -11.25
C MET A 1 87.12 -68.81 -11.96
N ALA A 2 86.03 -68.52 -11.27
CA ALA A 2 84.75 -68.11 -11.82
C ALA A 2 84.00 -67.44 -10.67
N ASN A 3 83.73 -66.14 -10.82
CA ASN A 3 83.08 -65.27 -9.82
C ASN A 3 81.64 -65.75 -9.52
N PRO A 4 81.14 -65.55 -8.28
CA PRO A 4 79.71 -65.61 -8.02
C PRO A 4 79.03 -64.39 -8.66
N GLU A 5 77.98 -64.64 -9.44
CA GLU A 5 77.14 -63.64 -10.09
C GLU A 5 76.38 -62.79 -9.05
N ALA A 6 76.39 -61.49 -9.28
CA ALA A 6 75.70 -60.47 -8.50
C ALA A 6 74.16 -60.55 -8.71
N PRO A 7 73.34 -60.13 -7.72
CA PRO A 7 71.90 -60.07 -7.89
C PRO A 7 71.52 -59.05 -8.98
N SER A 8 70.65 -59.47 -9.89
CA SER A 8 70.14 -58.66 -11.01
C SER A 8 69.55 -57.34 -10.51
N THR A 9 70.13 -56.22 -10.96
CA THR A 9 69.55 -54.88 -10.81
C THR A 9 68.18 -54.85 -11.51
N GLN A 10 67.09 -54.87 -10.75
CA GLN A 10 65.75 -54.63 -11.28
C GLN A 10 65.72 -53.23 -11.91
N SER A 11 65.29 -53.12 -13.17
CA SER A 11 65.13 -51.84 -13.86
C SER A 11 64.16 -50.94 -13.10
N ALA A 12 64.44 -49.65 -13.03
CA ALA A 12 63.55 -48.67 -12.41
C ALA A 12 62.30 -48.45 -13.27
N ILE A 13 61.12 -48.40 -12.65
CA ILE A 13 59.87 -48.07 -13.34
C ILE A 13 59.78 -46.54 -13.46
N SER A 14 59.58 -46.02 -14.67
CA SER A 14 59.41 -44.58 -14.88
C SER A 14 58.09 -44.07 -14.26
N ILE A 15 58.17 -43.06 -13.40
CA ILE A 15 57.04 -42.47 -12.63
C ILE A 15 56.60 -41.09 -13.13
N GLY A 16 56.74 -40.82 -14.43
CA GLY A 16 56.45 -39.50 -15.03
C GLY A 16 55.06 -39.34 -15.67
N SER A 17 54.17 -40.33 -15.56
CA SER A 17 52.90 -40.32 -16.30
C SER A 17 51.79 -39.56 -15.56
N HIS A 18 51.31 -38.46 -16.15
CA HIS A 18 50.16 -37.70 -15.63
C HIS A 18 48.80 -38.40 -15.85
N ASP A 19 48.81 -39.51 -16.57
CA ASP A 19 47.63 -40.33 -16.84
C ASP A 19 47.39 -41.36 -15.73
N THR A 20 48.23 -41.44 -14.70
CA THR A 20 48.03 -42.35 -13.57
C THR A 20 48.40 -41.69 -12.24
N ALA A 21 47.82 -42.18 -11.15
CA ALA A 21 48.12 -41.72 -9.80
C ALA A 21 48.03 -42.87 -8.80
N LEU A 22 48.88 -42.86 -7.78
CA LEU A 22 48.75 -43.71 -6.59
C LEU A 22 48.25 -42.84 -5.44
N CYS A 23 47.07 -43.15 -4.93
CA CYS A 23 46.33 -42.30 -4.00
C CYS A 23 45.78 -43.08 -2.80
N ILE A 24 45.41 -42.35 -1.75
CA ILE A 24 44.52 -42.79 -0.69
C ILE A 24 43.17 -42.10 -0.94
N VAL A 25 42.07 -42.85 -0.84
CA VAL A 25 40.70 -42.35 -1.04
C VAL A 25 39.91 -42.62 0.25
N PRO A 26 39.24 -41.62 0.85
CA PRO A 26 38.45 -41.82 2.06
C PRO A 26 37.23 -42.71 1.77
N PRO A 27 36.65 -43.37 2.80
CA PRO A 27 35.38 -44.07 2.67
C PRO A 27 34.28 -43.18 2.12
N LYS A 28 33.40 -43.73 1.26
CA LYS A 28 32.32 -42.97 0.59
C LYS A 28 31.39 -42.22 1.55
N GLY A 29 31.23 -42.70 2.79
CA GLY A 29 30.42 -42.03 3.81
C GLY A 29 30.94 -40.66 4.24
N LEU A 30 32.25 -40.38 4.06
CA LEU A 30 32.87 -39.09 4.41
C LEU A 30 32.87 -38.08 3.26
N TRP A 31 32.49 -38.50 2.04
CA TRP A 31 32.56 -37.65 0.86
C TRP A 31 31.57 -36.47 0.90
N PRO A 32 30.31 -36.62 1.36
CA PRO A 32 29.33 -35.54 1.29
C PRO A 32 29.77 -34.24 1.97
N SER A 33 30.50 -34.33 3.09
CA SER A 33 31.02 -33.15 3.80
C SER A 33 31.99 -32.34 2.93
N VAL A 34 32.99 -32.98 2.35
CA VAL A 34 33.98 -32.29 1.49
C VAL A 34 33.43 -31.96 0.10
N ASP A 35 32.61 -32.84 -0.48
CA ASP A 35 32.08 -32.68 -1.83
C ASP A 35 31.04 -31.56 -1.94
N ARG A 36 30.39 -31.18 -0.83
CA ARG A 36 29.55 -29.96 -0.78
C ARG A 36 30.32 -28.72 -1.22
N LEU A 37 31.55 -28.51 -0.71
CA LEU A 37 32.40 -27.41 -1.13
C LEU A 37 33.06 -27.67 -2.49
N ARG A 38 33.57 -28.89 -2.74
CA ARG A 38 34.22 -29.22 -4.03
C ARG A 38 33.29 -29.03 -5.22
N SER A 39 32.01 -29.37 -5.09
CA SER A 39 31.02 -29.18 -6.16
C SER A 39 30.88 -27.73 -6.63
N LEU A 40 31.20 -26.77 -5.76
CA LEU A 40 31.11 -25.35 -6.00
C LEU A 40 32.46 -24.72 -6.37
N TYR A 41 33.51 -25.11 -5.65
CA TYR A 41 34.80 -24.41 -5.68
C TYR A 41 35.97 -25.21 -6.28
N ASP A 42 35.81 -26.51 -6.56
CA ASP A 42 36.85 -27.34 -7.17
C ASP A 42 36.53 -27.68 -8.63
N LYS A 43 37.37 -27.20 -9.56
CA LYS A 43 37.26 -27.51 -11.00
C LYS A 43 37.54 -28.98 -11.34
N ALA A 44 38.12 -29.72 -10.40
CA ALA A 44 38.41 -31.15 -10.48
C ALA A 44 37.32 -32.04 -9.86
N TYR A 45 36.27 -31.47 -9.26
CA TYR A 45 35.09 -32.21 -8.85
C TYR A 45 34.52 -33.05 -10.02
N GLU A 46 34.07 -34.27 -9.72
CA GLU A 46 33.71 -35.36 -10.66
C GLU A 46 34.85 -35.92 -11.53
N LYS A 47 35.86 -35.11 -11.88
CA LYS A 47 37.05 -35.58 -12.62
C LYS A 47 38.00 -36.37 -11.73
N TRP A 48 38.04 -36.05 -10.45
CA TRP A 48 38.81 -36.72 -9.41
C TRP A 48 37.92 -36.99 -8.19
N PRO A 49 37.96 -38.20 -7.59
CA PRO A 49 37.35 -38.42 -6.28
C PRO A 49 38.06 -37.57 -5.21
N PRO A 50 37.50 -37.40 -4.01
CA PRO A 50 38.25 -36.90 -2.87
C PRO A 50 39.44 -37.84 -2.65
N HIS A 51 40.65 -37.31 -2.62
CA HIS A 51 41.84 -38.17 -2.56
C HIS A 51 43.05 -37.44 -1.96
N VAL A 52 43.98 -38.22 -1.43
CA VAL A 52 45.32 -37.78 -1.04
C VAL A 52 46.33 -38.49 -1.93
N ASN A 53 47.12 -37.72 -2.67
CA ASN A 53 48.14 -38.28 -3.56
C ASN A 53 49.36 -38.77 -2.77
N LEU A 54 49.69 -40.07 -2.92
CA LEU A 54 50.97 -40.62 -2.45
C LEU A 54 52.04 -40.41 -3.51
N ILE A 55 51.73 -40.72 -4.77
CA ILE A 55 52.61 -40.52 -5.93
C ILE A 55 51.78 -40.04 -7.12
N TYR A 56 52.04 -38.82 -7.56
CA TYR A 56 51.52 -38.23 -8.79
C TYR A 56 52.54 -37.23 -9.35
N PRO A 57 52.92 -37.30 -10.63
CA PRO A 57 52.64 -38.34 -11.63
C PRO A 57 53.10 -39.75 -11.19
N PHE A 58 52.51 -40.82 -11.74
CA PHE A 58 52.85 -42.22 -11.39
C PHE A 58 53.35 -43.02 -12.62
N ALA A 59 53.30 -44.36 -12.57
CA ALA A 59 53.79 -45.24 -13.62
C ALA A 59 52.88 -45.21 -14.87
N HIS A 60 53.45 -45.26 -16.07
CA HIS A 60 52.66 -45.33 -17.31
C HIS A 60 51.62 -46.46 -17.26
N PRO A 61 50.43 -46.30 -17.90
CA PRO A 61 49.35 -47.30 -17.87
C PRO A 61 49.79 -48.73 -18.19
N GLU A 62 50.74 -48.91 -19.11
CA GLU A 62 51.31 -50.20 -19.52
C GLU A 62 52.11 -50.89 -18.40
N ASN A 63 52.74 -50.11 -17.52
CA ASN A 63 53.60 -50.58 -16.43
C ASN A 63 52.84 -50.74 -15.10
N LEU A 64 51.53 -50.45 -15.06
CA LEU A 64 50.72 -50.56 -13.83
C LEU A 64 50.70 -51.97 -13.22
N PRO A 65 50.61 -53.09 -13.99
CA PRO A 65 50.69 -54.42 -13.41
C PRO A 65 52.01 -54.68 -12.66
N GLU A 66 53.14 -54.36 -13.29
CA GLU A 66 54.46 -54.53 -12.69
C GLU A 66 54.65 -53.60 -11.47
N ALA A 67 54.19 -52.35 -11.57
CA ALA A 67 54.24 -51.41 -10.46
C ALA A 67 53.40 -51.91 -9.27
N ALA A 68 52.19 -52.45 -9.52
CA ALA A 68 51.33 -53.01 -8.48
C ALA A 68 51.97 -54.22 -7.79
N ASP A 69 52.62 -55.13 -8.53
CA ASP A 69 53.30 -56.29 -7.93
C ASP A 69 54.52 -55.88 -7.07
N ARG A 70 55.27 -54.85 -7.49
CA ARG A 70 56.36 -54.28 -6.67
C ARG A 70 55.84 -53.60 -5.41
N LEU A 71 54.70 -52.90 -5.49
CA LEU A 71 54.03 -52.31 -4.32
C LEU A 71 53.64 -53.40 -3.32
N ARG A 72 52.98 -54.47 -3.77
CA ARG A 72 52.60 -55.60 -2.92
C ARG A 72 53.80 -56.26 -2.23
N SER A 73 54.89 -56.43 -2.96
CA SER A 73 56.12 -57.03 -2.43
C SER A 73 56.72 -56.18 -1.30
N VAL A 74 56.65 -54.84 -1.39
CA VAL A 74 57.14 -53.95 -0.33
C VAL A 74 56.18 -53.88 0.86
N LEU A 75 54.88 -53.94 0.63
CA LEU A 75 53.90 -53.99 1.71
C LEU A 75 53.97 -55.31 2.51
N GLN A 76 54.31 -56.43 1.86
CA GLN A 76 54.57 -57.71 2.53
C GLN A 76 55.81 -57.70 3.44
N LEU A 77 56.78 -56.82 3.17
CA LEU A 77 58.03 -56.72 3.94
C LEU A 77 57.90 -55.79 5.17
N ARG A 78 56.77 -55.10 5.33
CA ARG A 78 56.49 -54.22 6.46
C ARG A 78 55.98 -55.00 7.67
N GLN A 79 56.25 -54.50 8.88
CA GLN A 79 55.70 -55.06 10.12
C GLN A 79 54.21 -54.71 10.25
N ILE A 80 53.45 -55.49 11.01
CA ILE A 80 51.99 -55.29 11.18
C ILE A 80 51.67 -53.88 11.70
N ASP A 81 52.44 -53.40 12.69
CA ASP A 81 52.29 -52.04 13.26
C ASP A 81 52.62 -50.91 12.25
N ASP A 82 53.36 -51.20 11.18
CA ASP A 82 53.67 -50.23 10.11
C ASP A 82 52.55 -50.12 9.05
N ASN A 83 51.55 -51.01 9.11
CA ASN A 83 50.41 -51.06 8.18
C ASN A 83 49.14 -50.40 8.75
N GLU A 84 49.08 -50.14 10.06
CA GLU A 84 48.01 -49.36 10.69
C GLU A 84 48.28 -47.86 10.53
N ILE A 85 47.77 -47.30 9.43
CA ILE A 85 47.90 -45.88 9.12
C ILE A 85 46.54 -45.22 9.33
N GLN A 86 46.45 -44.39 10.37
CA GLN A 86 45.29 -43.50 10.56
C GLN A 86 45.57 -42.15 9.89
N LEU A 87 44.54 -41.60 9.25
CA LEU A 87 44.60 -40.29 8.59
C LEU A 87 43.50 -39.39 9.16
N SER A 88 43.88 -38.18 9.58
CA SER A 88 42.98 -37.17 10.15
C SER A 88 43.13 -35.85 9.40
N LEU A 89 42.35 -35.60 8.36
CA LEU A 89 42.42 -34.34 7.61
C LEU A 89 41.61 -33.25 8.31
N ASP A 90 42.29 -32.37 9.04
CA ASP A 90 41.71 -31.33 9.91
C ASP A 90 42.33 -29.94 9.71
N THR A 91 43.47 -29.85 9.03
CA THR A 91 44.25 -28.61 8.95
C THR A 91 44.17 -28.03 7.54
N PRO A 92 43.66 -26.80 7.35
CA PRO A 92 43.60 -26.16 6.05
C PRO A 92 44.98 -25.67 5.59
N GLY A 93 45.19 -25.62 4.27
CA GLY A 93 46.41 -25.09 3.66
C GLY A 93 46.15 -24.51 2.27
N VAL A 94 47.11 -23.72 1.78
CA VAL A 94 47.01 -23.02 0.49
C VAL A 94 48.29 -23.20 -0.33
N PHE A 95 48.13 -23.64 -1.57
CA PHE A 95 49.19 -23.56 -2.59
C PHE A 95 48.94 -22.38 -3.52
N THR A 96 49.81 -21.38 -3.45
CA THR A 96 49.78 -20.20 -4.34
C THR A 96 50.51 -20.49 -5.64
N GLN A 97 49.82 -20.36 -6.78
CA GLN A 97 50.40 -20.52 -8.12
C GLN A 97 50.20 -19.24 -8.94
N LYS A 98 50.96 -19.09 -10.04
CA LYS A 98 50.95 -17.88 -10.88
C LYS A 98 49.55 -17.50 -11.42
N HIS A 99 48.65 -18.46 -11.56
CA HIS A 99 47.32 -18.30 -12.17
C HIS A 99 46.17 -18.77 -11.27
N GLY A 100 46.38 -18.85 -9.95
CA GLY A 100 45.35 -19.22 -8.98
C GLY A 100 45.90 -19.90 -7.73
N ASN A 101 45.03 -20.13 -6.75
CA ASN A 101 45.37 -20.75 -5.47
C ASN A 101 44.55 -22.02 -5.31
N THR A 102 45.19 -23.09 -4.84
CA THR A 102 44.53 -24.34 -4.50
C THR A 102 44.46 -24.44 -2.98
N LEU A 103 43.25 -24.54 -2.45
CA LEU A 103 42.98 -24.75 -1.04
C LEU A 103 42.78 -26.24 -0.80
N PHE A 104 43.40 -26.73 0.27
CA PHE A 104 43.41 -28.13 0.61
C PHE A 104 43.30 -28.33 2.11
N ILE A 105 42.96 -29.55 2.51
CA ILE A 105 43.06 -30.03 3.89
C ILE A 105 44.16 -31.08 3.96
N GLN A 106 44.86 -31.11 5.09
CA GLN A 106 45.95 -32.05 5.38
C GLN A 106 45.85 -32.56 6.81
N ASP A 107 46.66 -33.57 7.12
CA ASP A 107 46.76 -34.09 8.48
C ASP A 107 47.61 -33.17 9.35
N GLY A 108 47.07 -32.60 10.43
CA GLY A 108 47.83 -31.76 11.35
C GLY A 108 48.81 -32.50 12.26
N ASN A 109 48.74 -33.84 12.33
CA ASN A 109 49.52 -34.65 13.26
C ASN A 109 50.87 -35.09 12.65
N ASP A 110 51.97 -34.57 13.20
CA ASP A 110 53.34 -34.88 12.78
C ASP A 110 53.68 -36.39 12.82
N GLY A 111 53.06 -37.14 13.74
CA GLY A 111 53.22 -38.59 13.87
C GLY A 111 52.62 -39.35 12.69
N HIS A 112 51.37 -39.04 12.33
CA HIS A 112 50.67 -39.63 11.18
C HIS A 112 51.35 -39.25 9.85
N GLN A 113 51.71 -37.97 9.70
CA GLN A 113 52.48 -37.51 8.54
C GLN A 113 53.80 -38.27 8.38
N SER A 114 54.49 -38.56 9.48
CA SER A 114 55.74 -39.33 9.48
C SER A 114 55.54 -40.77 8.99
N GLN A 115 54.46 -41.44 9.41
CA GLN A 115 54.13 -42.80 8.95
C GLN A 115 53.85 -42.83 7.44
N LEU A 116 53.03 -41.89 6.94
CA LEU A 116 52.75 -41.76 5.50
C LEU A 116 54.00 -41.44 4.69
N THR A 117 54.89 -40.58 5.21
CA THR A 117 56.16 -40.25 4.56
C THR A 117 57.08 -41.47 4.49
N ARG A 118 57.11 -42.32 5.53
CA ARG A 118 57.81 -43.60 5.50
C ARG A 118 57.21 -44.54 4.45
N LEU A 119 55.90 -44.69 4.39
CA LEU A 119 55.21 -45.52 3.39
C LEU A 119 55.58 -45.08 1.97
N ARG A 120 55.46 -43.80 1.69
CA ARG A 120 55.85 -43.24 0.40
C ARG A 120 57.33 -43.51 0.08
N ARG A 121 58.24 -43.31 1.03
CA ARG A 121 59.67 -43.56 0.83
C ARG A 121 59.95 -45.02 0.46
N ASP A 122 59.29 -45.96 1.14
CA ASP A 122 59.43 -47.39 0.86
C ASP A 122 58.91 -47.74 -0.54
N ILE A 123 57.79 -47.13 -0.94
CA ILE A 123 57.25 -47.25 -2.30
C ILE A 123 58.21 -46.69 -3.35
N PHE A 124 58.80 -45.50 -3.14
CA PHE A 124 59.78 -44.92 -4.06
C PHE A 124 60.97 -45.86 -4.25
N LYS A 125 61.47 -46.45 -3.15
CA LYS A 125 62.55 -47.44 -3.17
C LYS A 125 62.14 -48.70 -3.94
N ALA A 126 60.91 -49.19 -3.77
CA ALA A 126 60.35 -50.33 -4.51
C ALA A 126 60.39 -50.15 -6.02
N LEU A 127 60.09 -48.92 -6.47
CA LEU A 127 59.99 -48.57 -7.89
C LEU A 127 61.36 -48.25 -8.51
N GLY A 128 62.45 -48.29 -7.72
CA GLY A 128 63.82 -48.06 -8.17
C GLY A 128 64.31 -46.61 -8.04
N HIS A 129 63.69 -45.80 -7.17
CA HIS A 129 64.02 -44.38 -6.97
C HIS A 129 64.58 -44.11 -5.56
N GLY A 130 65.72 -43.40 -5.47
CA GLY A 130 66.53 -43.31 -4.23
C GLY A 130 66.17 -42.20 -3.24
N GLN A 131 65.46 -41.15 -3.64
CA GLN A 131 64.97 -40.08 -2.74
C GLN A 131 63.58 -39.61 -3.17
N ALA A 132 62.63 -39.64 -2.24
CA ALA A 132 61.35 -38.96 -2.41
C ALA A 132 61.55 -37.47 -2.09
N ASN A 133 61.15 -36.58 -3.00
CA ASN A 133 61.12 -35.13 -2.72
C ASN A 133 60.21 -34.83 -1.54
N ASN A 134 60.51 -33.74 -0.81
CA ASN A 134 59.61 -33.23 0.22
C ASN A 134 58.27 -32.86 -0.44
N TYR A 135 57.20 -33.50 0.00
CA TYR A 135 55.87 -33.32 -0.58
C TYR A 135 54.83 -33.40 0.50
N GLN A 136 53.99 -32.38 0.53
CA GLN A 136 52.89 -32.24 1.46
C GLN A 136 51.70 -33.05 0.95
N MET A 137 51.36 -34.12 1.67
CA MET A 137 50.20 -34.95 1.36
C MET A 137 48.94 -34.21 1.78
N HIS A 138 48.02 -34.00 0.83
CA HIS A 138 46.85 -33.15 1.01
C HIS A 138 45.69 -33.63 0.15
N MET A 139 44.49 -33.16 0.50
CA MET A 139 43.28 -33.29 -0.31
C MET A 139 42.80 -31.91 -0.76
N THR A 140 42.73 -31.69 -2.07
CA THR A 140 42.21 -30.45 -2.64
C THR A 140 40.70 -30.33 -2.39
N VAL A 141 40.28 -29.18 -1.87
CA VAL A 141 38.87 -28.88 -1.56
C VAL A 141 38.32 -27.75 -2.42
N ALA A 142 39.12 -26.72 -2.69
CA ALA A 142 38.65 -25.53 -3.37
C ALA A 142 39.77 -24.84 -4.15
N GLN A 143 39.37 -23.99 -5.09
CA GLN A 143 40.27 -23.14 -5.85
C GLN A 143 39.77 -21.69 -5.83
N SER A 144 40.71 -20.75 -5.87
CA SER A 144 40.42 -19.31 -5.89
C SER A 144 41.44 -18.58 -6.75
N GLU A 145 41.14 -17.35 -7.17
CA GLU A 145 42.00 -16.62 -8.11
C GLU A 145 43.02 -15.72 -7.41
N GLN A 146 42.57 -14.80 -6.56
CA GLN A 146 43.42 -13.78 -5.93
C GLN A 146 43.61 -14.03 -4.43
N ALA A 147 44.83 -14.38 -4.02
CA ALA A 147 45.16 -14.72 -2.63
C ALA A 147 44.94 -13.57 -1.64
N THR A 148 45.00 -12.32 -2.11
CA THR A 148 44.82 -11.12 -1.25
C THR A 148 43.36 -10.71 -1.08
N SER A 149 42.45 -11.23 -1.91
CA SER A 149 41.03 -10.83 -1.90
C SER A 149 40.30 -11.33 -0.65
N SER A 150 39.29 -10.58 -0.17
CA SER A 150 38.44 -11.01 0.94
C SER A 150 37.76 -12.35 0.65
N ALA A 151 37.27 -12.54 -0.58
CA ALA A 151 36.65 -13.80 -1.01
C ALA A 151 37.57 -15.02 -0.88
N HIS A 152 38.88 -14.85 -1.15
CA HIS A 152 39.85 -15.91 -0.90
C HIS A 152 39.98 -16.23 0.59
N LYS A 153 40.13 -15.20 1.44
CA LYS A 153 40.32 -15.38 2.88
C LYS A 153 39.09 -16.04 3.53
N PHE A 154 37.88 -15.59 3.19
CA PHE A 154 36.65 -16.26 3.62
C PHE A 154 36.58 -17.72 3.17
N LEU A 155 37.02 -18.03 1.95
CA LEU A 155 37.04 -19.41 1.47
C LEU A 155 38.09 -20.26 2.21
N VAL A 156 39.22 -19.68 2.64
CA VAL A 156 40.21 -20.36 3.49
C VAL A 156 39.60 -20.73 4.83
N ASP A 157 38.96 -19.77 5.50
CA ASP A 157 38.27 -20.02 6.78
C ASP A 157 37.16 -21.06 6.62
N LYS A 158 36.39 -20.99 5.52
CA LYS A 158 35.37 -21.98 5.19
C LYS A 158 35.94 -23.40 5.02
N VAL A 159 37.08 -23.54 4.34
CA VAL A 159 37.76 -24.85 4.23
C VAL A 159 38.29 -25.32 5.58
N GLY A 160 38.74 -24.40 6.44
CA GLY A 160 39.19 -24.70 7.80
C GLY A 160 38.06 -25.09 8.76
N ALA A 161 36.81 -24.69 8.46
CA ALA A 161 35.63 -25.03 9.25
C ALA A 161 35.03 -26.40 8.88
N LEU A 162 35.62 -27.15 7.93
CA LEU A 162 35.15 -28.51 7.63
C LEU A 162 35.37 -29.43 8.84
N PRO A 163 34.39 -30.29 9.19
CA PRO A 163 34.59 -31.32 10.20
C PRO A 163 35.78 -32.22 9.85
N PRO A 164 36.61 -32.63 10.82
CA PRO A 164 37.77 -33.49 10.58
C PRO A 164 37.40 -34.80 9.86
N LEU A 165 38.07 -35.10 8.74
CA LEU A 165 37.92 -36.39 8.06
C LEU A 165 38.90 -37.39 8.67
N VAL A 166 38.40 -38.26 9.56
CA VAL A 166 39.20 -39.29 10.23
C VAL A 166 38.84 -40.68 9.73
N TRP A 167 39.83 -41.46 9.27
CA TRP A 167 39.64 -42.87 8.94
C TRP A 167 40.96 -43.65 8.97
N ASP A 168 40.84 -44.97 9.13
CA ASP A 168 41.95 -45.89 9.00
C ASP A 168 42.16 -46.28 7.54
N VAL A 169 43.37 -46.06 7.03
CA VAL A 169 43.74 -46.36 5.65
C VAL A 169 43.89 -47.87 5.51
N SER A 170 42.88 -48.49 4.90
CA SER A 170 42.87 -49.94 4.64
C SER A 170 43.33 -50.30 3.22
N GLN A 171 43.26 -49.38 2.26
CA GLN A 171 43.53 -49.65 0.85
C GLN A 171 44.27 -48.49 0.17
N LEU A 172 45.18 -48.84 -0.74
CA LEU A 172 45.79 -47.93 -1.71
C LEU A 172 45.08 -48.03 -3.05
N TYR A 173 44.86 -46.90 -3.71
CA TYR A 173 44.11 -46.80 -4.95
C TYR A 173 45.04 -46.43 -6.10
N ILE A 174 45.02 -47.20 -7.17
CA ILE A 174 45.70 -46.87 -8.43
C ILE A 174 44.63 -46.32 -9.38
N LEU A 175 44.80 -45.07 -9.79
CA LEU A 175 43.90 -44.37 -10.69
C LEU A 175 44.51 -44.28 -12.10
N VAL A 176 43.68 -44.36 -13.12
CA VAL A 176 44.05 -44.17 -14.53
C VAL A 176 43.13 -43.14 -15.19
N ARG A 177 43.71 -42.25 -15.99
CA ARG A 177 43.00 -41.20 -16.70
C ARG A 177 42.40 -41.74 -17.98
N GLU A 178 41.10 -41.57 -18.13
CA GLU A 178 40.42 -41.80 -19.40
C GLU A 178 40.10 -40.45 -20.04
N ARG A 179 40.25 -40.35 -21.37
CA ARG A 179 39.93 -39.15 -22.15
C ARG A 179 38.77 -39.47 -23.08
N ILE A 180 37.69 -38.72 -22.97
CA ILE A 180 36.50 -38.86 -23.79
C ILE A 180 36.42 -37.64 -24.71
N GLN A 181 36.32 -37.88 -26.02
CA GLN A 181 36.03 -36.84 -27.01
C GLN A 181 34.53 -36.81 -27.26
N LEU A 182 33.89 -35.68 -26.92
CA LEU A 182 32.49 -35.37 -27.23
C LEU A 182 32.46 -34.00 -27.92
N ASP A 183 31.87 -33.91 -29.11
CA ASP A 183 31.60 -32.67 -29.85
C ASP A 183 32.73 -31.62 -29.85
N GLY A 184 33.95 -32.06 -30.16
CA GLY A 184 35.12 -31.17 -30.27
C GLY A 184 35.73 -30.69 -28.95
N SER A 185 35.19 -31.10 -27.79
CA SER A 185 35.77 -30.88 -26.46
C SER A 185 36.30 -32.19 -25.87
N ALA A 186 37.61 -32.24 -25.56
CA ALA A 186 38.21 -33.38 -24.89
C ALA A 186 38.04 -33.24 -23.37
N THR A 187 37.28 -34.14 -22.74
CA THR A 187 37.16 -34.21 -21.28
C THR A 187 37.97 -35.38 -20.74
N SER A 188 38.52 -35.26 -19.52
CA SER A 188 39.29 -36.34 -18.89
C SER A 188 38.88 -36.54 -17.44
N SER A 189 38.74 -37.80 -17.02
CA SER A 189 38.42 -38.19 -15.64
C SER A 189 39.35 -39.32 -15.18
N MET A 190 39.61 -39.36 -13.86
CA MET A 190 40.37 -40.42 -13.23
C MET A 190 39.43 -41.55 -12.80
N LYS A 191 39.70 -42.77 -13.28
CA LYS A 191 38.94 -43.98 -12.98
C LYS A 191 39.78 -44.95 -12.17
N LEU A 192 39.12 -45.80 -11.39
CA LEU A 192 39.75 -46.83 -10.59
C LEU A 192 40.34 -47.92 -11.48
N TRP A 193 41.67 -48.06 -11.50
CA TRP A 193 42.34 -49.18 -12.16
C TRP A 193 42.43 -50.42 -11.26
N GLY A 194 42.67 -50.23 -9.95
CA GLY A 194 42.74 -51.32 -8.97
C GLY A 194 43.05 -50.80 -7.56
N THR A 195 42.80 -51.64 -6.55
CA THR A 195 43.10 -51.36 -5.14
C THR A 195 44.03 -52.40 -4.54
N ILE A 196 44.93 -51.97 -3.66
CA ILE A 196 45.82 -52.84 -2.89
C ILE A 196 45.44 -52.74 -1.42
N ASN A 197 45.03 -53.85 -0.81
CA ASN A 197 44.68 -53.89 0.61
C ASN A 197 45.95 -53.95 1.46
N LEU A 198 46.04 -53.11 2.49
CA LEU A 198 47.20 -52.98 3.37
C LEU A 198 47.29 -54.09 4.43
N SER A 199 46.19 -54.79 4.75
CA SER A 199 46.19 -55.86 5.75
C SER A 199 46.62 -57.21 5.20
N ASP A 200 46.17 -57.57 3.99
CA ASP A 200 46.45 -58.86 3.35
C ASP A 200 47.30 -58.77 2.07
N ASN A 201 47.65 -57.56 1.63
CA ASN A 201 48.44 -57.28 0.43
C ASN A 201 47.79 -57.82 -0.87
N SER A 202 46.47 -58.06 -0.87
CA SER A 202 45.72 -58.48 -2.04
C SER A 202 45.51 -57.32 -3.01
N LEU A 203 45.60 -57.61 -4.31
CA LEU A 203 45.27 -56.67 -5.38
C LEU A 203 43.88 -57.02 -5.92
N THR A 204 42.95 -56.09 -5.81
CA THR A 204 41.63 -56.19 -6.43
C THR A 204 41.59 -55.32 -7.67
N ARG A 205 41.25 -55.90 -8.82
CA ARG A 205 41.20 -55.19 -10.10
C ARG A 205 39.85 -55.43 -10.80
N PRO A 206 39.09 -54.37 -11.12
CA PRO A 206 37.89 -54.49 -11.95
C PRO A 206 38.26 -54.83 -13.41
N GLU A 207 37.35 -55.48 -14.14
CA GLU A 207 37.56 -55.86 -15.55
C GLU A 207 37.82 -54.64 -16.45
N ARG A 208 37.22 -53.49 -16.12
CA ARG A 208 37.43 -52.19 -16.77
C ARG A 208 37.55 -51.10 -15.70
N PRO A 209 38.28 -50.00 -15.97
CA PRO A 209 38.36 -48.91 -15.01
C PRO A 209 36.98 -48.36 -14.63
N VAL A 210 36.70 -48.26 -13.33
CA VAL A 210 35.38 -47.90 -12.80
C VAL A 210 35.33 -46.43 -12.40
N GLU A 211 34.21 -45.76 -12.66
CA GLU A 211 33.98 -44.39 -12.22
C GLU A 211 33.64 -44.33 -10.72
N PHE A 212 34.06 -43.26 -10.06
CA PHE A 212 33.80 -43.06 -8.64
C PHE A 212 32.40 -42.50 -8.37
N TYR A 213 31.98 -41.56 -9.20
CA TYR A 213 30.64 -40.98 -9.25
C TYR A 213 29.79 -41.74 -10.29
N LYS A 214 28.49 -41.87 -10.08
CA LYS A 214 27.60 -42.53 -11.06
C LYS A 214 27.47 -41.62 -12.29
N SER A 215 27.68 -42.14 -13.50
CA SER A 215 27.49 -41.38 -14.74
C SER A 215 26.01 -41.00 -14.94
N PRO A 216 25.69 -39.72 -15.23
CA PRO A 216 24.33 -39.31 -15.62
C PRO A 216 23.78 -40.05 -16.85
N PHE A 217 24.67 -40.66 -17.65
CA PHE A 217 24.34 -41.30 -18.93
C PHE A 217 24.02 -42.80 -18.82
N SER A 218 23.86 -43.34 -17.61
CA SER A 218 23.55 -44.77 -17.40
C SER A 218 22.05 -45.09 -17.27
N SER A 219 21.18 -44.10 -17.47
CA SER A 219 19.75 -44.30 -17.73
C SER A 219 19.49 -44.35 -19.25
N PRO A 220 18.76 -45.35 -19.78
CA PRO A 220 18.56 -45.48 -21.23
C PRO A 220 17.45 -44.54 -21.71
N ALA A 221 17.75 -43.24 -21.85
CA ALA A 221 17.08 -42.29 -22.77
C ALA A 221 17.63 -40.87 -22.56
N PHE A 222 18.68 -40.50 -23.30
CA PHE A 222 18.98 -39.09 -23.56
C PHE A 222 19.05 -38.90 -25.08
N SER A 223 17.98 -38.37 -25.65
CA SER A 223 18.00 -37.74 -26.97
C SER A 223 18.31 -36.25 -26.77
N GLU A 224 19.30 -35.74 -27.51
CA GLU A 224 19.83 -34.36 -27.42
C GLU A 224 18.84 -33.22 -27.78
N ASN A 225 17.54 -33.52 -27.89
CA ASN A 225 16.50 -32.52 -28.17
C ASN A 225 15.56 -32.22 -26.99
N ASP A 226 15.80 -32.78 -25.80
CA ASP A 226 14.90 -32.57 -24.67
C ASP A 226 15.41 -31.43 -23.75
N GLN A 227 14.84 -30.23 -23.92
CA GLN A 227 14.90 -29.14 -22.94
C GLN A 227 14.10 -29.45 -21.65
N ASN A 228 13.88 -30.74 -21.38
CA ASN A 228 13.04 -31.33 -20.34
C ASN A 228 13.84 -32.24 -19.38
N ALA A 229 15.14 -31.97 -19.19
CA ALA A 229 15.83 -32.53 -18.02
C ALA A 229 15.07 -32.11 -16.75
N GLY A 230 14.48 -33.09 -16.05
CA GLY A 230 13.76 -32.86 -14.80
C GLY A 230 14.62 -32.09 -13.81
N VAL A 231 14.03 -31.13 -13.10
CA VAL A 231 14.70 -30.43 -12.01
C VAL A 231 14.76 -31.42 -10.85
N GLU A 232 15.85 -32.16 -10.74
CA GLU A 232 16.05 -33.12 -9.65
C GLU A 232 16.60 -32.42 -8.39
N LYS A 233 16.26 -32.98 -7.23
CA LYS A 233 16.74 -32.58 -5.91
C LYS A 233 18.26 -32.70 -5.82
N ASP A 234 18.93 -31.69 -5.26
CA ASP A 234 20.36 -31.78 -4.95
C ASP A 234 20.56 -32.57 -3.66
N GLU A 235 20.73 -33.90 -3.77
CA GLU A 235 20.92 -34.79 -2.62
C GLU A 235 22.12 -34.41 -1.75
N LEU A 236 23.16 -33.78 -2.31
CA LEU A 236 24.36 -33.38 -1.55
C LEU A 236 24.12 -32.17 -0.66
N ARG A 237 23.13 -31.33 -0.99
CA ARG A 237 22.83 -30.08 -0.27
C ARG A 237 21.46 -30.09 0.38
N SER A 238 20.82 -31.25 0.48
CA SER A 238 19.55 -31.45 1.15
C SER A 238 19.77 -32.12 2.50
N GLY A 239 18.87 -31.90 3.47
CA GLY A 239 19.09 -32.43 4.81
C GLY A 239 17.89 -32.31 5.74
N LEU A 240 18.11 -32.71 6.99
CA LEU A 240 17.17 -32.49 8.09
C LEU A 240 17.35 -31.09 8.65
N SER A 241 16.34 -30.59 9.36
CA SER A 241 16.53 -29.42 10.21
C SER A 241 17.47 -29.75 11.38
N HIS A 242 18.17 -28.74 11.86
CA HIS A 242 18.92 -28.80 13.11
C HIS A 242 18.04 -28.28 14.23
N TYR A 243 18.14 -28.89 15.41
CA TYR A 243 17.46 -28.51 16.63
C TYR A 243 18.48 -28.26 17.74
N PHE A 244 18.25 -27.25 18.56
CA PHE A 244 19.11 -26.96 19.72
C PHE A 244 18.73 -27.85 20.90
N GLU A 245 19.60 -28.78 21.27
CA GLU A 245 19.39 -29.66 22.42
C GLU A 245 19.96 -29.00 23.69
N GLU A 246 19.06 -28.61 24.62
CA GLU A 246 19.45 -27.91 25.85
C GLU A 246 20.41 -28.72 26.74
N ASP A 247 20.24 -30.05 26.80
CA ASP A 247 21.03 -30.93 27.65
C ASP A 247 22.52 -30.96 27.25
N THR A 248 22.81 -30.94 25.95
CA THR A 248 24.18 -30.95 25.43
C THR A 248 24.70 -29.55 25.11
N GLY A 249 23.80 -28.57 24.96
CA GLY A 249 24.13 -27.22 24.53
C GLY A 249 24.58 -27.14 23.07
N LEU A 250 24.21 -28.13 22.26
CA LEU A 250 24.65 -28.29 20.87
C LEU A 250 23.46 -28.33 19.91
N TRP A 251 23.69 -27.91 18.67
CA TRP A 251 22.74 -28.11 17.58
C TRP A 251 22.93 -29.50 16.97
N ILE A 252 21.86 -30.28 16.89
CA ILE A 252 21.88 -31.64 16.35
C ILE A 252 20.86 -31.83 15.22
N PRO A 253 21.10 -32.71 14.23
CA PRO A 253 20.09 -33.05 13.23
C PRO A 253 18.83 -33.66 13.87
N PHE A 254 17.66 -33.12 13.53
CA PHE A 254 16.39 -33.52 14.12
C PHE A 254 15.82 -34.78 13.45
N HIS A 255 15.66 -35.86 14.22
CA HIS A 255 15.07 -37.13 13.78
C HIS A 255 13.68 -37.36 14.42
N VAL A 256 12.73 -37.85 13.61
CA VAL A 256 11.26 -37.87 13.84
C VAL A 256 10.75 -38.71 15.03
N ALA A 257 11.61 -39.29 15.87
CA ALA A 257 11.18 -40.33 16.81
C ALA A 257 10.41 -39.84 18.06
N SER A 258 10.15 -38.54 18.25
CA SER A 258 9.74 -38.00 19.56
C SER A 258 8.79 -36.81 19.58
N LEU A 259 7.89 -36.64 18.60
CA LEU A 259 6.82 -35.62 18.72
C LEU A 259 5.45 -36.28 18.89
N ASP A 260 4.81 -35.99 20.02
CA ASP A 260 3.37 -36.14 20.17
C ASP A 260 2.70 -35.12 19.22
N ALA A 261 1.62 -35.52 18.54
CA ALA A 261 0.92 -34.64 17.62
C ALA A 261 0.39 -33.40 18.37
N GLU A 262 1.06 -32.25 18.22
CA GLU A 262 0.56 -30.97 18.71
C GLU A 262 -0.67 -30.53 17.90
N GLU A 263 -1.55 -29.75 18.53
CA GLU A 263 -2.70 -29.15 17.83
C GLU A 263 -2.21 -28.24 16.69
N ILE A 264 -2.77 -28.44 15.49
CA ILE A 264 -2.47 -27.60 14.32
C ILE A 264 -2.72 -26.13 14.69
N PRO A 265 -1.76 -25.23 14.44
CA PRO A 265 -1.92 -23.83 14.81
C PRO A 265 -3.06 -23.18 14.01
N LYS A 266 -3.82 -22.30 14.66
CA LYS A 266 -4.90 -21.53 14.00
C LYS A 266 -4.38 -20.47 13.03
N THR A 267 -3.14 -20.04 13.22
CA THR A 267 -2.50 -19.00 12.42
C THR A 267 -1.05 -19.38 12.15
N LEU A 268 -0.53 -18.95 11.01
CA LEU A 268 0.88 -19.09 10.63
C LEU A 268 1.42 -17.73 10.20
N SER A 269 2.48 -17.27 10.86
CA SER A 269 3.18 -16.05 10.49
C SER A 269 4.54 -16.37 9.87
N ILE A 270 4.84 -15.70 8.75
CA ILE A 270 6.09 -15.88 7.99
C ILE A 270 6.75 -14.51 7.82
N SER A 271 8.02 -14.41 8.17
CA SER A 271 8.86 -13.24 7.94
C SER A 271 9.97 -13.55 6.94
N SER A 272 10.30 -12.58 6.09
CA SER A 272 11.46 -12.62 5.20
C SER A 272 12.34 -11.40 5.41
N TYR A 273 13.65 -11.58 5.49
CA TYR A 273 14.59 -10.49 5.68
C TYR A 273 15.95 -10.75 5.01
N ASN A 274 16.34 -9.86 4.08
CA ASN A 274 17.70 -9.82 3.57
C ASN A 274 18.59 -9.15 4.62
N VAL A 275 19.58 -9.88 5.15
CA VAL A 275 20.42 -9.40 6.26
C VAL A 275 21.67 -8.64 5.81
N LEU A 276 21.90 -8.57 4.49
CA LEU A 276 23.08 -7.98 3.83
C LEU A 276 24.40 -8.61 4.29
N ALA A 277 25.14 -9.23 3.36
CA ALA A 277 26.42 -9.87 3.70
C ALA A 277 27.58 -8.88 3.91
N GLU A 278 28.54 -9.26 4.77
CA GLU A 278 29.78 -8.53 5.02
C GLU A 278 30.89 -9.00 4.06
N PHE A 279 31.17 -8.22 3.00
CA PHE A 279 32.11 -8.62 1.94
C PHE A 279 33.59 -8.32 2.22
N GLU A 280 33.87 -7.52 3.25
CA GLU A 280 35.24 -7.19 3.68
C GLU A 280 35.75 -8.19 4.72
N TYR A 281 37.03 -8.57 4.62
CA TYR A 281 37.65 -9.51 5.57
C TYR A 281 38.58 -8.78 6.56
N PRO A 282 38.47 -9.03 7.87
CA PRO A 282 37.47 -9.90 8.51
C PRO A 282 36.07 -9.26 8.49
N ALA A 283 35.03 -10.09 8.56
CA ALA A 283 33.64 -9.62 8.57
C ALA A 283 33.39 -8.69 9.76
N SER A 284 32.63 -7.61 9.54
CA SER A 284 32.22 -6.69 10.61
C SER A 284 30.98 -7.22 11.32
N SER A 285 31.04 -7.44 12.63
CA SER A 285 29.89 -7.84 13.44
C SER A 285 29.05 -6.65 13.94
N ALA A 286 29.37 -5.42 13.53
CA ALA A 286 28.77 -4.19 14.06
C ALA A 286 27.24 -4.12 13.89
N ARG A 287 26.69 -4.68 12.79
CA ARG A 287 25.25 -4.68 12.51
C ARG A 287 24.49 -5.82 13.20
N TYR A 288 25.16 -6.89 13.63
CA TYR A 288 24.50 -8.12 14.08
C TYR A 288 23.51 -7.90 15.24
N PRO A 289 23.85 -7.14 16.30
CA PRO A 289 22.90 -6.86 17.38
C PRO A 289 21.64 -6.11 16.90
N LEU A 290 21.79 -5.21 15.92
CA LEU A 290 20.67 -4.47 15.36
C LEU A 290 19.77 -5.36 14.49
N ILE A 291 20.36 -6.26 13.71
CA ILE A 291 19.62 -7.25 12.90
C ILE A 291 18.84 -8.20 13.82
N ILE A 292 19.45 -8.73 14.87
CA ILE A 292 18.79 -9.59 15.88
C ILE A 292 17.64 -8.83 16.55
N LYS A 293 17.87 -7.58 16.97
CA LYS A 293 16.81 -6.71 17.53
C LYS A 293 15.66 -6.49 16.55
N ASN A 294 15.95 -6.35 15.25
CA ASN A 294 14.93 -6.21 14.22
C ASN A 294 14.10 -7.51 14.10
N ILE A 295 14.75 -8.67 14.03
CA ILE A 295 14.11 -10.00 13.96
C ILE A 295 13.20 -10.27 15.16
N LEU A 296 13.62 -9.87 16.36
CA LEU A 296 12.87 -10.06 17.62
C LEU A 296 11.84 -8.95 17.90
N SER A 297 11.72 -7.96 17.01
CA SER A 297 10.72 -6.90 17.18
C SER A 297 9.30 -7.44 17.00
N ARG A 298 8.31 -6.81 17.66
CA ARG A 298 6.89 -7.21 17.59
C ARG A 298 6.38 -7.31 16.14
N ASP A 299 6.85 -6.42 15.28
CA ASP A 299 6.44 -6.36 13.87
C ASP A 299 7.17 -7.42 13.01
N ALA A 300 8.28 -7.99 13.48
CA ALA A 300 9.05 -9.00 12.75
C ALA A 300 8.82 -10.43 13.24
N LEU A 301 8.48 -10.60 14.52
CA LEU A 301 8.38 -11.90 15.17
C LEU A 301 7.37 -12.79 14.43
N ALA A 302 7.83 -13.96 13.99
CA ALA A 302 7.06 -14.87 13.18
C ALA A 302 7.23 -16.31 13.66
N ASP A 303 6.44 -17.22 13.10
CA ASP A 303 6.61 -18.65 13.34
C ASP A 303 7.65 -19.25 12.40
N VAL A 304 7.84 -18.65 11.23
CA VAL A 304 8.87 -19.02 10.26
C VAL A 304 9.62 -17.76 9.81
N LEU A 305 10.94 -17.81 9.86
CA LEU A 305 11.83 -16.73 9.46
C LEU A 305 12.70 -17.18 8.29
N VAL A 306 12.66 -16.44 7.19
CA VAL A 306 13.40 -16.70 5.95
C VAL A 306 14.46 -15.61 5.77
N LEU A 307 15.73 -15.98 5.83
CA LEU A 307 16.85 -15.05 5.73
C LEU A 307 17.58 -15.21 4.40
N GLN A 308 17.97 -14.09 3.78
CA GLN A 308 18.81 -14.06 2.57
C GLN A 308 20.16 -13.40 2.89
N GLU A 309 21.19 -13.74 2.09
CA GLU A 309 22.57 -13.25 2.26
C GLU A 309 23.24 -13.67 3.57
N VAL A 310 22.85 -14.83 4.11
CA VAL A 310 23.43 -15.38 5.33
C VAL A 310 24.84 -15.92 5.08
N THR A 311 25.80 -15.44 5.88
CA THR A 311 27.20 -15.88 5.92
C THR A 311 27.45 -16.83 7.10
N ASP A 312 28.58 -17.53 7.10
CA ASP A 312 28.93 -18.48 8.17
C ASP A 312 29.04 -17.79 9.54
N ASP A 313 29.67 -16.62 9.58
CA ASP A 313 29.91 -15.83 10.79
C ASP A 313 28.59 -15.30 11.39
N PHE A 314 27.71 -14.76 10.52
CA PHE A 314 26.42 -14.26 10.97
C PHE A 314 25.51 -15.38 11.48
N LEU A 315 25.42 -16.53 10.78
CA LEU A 315 24.60 -17.65 11.24
C LEU A 315 25.08 -18.19 12.59
N SER A 316 26.40 -18.30 12.76
CA SER A 316 27.01 -18.71 14.03
C SER A 316 26.63 -17.77 15.16
N THR A 317 26.68 -16.46 14.94
CA THR A 317 26.28 -15.46 15.93
C THR A 317 24.78 -15.51 16.22
N LEU A 318 23.95 -15.63 15.18
CA LEU A 318 22.48 -15.65 15.28
C LEU A 318 21.98 -16.83 16.11
N LEU A 319 22.53 -18.03 15.87
CA LEU A 319 22.11 -19.26 16.56
C LEU A 319 22.70 -19.43 17.97
N GLN A 320 23.63 -18.57 18.37
CA GLN A 320 24.11 -18.49 19.76
C GLN A 320 23.23 -17.61 20.65
N ASP A 321 22.47 -16.68 20.06
CA ASP A 321 21.55 -15.82 20.79
C ASP A 321 20.42 -16.65 21.43
N GLU A 322 20.23 -16.49 22.74
CA GLU A 322 19.23 -17.23 23.52
C GLU A 322 17.80 -16.90 23.08
N ALA A 323 17.49 -15.61 22.88
CA ALA A 323 16.15 -15.19 22.49
C ALA A 323 15.78 -15.68 21.08
N ILE A 324 16.75 -15.81 20.18
CA ILE A 324 16.54 -16.43 18.87
C ILE A 324 16.23 -17.93 19.00
N ARG A 325 16.98 -18.66 19.84
CA ARG A 325 16.77 -20.09 20.08
C ARG A 325 15.42 -20.38 20.71
N ASP A 326 15.01 -19.57 21.68
CA ASP A 326 13.71 -19.69 22.35
C ASP A 326 12.54 -19.55 21.38
N VAL A 327 12.69 -18.66 20.39
CA VAL A 327 11.66 -18.43 19.37
C VAL A 327 11.75 -19.45 18.24
N TYR A 328 12.95 -19.83 17.82
CA TYR A 328 13.18 -20.67 16.64
C TYR A 328 14.04 -21.89 16.99
N PRO A 329 13.43 -22.94 17.57
CA PRO A 329 14.12 -24.17 17.90
C PRO A 329 14.66 -24.93 16.67
N PHE A 330 14.10 -24.72 15.47
CA PHE A 330 14.52 -25.42 14.26
C PHE A 330 15.20 -24.48 13.25
N SER A 331 16.32 -24.92 12.66
CA SER A 331 17.03 -24.20 11.59
C SER A 331 17.39 -25.14 10.43
N SER A 332 17.36 -24.65 9.20
CA SER A 332 17.76 -25.46 8.03
C SER A 332 19.25 -25.81 8.07
N HIS A 333 20.07 -24.93 8.65
CA HIS A 333 21.51 -25.14 8.83
C HIS A 333 21.88 -24.85 10.29
N GLY A 334 22.75 -25.67 10.88
CA GLY A 334 23.30 -25.37 12.19
C GLY A 334 24.47 -24.36 12.12
N PRO A 335 25.03 -23.96 13.28
CA PRO A 335 26.09 -22.96 13.35
C PRO A 335 27.44 -23.50 12.84
N PRO A 336 28.05 -22.90 11.80
CA PRO A 336 29.32 -23.36 11.21
C PRO A 336 30.54 -23.36 12.14
N ASN A 337 30.49 -22.69 13.28
CA ASN A 337 31.56 -22.71 14.27
C ASN A 337 31.49 -23.90 15.25
N GLN A 338 30.44 -24.73 15.16
CA GLN A 338 30.36 -25.99 15.88
C GLN A 338 31.14 -27.08 15.13
N ALA A 339 31.98 -27.84 15.85
CA ALA A 339 33.02 -28.68 15.23
C ALA A 339 32.49 -29.84 14.35
N ASP A 340 31.27 -30.31 14.60
CA ASP A 340 30.60 -31.39 13.89
C ASP A 340 29.60 -30.90 12.83
N ILE A 341 29.49 -29.59 12.62
CA ILE A 341 28.58 -28.98 11.64
C ILE A 341 29.39 -28.44 10.47
N GLU A 342 28.93 -28.73 9.25
CA GLU A 342 29.60 -28.22 8.06
C GLU A 342 29.33 -26.73 7.82
N PRO A 343 30.29 -26.01 7.21
CA PRO A 343 30.06 -24.65 6.79
C PRO A 343 29.00 -24.56 5.69
N LEU A 344 28.41 -23.38 5.54
CA LEU A 344 27.42 -23.14 4.50
C LEU A 344 28.05 -23.36 3.10
N PRO A 345 27.29 -23.85 2.11
CA PRO A 345 27.86 -24.22 0.82
C PRO A 345 28.38 -23.02 0.02
N SER A 346 27.71 -21.86 0.09
CA SER A 346 28.12 -20.64 -0.61
C SER A 346 28.54 -19.53 0.36
N PHE A 347 29.01 -18.41 -0.18
CA PHE A 347 29.22 -17.21 0.63
C PHE A 347 27.89 -16.53 1.00
N LEU A 348 26.98 -16.45 0.02
CA LEU A 348 25.61 -15.94 0.21
C LEU A 348 24.64 -17.10 0.20
N ASN A 349 23.95 -17.34 1.32
CA ASN A 349 23.02 -18.45 1.47
C ASN A 349 21.62 -17.94 1.85
N THR A 350 20.63 -18.80 1.67
CA THR A 350 19.30 -18.61 2.26
C THR A 350 19.11 -19.61 3.38
N VAL A 351 18.65 -19.16 4.55
CA VAL A 351 18.45 -20.00 5.73
C VAL A 351 17.01 -19.83 6.22
N VAL A 352 16.42 -20.91 6.72
CA VAL A 352 15.06 -20.89 7.30
C VAL A 352 15.16 -21.29 8.76
N LEU A 353 14.59 -20.46 9.63
CA LEU A 353 14.39 -20.72 11.06
C LEU A 353 12.88 -20.89 11.29
N SER A 354 12.49 -21.78 12.21
CA SER A 354 11.08 -22.13 12.41
C SER A 354 10.80 -22.55 13.84
N LYS A 355 9.58 -22.25 14.31
CA LYS A 355 8.98 -22.83 15.52
C LYS A 355 8.61 -24.29 15.34
N TYR A 356 8.21 -24.65 14.13
CA TYR A 356 7.73 -25.99 13.79
C TYR A 356 8.81 -26.81 13.12
N ALA A 357 8.82 -28.11 13.40
CA ALA A 357 9.76 -29.04 12.79
C ALA A 357 9.52 -29.17 11.27
N PHE A 358 10.62 -29.28 10.51
CA PHE A 358 10.55 -29.40 9.06
C PHE A 358 11.72 -30.22 8.48
N ASP A 359 11.51 -30.74 7.28
CA ASP A 359 12.59 -31.27 6.43
C ASP A 359 12.83 -30.28 5.29
N TRP A 360 14.03 -30.27 4.69
CA TRP A 360 14.31 -29.35 3.60
C TRP A 360 15.21 -29.92 2.52
N GLU A 361 15.15 -29.30 1.34
CA GLU A 361 15.91 -29.69 0.18
C GLU A 361 16.40 -28.50 -0.63
N TRP A 362 17.52 -28.69 -1.33
CA TRP A 362 18.11 -27.66 -2.17
C TRP A 362 17.73 -27.86 -3.64
N VAL A 363 17.13 -26.83 -4.23
CA VAL A 363 16.79 -26.76 -5.65
C VAL A 363 17.77 -25.82 -6.34
N SER A 364 18.74 -26.38 -7.06
CA SER A 364 19.77 -25.62 -7.77
C SER A 364 19.21 -24.83 -8.95
N PHE A 365 19.66 -23.58 -9.11
CA PHE A 365 19.36 -22.71 -10.26
C PHE A 365 20.45 -22.81 -11.34
N CYS A 366 20.32 -22.05 -12.43
CA CYS A 366 21.27 -22.08 -13.54
C CYS A 366 22.69 -21.68 -13.12
N ARG A 367 22.82 -20.84 -12.09
CA ARG A 367 24.11 -20.45 -11.51
C ARG A 367 24.46 -21.37 -10.35
N LYS A 368 25.67 -21.92 -10.34
CA LYS A 368 26.13 -22.92 -9.33
C LYS A 368 25.88 -22.52 -7.87
N HIS A 369 26.05 -21.24 -7.54
CA HIS A 369 25.91 -20.67 -6.19
C HIS A 369 24.52 -20.11 -5.88
N LYS A 370 23.52 -20.35 -6.73
CA LYS A 370 22.14 -19.88 -6.53
C LYS A 370 21.19 -21.07 -6.54
N GLY A 371 20.16 -20.99 -5.72
CA GLY A 371 19.15 -22.01 -5.57
C GLY A 371 18.11 -21.59 -4.55
N SER A 372 17.22 -22.53 -4.23
CA SER A 372 16.16 -22.36 -3.25
C SER A 372 16.23 -23.46 -2.20
N VAL A 373 16.04 -23.08 -0.94
CA VAL A 373 15.73 -24.01 0.15
C VAL A 373 14.22 -24.25 0.11
N VAL A 374 13.82 -25.48 -0.17
CA VAL A 374 12.41 -25.90 -0.15
C VAL A 374 12.17 -26.68 1.14
N VAL A 375 11.36 -26.09 2.01
CA VAL A 375 10.96 -26.57 3.33
C VAL A 375 9.63 -27.30 3.23
N LYS A 376 9.55 -28.48 3.84
CA LYS A 376 8.33 -29.26 4.03
C LYS A 376 8.04 -29.37 5.52
N PHE A 377 6.96 -28.72 5.96
CA PHE A 377 6.53 -28.78 7.35
C PHE A 377 5.98 -30.16 7.71
N LYS A 378 6.16 -30.59 8.96
CA LYS A 378 5.67 -31.89 9.42
C LYS A 378 4.22 -31.83 9.88
N ASP A 379 3.84 -30.75 10.57
CA ASP A 379 2.54 -30.65 11.26
C ASP A 379 1.60 -29.57 10.68
N ILE A 380 2.07 -28.82 9.69
CA ILE A 380 1.26 -27.81 8.99
C ILE A 380 0.97 -28.31 7.58
N GLY A 381 -0.32 -28.49 7.26
CA GLY A 381 -0.75 -29.01 5.98
C GLY A 381 -2.25 -29.27 5.95
N LYS A 382 -2.74 -29.78 4.82
CA LYS A 382 -4.14 -30.14 4.64
C LYS A 382 -4.30 -31.65 4.57
N GLN A 383 -5.45 -32.15 5.02
CA GLN A 383 -5.82 -33.54 4.83
C GLN A 383 -6.34 -33.72 3.39
N GLY A 384 -5.60 -34.46 2.56
CA GLY A 384 -6.03 -34.84 1.21
C GLY A 384 -6.58 -36.26 1.13
N ASP A 385 -7.14 -36.62 -0.02
CA ASP A 385 -7.70 -37.96 -0.29
C ASP A 385 -6.66 -39.08 -0.15
N SER A 386 -5.39 -38.78 -0.43
CA SER A 386 -4.25 -39.70 -0.39
C SER A 386 -3.42 -39.62 0.90
N GLY A 387 -3.84 -38.81 1.87
CA GLY A 387 -3.14 -38.58 3.14
C GLY A 387 -2.83 -37.10 3.41
N PHE A 388 -1.99 -36.85 4.41
CA PHE A 388 -1.60 -35.50 4.80
C PHE A 388 -0.70 -34.84 3.74
N LEU A 389 -1.12 -33.68 3.26
CA LEU A 389 -0.41 -32.84 2.30
C LEU A 389 0.23 -31.66 3.04
N PRO A 390 1.52 -31.74 3.40
CA PRO A 390 2.22 -30.68 4.11
C PRO A 390 2.25 -29.38 3.32
N ALA A 391 2.21 -28.24 4.02
CA ALA A 391 2.55 -26.95 3.47
C ALA A 391 4.04 -26.93 3.08
N VAL A 392 4.33 -26.31 1.94
CA VAL A 392 5.68 -26.23 1.37
C VAL A 392 6.10 -24.78 1.26
N LEU A 393 7.25 -24.42 1.84
CA LEU A 393 7.83 -23.08 1.72
C LEU A 393 9.08 -23.15 0.86
N ALA A 394 9.22 -22.27 -0.12
CA ALA A 394 10.39 -22.19 -0.98
C ALA A 394 11.04 -20.79 -0.85
N THR A 395 12.33 -20.76 -0.50
CA THR A 395 13.06 -19.49 -0.37
C THR A 395 13.39 -18.89 -1.73
N VAL A 396 13.39 -17.56 -1.82
CA VAL A 396 13.74 -16.84 -3.05
C VAL A 396 14.89 -15.87 -2.77
N HIS A 397 15.94 -15.94 -3.58
CA HIS A 397 16.99 -14.93 -3.61
C HIS A 397 17.55 -14.82 -5.03
N LEU A 398 16.83 -14.12 -5.91
CA LEU A 398 17.18 -14.08 -7.32
C LEU A 398 18.39 -13.19 -7.60
N THR A 399 18.84 -13.17 -8.84
CA THR A 399 20.00 -12.37 -9.24
C THR A 399 19.66 -10.88 -9.30
N ARG A 400 20.47 -10.04 -8.62
CA ARG A 400 20.38 -8.58 -8.67
C ARG A 400 20.66 -7.99 -10.06
N GLY A 401 20.15 -6.79 -10.31
CA GLY A 401 20.49 -5.96 -11.48
C GLY A 401 19.38 -5.85 -12.53
N LEU A 402 19.38 -4.71 -13.23
CA LEU A 402 18.39 -4.34 -14.26
C LEU A 402 19.06 -4.27 -15.64
N VAL A 403 19.44 -5.44 -16.16
CA VAL A 403 20.01 -5.65 -17.50
C VAL A 403 19.37 -6.88 -18.15
N ASP A 404 19.36 -6.97 -19.48
CA ASP A 404 18.68 -8.04 -20.23
C ASP A 404 19.01 -9.46 -19.70
N GLY A 405 20.30 -9.77 -19.55
CA GLY A 405 20.74 -11.08 -19.07
C GLY A 405 20.33 -11.37 -17.62
N ALA A 406 20.27 -10.36 -16.75
CA ALA A 406 19.86 -10.52 -15.36
C ALA A 406 18.36 -10.79 -15.25
N VAL A 407 17.52 -10.07 -16.00
CA VAL A 407 16.07 -10.28 -16.03
C VAL A 407 15.72 -11.63 -16.65
N ALA A 408 16.39 -12.04 -17.72
CA ALA A 408 16.22 -13.37 -18.31
C ALA A 408 16.58 -14.49 -17.31
N THR A 409 17.68 -14.32 -16.56
CA THR A 409 18.08 -15.26 -15.48
C THR A 409 17.00 -15.34 -14.41
N LYS A 410 16.50 -14.19 -13.92
CA LYS A 410 15.41 -14.15 -12.91
C LYS A 410 14.16 -14.89 -13.36
N LYS A 411 13.75 -14.72 -14.62
CA LYS A 411 12.59 -15.40 -15.18
C LYS A 411 12.82 -16.92 -15.26
N ALA A 412 13.98 -17.34 -15.74
CA ALA A 412 14.32 -18.76 -15.81
C ALA A 412 14.36 -19.43 -14.43
N ASP A 413 14.97 -18.77 -13.44
CA ASP A 413 15.04 -19.27 -12.06
C ASP A 413 13.64 -19.34 -11.41
N SER A 414 12.79 -18.33 -11.64
CA SER A 414 11.39 -18.33 -11.19
C SER A 414 10.55 -19.44 -11.84
N GLN A 415 10.73 -19.68 -13.14
CA GLN A 415 10.04 -20.79 -13.81
C GLN A 415 10.53 -22.15 -13.31
N ARG A 416 11.82 -22.26 -12.97
CA ARG A 416 12.42 -23.50 -12.46
C ARG A 416 11.86 -23.90 -11.09
N ILE A 417 11.76 -22.96 -10.16
CA ILE A 417 11.17 -23.23 -8.83
C ILE A 417 9.68 -23.56 -8.94
N LEU A 418 8.92 -22.85 -9.79
CA LEU A 418 7.50 -23.15 -10.00
C LEU A 418 7.28 -24.52 -10.65
N LYS A 419 8.08 -24.87 -11.66
CA LYS A 419 8.04 -26.20 -12.31
C LYS A 419 8.39 -27.30 -11.31
N TYR A 420 9.36 -27.07 -10.43
CA TYR A 420 9.72 -28.01 -9.37
C TYR A 420 8.55 -28.23 -8.40
N LEU A 421 7.97 -27.16 -7.84
CA LEU A 421 6.84 -27.25 -6.92
C LEU A 421 5.63 -27.95 -7.57
N ALA A 422 5.31 -27.61 -8.81
CA ALA A 422 4.20 -28.22 -9.54
C ALA A 422 4.38 -29.73 -9.79
N ASN A 423 5.60 -30.16 -10.07
CA ASN A 423 5.90 -31.56 -10.36
C ASN A 423 6.04 -32.41 -9.08
N THR A 424 6.65 -31.85 -8.03
CA THR A 424 7.01 -32.58 -6.81
C THR A 424 5.93 -32.49 -5.73
N TYR A 425 5.21 -31.37 -5.66
CA TYR A 425 4.22 -31.09 -4.61
C TYR A 425 2.85 -30.69 -5.18
N PRO A 426 2.24 -31.50 -6.07
CA PRO A 426 0.95 -31.18 -6.67
C PRO A 426 -0.16 -31.14 -5.61
N GLY A 427 -0.93 -30.04 -5.59
CA GLY A 427 -2.05 -29.85 -4.67
C GLY A 427 -1.64 -29.49 -3.24
N HIS A 428 -0.36 -29.37 -2.92
CA HIS A 428 0.10 -28.87 -1.62
C HIS A 428 -0.07 -27.34 -1.54
N PRO A 429 -0.35 -26.77 -0.36
CA PRO A 429 -0.23 -25.33 -0.14
C PRO A 429 1.23 -24.88 -0.32
N TRP A 430 1.45 -23.80 -1.07
CA TRP A 430 2.81 -23.27 -1.33
C TRP A 430 2.99 -21.87 -0.78
N ILE A 431 4.18 -21.60 -0.26
CA ILE A 431 4.63 -20.27 0.15
C ILE A 431 5.97 -20.00 -0.56
N LEU A 432 6.09 -18.90 -1.29
CA LEU A 432 7.37 -18.41 -1.80
C LEU A 432 7.72 -17.13 -1.02
N ALA A 433 8.88 -17.10 -0.36
CA ALA A 433 9.28 -15.97 0.47
C ALA A 433 10.75 -15.61 0.24
N GLY A 434 11.03 -14.33 0.04
CA GLY A 434 12.41 -13.87 -0.12
C GLY A 434 12.57 -12.62 -0.98
N ASP A 435 13.82 -12.41 -1.38
CA ASP A 435 14.24 -11.30 -2.24
C ASP A 435 14.17 -11.73 -3.72
N PHE A 436 13.13 -11.24 -4.40
CA PHE A 436 12.90 -11.51 -5.81
C PHE A 436 13.79 -10.65 -6.72
N ASN A 437 14.37 -9.54 -6.23
CA ASN A 437 15.19 -8.64 -7.06
C ASN A 437 14.51 -8.21 -8.38
N ILE A 438 13.17 -8.20 -8.46
CA ILE A 438 12.41 -7.77 -9.64
C ILE A 438 12.16 -6.26 -9.50
N ALA A 439 12.70 -5.47 -10.43
CA ALA A 439 12.50 -4.02 -10.44
C ALA A 439 11.01 -3.68 -10.63
N THR A 440 10.51 -2.77 -9.81
CA THR A 440 9.10 -2.37 -9.79
C THR A 440 8.88 -0.91 -10.15
N SER A 441 9.83 0.00 -9.83
CA SER A 441 9.68 1.42 -10.17
C SER A 441 9.66 1.62 -11.69
N SER A 442 8.55 2.18 -12.20
CA SER A 442 8.41 2.55 -13.60
C SER A 442 9.50 3.53 -14.03
N TYR A 443 9.89 4.45 -13.14
CA TYR A 443 10.97 5.40 -13.39
C TYR A 443 12.31 4.70 -13.65
N SER A 444 12.68 3.73 -12.81
CA SER A 444 13.93 2.97 -12.99
C SER A 444 13.91 2.15 -14.28
N ILE A 445 12.76 1.53 -14.60
CA ILE A 445 12.60 0.74 -15.82
C ILE A 445 12.71 1.63 -17.06
N ASP A 446 12.04 2.78 -17.06
CA ASP A 446 12.08 3.75 -18.17
C ASP A 446 13.46 4.39 -18.33
N ALA A 447 14.14 4.70 -17.23
CA ALA A 447 15.52 5.18 -17.26
C ALA A 447 16.46 4.14 -17.84
N ALA A 448 16.30 2.86 -17.49
CA ALA A 448 17.08 1.76 -18.04
C ALA A 448 16.80 1.54 -19.54
N LEU A 449 15.55 1.66 -19.98
CA LEU A 449 15.17 1.64 -21.41
C LEU A 449 15.82 2.80 -22.18
N LYS A 450 15.72 4.02 -21.66
CA LYS A 450 16.31 5.22 -22.29
C LYS A 450 17.82 5.12 -22.41
N LYS A 451 18.49 4.53 -21.41
CA LYS A 451 19.94 4.25 -21.42
C LYS A 451 20.34 3.03 -22.25
N LYS A 452 19.38 2.25 -22.77
CA LYS A 452 19.60 0.97 -23.48
C LYS A 452 20.27 -0.09 -22.60
N ASN A 453 20.10 -0.02 -21.29
CA ASN A 453 20.53 -1.08 -20.36
C ASN A 453 19.62 -2.32 -20.46
N ILE A 454 18.36 -2.11 -20.86
CA ILE A 454 17.37 -3.14 -21.15
C ILE A 454 16.68 -2.88 -22.49
N SER A 455 16.21 -3.96 -23.12
CA SER A 455 15.35 -3.91 -24.31
C SER A 455 13.87 -3.73 -23.97
N SER A 456 13.04 -3.34 -24.95
CA SER A 456 11.58 -3.28 -24.79
C SER A 456 10.96 -4.65 -24.45
N GLN A 457 11.55 -5.72 -24.97
CA GLN A 457 11.18 -7.10 -24.64
C GLN A 457 11.44 -7.40 -23.16
N THR A 458 12.56 -6.91 -22.61
CA THR A 458 12.90 -7.05 -21.20
C THR A 458 11.97 -6.26 -20.29
N ALA A 459 11.57 -5.04 -20.67
CA ALA A 459 10.55 -4.30 -19.93
C ALA A 459 9.19 -5.02 -19.92
N THR A 460 8.79 -5.62 -21.05
CA THR A 460 7.59 -6.47 -21.13
C THR A 460 7.75 -7.75 -20.30
N CYS A 461 8.96 -8.29 -20.22
CA CYS A 461 9.26 -9.44 -19.37
C CYS A 461 9.09 -9.10 -17.88
N LEU A 462 9.48 -7.91 -17.44
CA LEU A 462 9.31 -7.45 -16.06
C LEU A 462 7.82 -7.38 -15.65
N SER A 463 6.95 -6.86 -16.52
CA SER A 463 5.51 -6.82 -16.25
C SER A 463 4.83 -8.20 -16.30
N SER A 464 5.48 -9.21 -16.90
CA SER A 464 4.96 -10.59 -16.98
C SER A 464 5.20 -11.45 -15.74
N PHE A 465 5.97 -10.99 -14.74
CA PHE A 465 6.21 -11.77 -13.52
C PHE A 465 4.93 -11.95 -12.69
N ASP A 466 4.11 -10.91 -12.56
CA ASP A 466 2.86 -11.01 -11.81
C ASP A 466 1.91 -12.04 -12.46
N SER A 467 1.80 -12.05 -13.79
CA SER A 467 1.05 -13.09 -14.51
C SER A 467 1.66 -14.49 -14.32
N LEU A 468 3.00 -14.60 -14.32
CA LEU A 468 3.68 -15.88 -14.11
C LEU A 468 3.33 -16.50 -12.74
N PHE A 469 3.33 -15.69 -11.68
CA PHE A 469 2.98 -16.16 -10.33
C PHE A 469 1.49 -16.45 -10.21
N LYS A 470 0.65 -15.60 -10.81
CA LYS A 470 -0.80 -15.80 -10.82
C LYS A 470 -1.21 -17.08 -11.57
N ASP A 471 -0.60 -17.37 -12.71
CA ASP A 471 -0.83 -18.61 -13.48
C ASP A 471 -0.45 -19.86 -12.67
N ALA A 472 0.47 -19.73 -11.71
CA ALA A 472 0.82 -20.79 -10.76
C ALA A 472 -0.11 -20.88 -9.53
N GLY A 473 -1.12 -19.99 -9.43
CA GLY A 473 -2.05 -19.90 -8.32
C GLY A 473 -1.49 -19.17 -7.09
N LEU A 474 -0.40 -18.41 -7.23
CA LEU A 474 0.22 -17.66 -6.14
C LEU A 474 -0.35 -16.25 -6.06
N GLU A 475 -0.80 -15.88 -4.86
CA GLU A 475 -1.28 -14.54 -4.53
C GLU A 475 -0.23 -13.77 -3.73
N ASP A 476 -0.04 -12.50 -4.04
CA ASP A 476 0.90 -11.64 -3.32
C ASP A 476 0.28 -11.09 -2.03
N THR A 477 0.85 -11.45 -0.88
CA THR A 477 0.26 -11.13 0.43
C THR A 477 0.14 -9.63 0.69
N TRP A 478 1.05 -8.81 0.17
CA TRP A 478 0.97 -7.36 0.32
C TRP A 478 -0.15 -6.78 -0.54
N ILE A 479 -0.30 -7.25 -1.79
CA ILE A 479 -1.35 -6.76 -2.70
C ILE A 479 -2.73 -7.08 -2.14
N ILE A 480 -2.94 -8.31 -1.63
CA ILE A 480 -4.20 -8.73 -1.01
C ILE A 480 -4.45 -7.97 0.30
N SER A 481 -3.46 -7.88 1.18
CA SER A 481 -3.61 -7.13 2.45
C SER A 481 -3.90 -5.65 2.22
N ARG A 482 -3.27 -5.04 1.21
CA ARG A 482 -3.53 -3.67 0.81
C ARG A 482 -4.94 -3.52 0.22
N SER A 483 -5.26 -4.27 -0.83
CA SER A 483 -6.48 -4.05 -1.59
C SER A 483 -7.73 -4.50 -0.84
N GLU A 484 -7.64 -5.54 -0.02
CA GLU A 484 -8.80 -6.15 0.60
C GLU A 484 -8.94 -5.92 2.10
N ILE A 485 -7.84 -5.86 2.85
CA ILE A 485 -7.88 -5.59 4.30
C ILE A 485 -7.64 -4.09 4.54
N GLY A 486 -6.93 -3.44 3.62
CA GLY A 486 -6.38 -2.10 3.75
C GLY A 486 -5.32 -2.01 4.84
N ASP A 487 -4.80 -3.13 5.33
CA ASP A 487 -3.84 -3.18 6.44
C ASP A 487 -2.52 -3.76 5.95
N ALA A 488 -1.98 -3.15 4.89
CA ALA A 488 -0.57 -3.26 4.58
C ALA A 488 0.10 -2.09 5.30
N SER A 489 0.97 -2.35 6.26
CA SER A 489 1.64 -1.30 7.04
C SER A 489 2.48 -0.38 6.12
N GLU A 490 1.88 0.66 5.56
CA GLU A 490 2.64 1.79 5.06
C GLU A 490 3.03 2.62 6.28
N THR A 491 4.33 2.74 6.49
CA THR A 491 4.91 3.59 7.54
C THR A 491 4.64 5.06 7.23
N ASP A 492 4.56 5.89 8.27
CA ASP A 492 4.37 7.35 8.13
C ASP A 492 5.46 8.05 7.28
N TYR A 493 6.60 7.38 7.01
CA TYR A 493 7.63 7.85 6.06
C TYR A 493 7.08 8.09 4.63
N ASP A 494 6.07 7.34 4.18
CA ASP A 494 5.43 7.56 2.87
C ASP A 494 4.40 8.71 2.87
N ARG A 495 3.95 9.16 4.05
CA ARG A 495 2.94 10.21 4.19
C ARG A 495 3.53 11.63 4.08
N ASP A 496 4.80 11.81 4.44
CA ASP A 496 5.46 13.12 4.53
C ASP A 496 6.52 13.37 3.45
N SER A 497 6.77 12.41 2.55
CA SER A 497 7.70 12.65 1.45
C SER A 497 7.06 13.60 0.43
N SER A 498 7.58 14.82 0.35
CA SER A 498 7.29 15.78 -0.72
C SER A 498 7.85 15.33 -2.09
N ALA A 499 8.37 14.11 -2.18
CA ALA A 499 9.01 13.56 -3.35
C ALA A 499 7.97 13.05 -4.36
N GLU A 500 8.29 13.19 -5.65
CA GLU A 500 7.50 12.60 -6.73
C GLU A 500 7.50 11.08 -6.57
N LEU A 501 6.32 10.49 -6.37
CA LEU A 501 6.08 9.04 -6.33
C LEU A 501 5.76 8.55 -7.75
N PHE A 502 6.45 7.51 -8.21
CA PHE A 502 6.19 6.85 -9.49
C PHE A 502 5.44 5.53 -9.29
N ALA A 503 4.94 4.96 -10.39
CA ALA A 503 4.24 3.69 -10.34
C ALA A 503 5.19 2.55 -9.94
N GLY A 504 4.70 1.63 -9.11
CA GLY A 504 5.44 0.47 -8.62
C GLY A 504 6.46 0.75 -7.51
N GLU A 505 6.46 1.95 -6.93
CA GLU A 505 7.34 2.32 -5.80
C GLU A 505 6.71 2.04 -4.42
N GLN A 506 5.39 1.80 -4.35
CA GLN A 506 4.68 1.55 -3.09
C GLN A 506 5.01 0.18 -2.51
N GLY A 507 5.08 0.13 -1.17
CA GLY A 507 5.48 -1.09 -0.47
C GLY A 507 6.94 -1.48 -0.74
N ALA A 508 7.77 -0.53 -1.15
CA ALA A 508 9.19 -0.77 -1.36
C ALA A 508 9.84 -1.34 -0.10
N THR A 509 10.64 -2.37 -0.30
CA THR A 509 11.45 -3.00 0.74
C THR A 509 12.91 -2.57 0.60
N TYR A 510 13.28 -2.03 -0.56
CA TYR A 510 14.55 -1.39 -0.81
C TYR A 510 14.31 0.09 -1.13
N ASN A 511 14.70 0.99 -0.23
CA ASN A 511 14.44 2.42 -0.41
C ASN A 511 15.69 3.29 -0.16
N PRO A 512 16.48 3.58 -1.20
CA PRO A 512 17.70 4.38 -1.07
C PRO A 512 17.44 5.88 -0.83
N LEU A 513 16.17 6.34 -0.81
CA LEU A 513 15.85 7.72 -0.47
C LEU A 513 15.80 7.96 1.06
N VAL A 514 15.62 6.90 1.84
CA VAL A 514 15.45 6.98 3.31
C VAL A 514 16.29 5.94 4.07
N ASN A 515 16.99 5.03 3.38
CA ASN A 515 17.93 4.09 3.98
C ASN A 515 19.33 4.38 3.44
N GLU A 516 20.23 4.82 4.30
CA GLU A 516 21.60 5.22 3.92
C GLU A 516 22.46 4.05 3.44
N VAL A 517 22.23 2.85 3.98
CA VAL A 517 22.96 1.63 3.56
C VAL A 517 22.56 1.27 2.13
N ALA A 518 21.27 1.34 1.81
CA ALA A 518 20.79 1.18 0.44
C ALA A 518 21.35 2.27 -0.48
N ALA A 519 21.37 3.53 -0.04
CA ALA A 519 21.92 4.65 -0.80
C ALA A 519 23.40 4.45 -1.15
N GLN A 520 24.21 3.95 -0.21
CA GLN A 520 25.63 3.66 -0.42
C GLN A 520 25.84 2.54 -1.45
N ILE A 521 24.98 1.51 -1.45
CA ILE A 521 25.06 0.38 -2.37
C ILE A 521 24.71 0.77 -3.81
N VAL A 522 23.67 1.60 -4.02
CA VAL A 522 23.34 2.10 -5.36
C VAL A 522 24.40 3.09 -5.86
N GLY A 523 24.91 3.95 -4.98
CA GLY A 523 25.78 5.07 -5.32
C GLY A 523 25.03 6.26 -5.93
N SER A 524 25.75 7.23 -6.49
CA SER A 524 25.13 8.42 -7.10
C SER A 524 24.61 8.15 -8.51
N GLY A 525 23.28 8.10 -8.69
CA GLY A 525 22.66 7.85 -10.00
C GLY A 525 21.13 7.90 -10.03
N LEU A 526 20.56 7.63 -11.22
CA LEU A 526 19.11 7.59 -11.46
C LEU A 526 18.41 6.32 -10.92
N ASP A 527 19.19 5.34 -10.43
CA ASP A 527 18.68 4.09 -9.84
C ASP A 527 18.36 4.24 -8.33
N MET A 528 18.45 5.46 -7.80
CA MET A 528 18.11 5.85 -6.42
C MET A 528 16.59 5.93 -6.19
N ARG A 529 15.85 4.90 -6.63
CA ARG A 529 14.39 4.85 -6.48
C ARG A 529 13.94 3.66 -5.65
N PRO A 530 12.85 3.79 -4.87
CA PRO A 530 12.29 2.68 -4.11
C PRO A 530 11.92 1.48 -4.98
N GLN A 531 12.19 0.26 -4.50
CA GLN A 531 11.87 -1.00 -5.17
C GLN A 531 11.23 -2.00 -4.19
N ARG A 532 10.25 -2.76 -4.66
CA ARG A 532 9.62 -3.84 -3.90
C ARG A 532 10.21 -5.20 -4.28
N TYR A 533 11.37 -5.48 -3.71
CA TYR A 533 12.15 -6.69 -3.97
C TYR A 533 11.71 -7.86 -3.10
N ASP A 534 11.44 -7.64 -1.82
CA ASP A 534 11.04 -8.69 -0.89
C ASP A 534 9.53 -8.91 -0.96
N ARG A 535 9.15 -10.17 -1.19
CA ARG A 535 7.75 -10.57 -1.32
C ARG A 535 7.50 -11.88 -0.61
N ILE A 536 6.25 -12.06 -0.19
CA ILE A 536 5.72 -13.35 0.24
C ILE A 536 4.51 -13.63 -0.67
N LEU A 537 4.56 -14.75 -1.38
CA LEU A 537 3.51 -15.21 -2.28
C LEU A 537 2.94 -16.51 -1.74
N VAL A 538 1.61 -16.65 -1.72
CA VAL A 538 0.92 -17.79 -1.11
C VAL A 538 -0.07 -18.40 -2.09
N ARG A 539 -0.04 -19.74 -2.19
CA ARG A 539 -1.07 -20.54 -2.84
C ARG A 539 -1.78 -21.32 -1.73
N GLY A 540 -2.96 -20.83 -1.35
CA GLY A 540 -3.62 -21.25 -0.12
C GLY A 540 -4.21 -22.66 -0.14
N GLU A 541 -4.69 -23.14 -1.29
CA GLU A 541 -5.27 -24.49 -1.45
C GLU A 541 -6.35 -24.81 -0.39
N ASP A 542 -7.20 -23.81 -0.09
CA ASP A 542 -8.27 -23.81 0.93
C ASP A 542 -7.78 -23.98 2.39
N LEU A 543 -6.47 -23.98 2.62
CA LEU A 543 -5.86 -24.06 3.96
C LEU A 543 -5.40 -22.68 4.45
N LEU A 544 -4.62 -21.96 3.64
CA LEU A 544 -3.98 -20.71 4.06
C LEU A 544 -4.75 -19.51 3.50
N GLU A 545 -5.34 -18.72 4.39
CA GLU A 545 -6.00 -17.45 4.05
C GLU A 545 -5.15 -16.28 4.51
N ILE A 546 -4.94 -15.28 3.65
CA ILE A 546 -4.12 -14.10 3.95
C ILE A 546 -4.87 -13.19 4.94
N ALA A 547 -4.33 -13.02 6.14
CA ALA A 547 -4.95 -12.27 7.23
C ALA A 547 -4.28 -10.92 7.53
N GLY A 548 -3.03 -10.72 7.13
CA GLY A 548 -2.35 -9.44 7.29
C GLY A 548 -0.94 -9.40 6.72
N PHE A 549 -0.40 -8.18 6.58
CA PHE A 549 0.95 -7.94 6.10
C PHE A 549 1.55 -6.69 6.76
N ASN A 550 2.82 -6.76 7.14
CA ASN A 550 3.54 -5.60 7.59
C ASN A 550 5.03 -5.63 7.17
N GLN A 551 5.68 -4.47 7.24
CA GLN A 551 7.13 -4.32 7.08
C GLN A 551 7.78 -4.09 8.45
N PHE A 552 9.08 -4.34 8.56
CA PHE A 552 9.86 -4.12 9.78
C PHE A 552 11.33 -3.78 9.48
N GLY A 553 12.07 -3.43 10.54
CA GLY A 553 13.50 -3.11 10.45
C GLY A 553 13.83 -1.63 10.33
N PHE A 554 12.80 -0.76 10.37
CA PHE A 554 12.96 0.69 10.41
C PHE A 554 13.71 1.14 11.68
N PRO A 555 14.55 2.19 11.60
CA PRO A 555 15.21 2.75 12.78
C PRO A 555 14.15 3.21 13.79
N LYS A 556 14.29 2.78 15.05
CA LYS A 556 13.40 3.23 16.13
C LYS A 556 13.77 4.67 16.51
N GLY A 557 13.11 5.63 15.90
CA GLY A 557 13.13 7.02 16.34
C GLY A 557 12.43 7.94 15.35
N ARG A 558 11.27 8.50 15.73
CA ARG A 558 10.87 9.87 15.40
C ARG A 558 9.61 10.31 16.16
N ALA A 559 9.53 11.62 16.36
CA ALA A 559 8.51 12.39 17.07
C ALA A 559 8.56 12.32 18.61
N GLY A 560 9.67 12.78 19.21
CA GLY A 560 9.66 13.17 20.63
C GLY A 560 11.00 13.13 21.36
N ASP A 561 11.91 12.23 20.98
CA ASP A 561 13.19 12.08 21.68
C ASP A 561 14.31 12.90 21.01
N LEU A 562 14.65 14.00 21.67
CA LEU A 562 15.87 14.77 21.43
C LEU A 562 17.07 13.98 21.98
N SER A 563 17.56 12.99 21.23
CA SER A 563 18.94 12.52 21.40
C SER A 563 19.56 12.21 20.05
N GLU A 564 20.58 13.00 19.70
CA GLU A 564 21.44 12.88 18.51
C GLU A 564 22.25 11.58 18.52
N SER A 565 21.62 10.42 18.34
CA SER A 565 22.32 9.20 17.92
C SER A 565 22.13 9.04 16.41
N GLU A 566 23.23 8.93 15.66
CA GLU A 566 23.22 8.63 14.22
C GLU A 566 22.25 7.48 13.92
N GLU A 567 21.33 7.67 12.95
CA GLU A 567 20.34 6.65 12.57
C GLU A 567 21.07 5.45 11.93
N THR A 568 21.39 4.42 12.73
CA THR A 568 22.04 3.20 12.21
C THR A 568 21.01 2.21 11.64
N TYR A 569 21.25 1.71 10.43
CA TYR A 569 20.38 0.73 9.74
C TYR A 569 20.95 -0.69 9.81
N GLY A 570 20.09 -1.68 10.06
CA GLY A 570 20.50 -3.09 10.17
C GLY A 570 20.77 -3.76 8.82
N SER A 571 20.06 -3.35 7.77
CA SER A 571 20.14 -3.87 6.41
C SER A 571 19.80 -2.77 5.41
N ASP A 572 20.18 -2.95 4.14
CA ASP A 572 19.72 -2.13 3.01
C ASP A 572 18.27 -2.43 2.59
N HIS A 573 17.69 -3.50 3.14
CA HIS A 573 16.29 -3.86 2.97
C HIS A 573 15.49 -3.68 4.26
N TRP A 574 14.17 -3.48 4.09
CA TRP A 574 13.16 -3.65 5.12
C TRP A 574 12.63 -5.09 5.06
N GLY A 575 12.52 -5.72 6.23
CA GLY A 575 11.92 -7.04 6.33
C GLY A 575 10.41 -6.99 6.08
N VAL A 576 9.86 -8.10 5.62
CA VAL A 576 8.42 -8.25 5.37
C VAL A 576 7.87 -9.41 6.17
N ARG A 577 6.64 -9.27 6.68
CA ARG A 577 5.94 -10.29 7.45
C ARG A 577 4.51 -10.43 6.93
N CYS A 578 4.05 -11.66 6.76
CA CYS A 578 2.64 -11.96 6.56
C CYS A 578 2.06 -12.79 7.71
N LEU A 579 0.76 -12.63 7.93
CA LEU A 579 -0.04 -13.45 8.81
C LEU A 579 -1.05 -14.22 7.97
N LEU A 580 -1.13 -15.53 8.17
CA LEU A 580 -2.06 -16.43 7.50
C LEU A 580 -2.97 -17.07 8.54
N ASN A 581 -4.27 -17.13 8.27
CA ASN A 581 -5.19 -18.00 9.01
C ASN A 581 -5.11 -19.41 8.41
N ILE A 582 -5.11 -20.43 9.27
CA ILE A 582 -5.19 -21.83 8.86
C ILE A 582 -6.64 -22.27 9.03
N GLY A 583 -7.33 -22.52 7.91
CA GLY A 583 -8.70 -22.99 7.90
C GLY A 583 -8.82 -24.43 8.36
N SER A 584 -9.66 -24.71 9.36
CA SER A 584 -10.33 -26.01 9.48
C SER A 584 -11.40 -26.04 8.40
N GLY A 585 -11.50 -27.08 7.57
CA GLY A 585 -12.44 -27.21 6.43
C GLY A 585 -13.96 -27.11 6.72
N GLU A 586 -14.37 -26.39 7.75
CA GLU A 586 -15.74 -25.96 8.02
C GLU A 586 -15.85 -24.43 7.84
N ALA A 587 -16.06 -23.98 6.60
CA ALA A 587 -16.56 -22.63 6.35
C ALA A 587 -18.00 -22.52 6.91
N SER A 588 -18.11 -22.12 8.18
CA SER A 588 -19.36 -22.00 8.93
C SER A 588 -20.04 -20.64 8.68
N LYS A 589 -21.27 -20.69 8.13
CA LYS A 589 -22.33 -19.66 8.20
C LYS A 589 -22.08 -18.28 7.55
N THR A 590 -20.89 -17.93 7.10
CA THR A 590 -20.58 -16.65 6.43
C THR A 590 -21.04 -16.56 4.97
N ASP A 591 -21.32 -17.69 4.32
CA ASP A 591 -21.58 -17.74 2.86
C ASP A 591 -22.81 -16.95 2.39
N LYS A 592 -23.92 -16.96 3.14
CA LYS A 592 -25.16 -16.31 2.66
C LYS A 592 -25.01 -14.79 2.45
N THR A 593 -24.32 -14.12 3.36
CA THR A 593 -24.13 -12.65 3.29
C THR A 593 -23.10 -12.24 2.25
N ALA A 594 -22.08 -13.09 2.00
CA ALA A 594 -21.11 -12.88 0.93
C ALA A 594 -21.73 -13.08 -0.45
N GLU A 595 -22.59 -14.09 -0.61
CA GLU A 595 -23.38 -14.32 -1.83
C GLU A 595 -24.31 -13.14 -2.16
N GLU A 596 -24.98 -12.56 -1.15
CA GLU A 596 -25.82 -11.37 -1.32
C GLU A 596 -25.04 -10.18 -1.90
N ILE A 597 -23.84 -9.92 -1.38
CA ILE A 597 -22.98 -8.84 -1.90
C ILE A 597 -22.49 -9.17 -3.30
N GLN A 598 -22.08 -10.42 -3.56
CA GLN A 598 -21.58 -10.84 -4.86
C GLN A 598 -22.60 -10.60 -5.97
N ASN A 599 -23.90 -10.80 -5.69
CA ASN A 599 -25.00 -10.51 -6.61
C ASN A 599 -25.20 -9.01 -6.90
N LEU A 600 -24.71 -8.11 -6.04
CA LEU A 600 -24.76 -6.65 -6.24
C LEU A 600 -23.56 -6.12 -7.04
N ILE A 601 -22.50 -6.92 -7.23
CA ILE A 601 -21.28 -6.47 -7.90
C ILE A 601 -21.46 -6.51 -9.41
N ALA A 602 -21.45 -5.33 -10.05
CA ALA A 602 -21.30 -5.24 -11.50
C ALA A 602 -19.86 -5.63 -11.92
N PRO A 603 -19.64 -6.67 -12.74
CA PRO A 603 -18.29 -7.06 -13.14
C PRO A 603 -17.60 -5.95 -13.95
N VAL A 604 -16.28 -5.83 -13.77
CA VAL A 604 -15.43 -4.93 -14.55
C VAL A 604 -14.70 -5.78 -15.58
N HIS A 605 -14.83 -5.44 -16.86
CA HIS A 605 -14.15 -6.16 -17.94
C HIS A 605 -12.95 -5.35 -18.42
N PHE A 606 -11.76 -5.96 -18.37
CA PHE A 606 -10.54 -5.31 -18.83
C PHE A 606 -10.59 -4.96 -20.33
N LYS A 607 -10.27 -3.70 -20.66
CA LYS A 607 -10.19 -3.22 -22.04
C LYS A 607 -8.86 -2.52 -22.27
N LYS A 608 -8.08 -3.06 -23.23
CA LYS A 608 -6.81 -2.44 -23.65
C LYS A 608 -7.05 -1.11 -24.36
N ALA A 609 -6.17 -0.15 -24.11
CA ALA A 609 -6.15 1.10 -24.84
C ALA A 609 -5.77 0.89 -26.31
N PRO A 610 -6.32 1.70 -27.22
CA PRO A 610 -5.88 1.73 -28.62
C PRO A 610 -4.38 2.05 -28.72
N VAL A 611 -3.66 1.35 -29.60
CA VAL A 611 -2.18 1.39 -29.71
C VAL A 611 -1.60 2.82 -29.74
N ARG A 612 -2.27 3.79 -30.37
CA ARG A 612 -1.82 5.20 -30.44
C ARG A 612 -1.95 5.98 -29.13
N LEU A 613 -2.84 5.54 -28.23
CA LEU A 613 -3.04 6.11 -26.91
C LEU A 613 -2.24 5.35 -25.82
N SER A 614 -1.62 4.22 -26.20
CA SER A 614 -0.80 3.35 -25.34
C SER A 614 0.67 3.77 -25.24
N GLU A 615 1.01 4.99 -25.64
CA GLU A 615 2.38 5.51 -25.48
C GLU A 615 2.69 5.79 -24.00
N PRO A 616 3.82 5.29 -23.46
CA PRO A 616 4.29 5.64 -22.13
C PRO A 616 4.40 7.16 -21.99
N GLU A 617 3.99 7.71 -20.85
CA GLU A 617 3.92 9.16 -20.56
C GLU A 617 2.87 10.00 -21.31
N ALA A 618 2.18 9.50 -22.35
CA ALA A 618 1.27 10.34 -23.15
C ALA A 618 0.14 11.03 -22.34
N VAL A 619 -0.38 10.35 -21.31
CA VAL A 619 -1.36 10.95 -20.38
C VAL A 619 -0.70 12.00 -19.48
N LYS A 620 0.51 11.74 -18.98
CA LYS A 620 1.27 12.68 -18.13
C LYS A 620 1.65 13.94 -18.93
N ASP A 621 2.09 13.78 -20.17
CA ASP A 621 2.41 14.88 -21.08
C ASP A 621 1.17 15.72 -21.41
N CYS A 622 0.03 15.07 -21.62
CA CYS A 622 -1.26 15.75 -21.80
C CYS A 622 -1.61 16.63 -20.58
N LEU A 623 -1.56 16.06 -19.37
CA LEU A 623 -1.84 16.80 -18.13
C LEU A 623 -0.82 17.92 -17.86
N SER A 624 0.45 17.70 -18.21
CA SER A 624 1.52 18.71 -18.08
C SER A 624 1.29 19.88 -19.03
N THR A 625 0.99 19.58 -20.30
CA THR A 625 0.70 20.60 -21.34
C THR A 625 -0.50 21.47 -20.95
N LEU A 626 -1.52 20.87 -20.32
CA LEU A 626 -2.70 21.58 -19.84
C LEU A 626 -2.46 22.34 -18.52
N GLY A 627 -1.28 22.26 -17.90
CA GLY A 627 -0.98 22.89 -16.61
C GLY A 627 -1.79 22.31 -15.45
N VAL A 628 -2.23 21.04 -15.54
CA VAL A 628 -3.03 20.37 -14.51
C VAL A 628 -2.12 19.83 -13.39
N LEU A 629 -0.91 19.37 -13.75
CA LEU A 629 0.07 18.89 -12.78
C LEU A 629 0.69 20.08 -12.02
N PRO A 630 0.75 20.03 -10.68
CA PRO A 630 1.42 21.07 -9.90
C PRO A 630 2.91 21.17 -10.22
N SER A 631 3.44 22.39 -10.26
CA SER A 631 4.88 22.63 -10.35
C SER A 631 5.59 22.39 -8.99
N SER A 632 6.91 22.23 -9.01
CA SER A 632 7.72 22.14 -7.77
C SER A 632 7.55 23.38 -6.88
N GLU A 633 7.34 24.54 -7.49
CA GLU A 633 7.03 25.78 -6.77
C GLU A 633 5.65 25.71 -6.10
N ASP A 634 4.62 25.23 -6.80
CA ASP A 634 3.27 25.03 -6.23
C ASP A 634 3.29 24.08 -5.03
N ILE A 635 4.05 22.99 -5.12
CA ILE A 635 4.22 22.02 -4.03
C ILE A 635 4.86 22.69 -2.82
N THR A 636 5.95 23.44 -3.05
CA THR A 636 6.70 24.12 -1.98
C THR A 636 5.85 25.21 -1.31
N ARG A 637 5.15 26.04 -2.09
CA ARG A 637 4.29 27.11 -1.56
C ARG A 637 3.15 26.57 -0.70
N ARG A 638 2.44 25.54 -1.17
CA ARG A 638 1.35 24.92 -0.40
C ARG A 638 1.84 24.24 0.88
N LYS A 639 2.99 23.57 0.82
CA LYS A 639 3.61 22.99 2.02
C LYS A 639 3.95 24.08 3.03
N ALA A 640 4.61 25.17 2.60
CA ALA A 640 4.94 26.30 3.46
C ALA A 640 3.69 26.96 4.08
N ALA A 641 2.62 27.11 3.29
CA ALA A 641 1.36 27.66 3.76
C ALA A 641 0.68 26.75 4.81
N PHE A 642 0.64 25.43 4.59
CA PHE A 642 0.11 24.47 5.56
C PHE A 642 0.96 24.44 6.85
N ASP A 643 2.29 24.42 6.73
CA ASP A 643 3.21 24.43 7.87
C ASP A 643 3.07 25.71 8.71
N LEU A 644 2.85 26.86 8.06
CA LEU A 644 2.54 28.13 8.72
C LEU A 644 1.22 28.07 9.48
N LEU A 645 0.14 27.59 8.85
CA LEU A 645 -1.15 27.46 9.51
C LEU A 645 -1.07 26.50 10.72
N LYS A 646 -0.46 25.33 10.53
CA LYS A 646 -0.26 24.33 11.59
C LYS A 646 0.48 24.92 12.79
N ARG A 647 1.59 25.63 12.54
CA ARG A 647 2.37 26.31 13.59
C ARG A 647 1.55 27.37 14.34
N VAL A 648 0.75 28.18 13.63
CA VAL A 648 -0.08 29.23 14.24
C VAL A 648 -1.21 28.63 15.08
N ILE A 649 -1.86 27.57 14.60
CA ILE A 649 -2.91 26.88 15.35
C ILE A 649 -2.35 26.21 16.61
N LEU A 650 -1.16 25.61 16.52
CA LEU A 650 -0.49 24.94 17.64
C LEU A 650 0.29 25.90 18.57
N ASP A 651 0.43 27.18 18.20
CA ASP A 651 1.19 28.18 18.99
C ASP A 651 2.66 27.81 19.20
N THR A 652 3.26 27.15 18.20
CA THR A 652 4.65 26.71 18.25
C THR A 652 5.59 27.85 17.84
N PRO A 653 6.69 28.12 18.57
CA PRO A 653 7.66 29.15 18.16
C PRO A 653 8.32 28.81 16.81
N PRO A 654 8.76 29.80 16.03
CA PRO A 654 9.49 29.55 14.79
C PRO A 654 10.83 28.83 15.06
N PRO A 655 11.29 28.00 14.12
CA PRO A 655 12.48 27.15 14.30
C PRO A 655 13.81 27.92 14.47
N THR A 656 13.82 29.24 14.26
CA THR A 656 15.00 30.10 14.36
C THR A 656 15.26 30.66 15.77
N THR A 657 14.40 30.36 16.75
CA THR A 657 14.52 30.88 18.12
C THR A 657 15.28 29.89 19.00
N THR A 658 16.56 30.15 19.27
CA THR A 658 17.46 29.37 20.17
C THR A 658 17.26 29.67 21.65
N GLU A 659 16.03 29.98 22.08
CA GLU A 659 15.74 30.21 23.50
C GLU A 659 15.35 28.89 24.19
N ASN A 660 15.95 28.67 25.37
CA ASN A 660 15.69 27.51 26.22
C ASN A 660 14.18 27.23 26.36
N PRO A 661 13.70 26.01 26.07
CA PRO A 661 12.28 25.69 26.22
C PRO A 661 11.88 25.86 27.69
N ALA A 662 10.95 26.78 27.94
CA ALA A 662 10.28 26.87 29.24
C ALA A 662 9.67 25.49 29.60
N PRO A 663 9.56 25.14 30.90
CA PRO A 663 9.02 23.85 31.30
C PRO A 663 7.64 23.64 30.64
N ALA A 664 7.51 22.53 29.91
CA ALA A 664 6.33 22.21 29.12
C ALA A 664 5.08 22.27 29.99
N ARG A 665 4.29 23.33 29.87
CA ARG A 665 2.88 23.28 30.31
C ARG A 665 2.27 22.12 29.53
N GLN A 666 1.61 21.18 30.22
CA GLN A 666 0.83 20.12 29.59
C GLN A 666 -0.23 20.78 28.68
N GLN A 667 0.10 20.95 27.40
CA GLN A 667 -0.83 21.45 26.43
C GLN A 667 -1.75 20.29 25.99
N PRO A 668 -3.06 20.52 25.86
CA PRO A 668 -3.96 19.52 25.34
C PRO A 668 -3.57 19.11 23.90
N THR A 669 -3.64 17.81 23.61
CA THR A 669 -3.32 17.25 22.29
C THR A 669 -4.28 17.78 21.23
N VAL A 670 -3.78 18.58 20.30
CA VAL A 670 -4.52 19.04 19.11
C VAL A 670 -3.81 18.51 17.88
N ILE A 671 -4.54 17.77 17.05
CA ILE A 671 -4.08 17.30 15.75
C ILE A 671 -4.49 18.33 14.69
N VAL A 672 -3.56 18.69 13.81
CA VAL A 672 -3.82 19.51 12.63
C VAL A 672 -3.35 18.72 11.42
N THR A 673 -4.29 18.25 10.62
CA THR A 673 -4.03 17.41 9.44
C THR A 673 -4.73 17.98 8.22
N PRO A 674 -4.11 17.98 7.04
CA PRO A 674 -4.85 18.25 5.84
C PRO A 674 -5.76 17.05 5.51
N VAL A 675 -6.85 17.29 4.80
CA VAL A 675 -7.74 16.25 4.24
C VAL A 675 -8.00 16.54 2.75
N GLY A 676 -9.00 15.90 2.14
CA GLY A 676 -9.46 16.25 0.80
C GLY A 676 -8.45 16.03 -0.33
N SER A 677 -8.55 16.86 -1.37
CA SER A 677 -7.82 16.66 -2.65
C SER A 677 -6.31 16.89 -2.51
N TYR A 678 -5.91 17.82 -1.64
CA TYR A 678 -4.51 18.09 -1.33
C TYR A 678 -3.85 16.85 -0.73
N SER A 679 -4.47 16.27 0.28
CA SER A 679 -3.95 15.09 0.97
C SER A 679 -4.01 13.83 0.11
N LEU A 680 -5.06 13.63 -0.69
CA LEU A 680 -5.08 12.50 -1.63
C LEU A 680 -4.00 12.66 -2.73
N GLY A 681 -3.45 13.86 -2.92
CA GLY A 681 -2.42 14.14 -3.93
C GLY A 681 -2.98 14.29 -5.34
N VAL A 682 -4.27 14.64 -5.46
CA VAL A 682 -5.00 14.84 -6.74
C VAL A 682 -5.36 16.31 -6.98
N TRP A 683 -4.78 17.19 -6.18
CA TRP A 683 -4.92 18.64 -6.29
C TRP A 683 -4.24 19.18 -7.57
N THR A 684 -4.68 20.39 -7.95
CA THR A 684 -4.19 21.20 -9.09
C THR A 684 -3.81 22.60 -8.60
N ALA A 685 -3.15 23.42 -9.42
CA ALA A 685 -2.71 24.77 -9.04
C ALA A 685 -3.82 25.70 -8.51
N THR A 686 -5.08 25.42 -8.83
CA THR A 686 -6.28 26.15 -8.37
C THR A 686 -7.03 25.49 -7.21
N SER A 687 -6.55 24.36 -6.68
CA SER A 687 -7.20 23.69 -5.55
C SER A 687 -6.83 24.36 -4.23
N ASP A 688 -7.81 24.41 -3.34
CA ASP A 688 -7.73 24.75 -1.92
C ASP A 688 -7.06 23.63 -1.09
N ILE A 689 -6.81 23.92 0.18
CA ILE A 689 -6.37 22.94 1.19
C ILE A 689 -7.43 22.83 2.27
N ASP A 690 -8.12 21.69 2.30
CA ASP A 690 -9.00 21.32 3.40
C ASP A 690 -8.15 20.92 4.63
N VAL A 691 -8.40 21.53 5.79
CA VAL A 691 -7.66 21.27 7.03
C VAL A 691 -8.63 20.85 8.13
N LEU A 692 -8.38 19.69 8.72
CA LEU A 692 -9.12 19.18 9.87
C LEU A 692 -8.28 19.30 11.13
N CYS A 693 -8.85 19.98 12.12
CA CYS A 693 -8.33 20.01 13.48
C CYS A 693 -9.13 19.07 14.38
N ILE A 694 -8.45 18.30 15.23
CA ILE A 694 -9.07 17.36 16.17
C ILE A 694 -8.49 17.61 17.55
N GLY A 695 -9.31 17.69 18.58
CA GLY A 695 -8.83 17.87 19.95
C GLY A 695 -9.92 17.87 21.00
N PRO A 696 -9.60 18.24 22.25
CA PRO A 696 -10.50 18.11 23.39
C PRO A 696 -11.44 19.32 23.62
N PHE A 697 -11.32 20.38 22.83
CA PHE A 697 -12.11 21.61 23.02
C PHE A 697 -13.52 21.48 22.47
N SER A 698 -14.44 22.32 22.93
CA SER A 698 -15.69 22.56 22.20
C SER A 698 -15.40 23.29 20.88
N SER A 699 -16.30 23.17 19.89
CA SER A 699 -16.11 23.84 18.60
C SER A 699 -16.05 25.36 18.73
N ASN A 700 -16.91 25.96 19.57
CA ASN A 700 -16.90 27.41 19.80
C ASN A 700 -15.61 27.88 20.46
N THR A 701 -15.13 27.14 21.47
CA THR A 701 -13.86 27.44 22.15
C THR A 701 -12.68 27.36 21.18
N PHE A 702 -12.62 26.31 20.36
CA PHE A 702 -11.55 26.16 19.37
C PHE A 702 -11.57 27.30 18.36
N ILE A 703 -12.73 27.62 17.77
CA ILE A 703 -12.85 28.68 16.77
C ILE A 703 -12.45 30.05 17.35
N ALA A 704 -12.87 30.37 18.58
CA ALA A 704 -12.45 31.62 19.22
C ALA A 704 -10.93 31.70 19.44
N LEU A 705 -10.31 30.60 19.92
CA LEU A 705 -8.86 30.52 20.11
C LEU A 705 -8.10 30.59 18.78
N ALA A 706 -8.57 29.86 17.77
CA ALA A 706 -8.01 29.85 16.42
C ALA A 706 -8.09 31.24 15.79
N THR A 707 -9.26 31.88 15.78
CA THR A 707 -9.44 33.24 15.25
C THR A 707 -8.51 34.24 15.93
N ARG A 708 -8.36 34.20 17.26
CA ARG A 708 -7.41 35.07 17.98
C ARG A 708 -5.97 34.85 17.53
N ARG A 709 -5.55 33.60 17.37
CA ARG A 709 -4.20 33.22 16.91
C ARG A 709 -3.96 33.64 15.46
N LEU A 710 -4.92 33.39 14.58
CA LEU A 710 -4.88 33.76 13.17
C LEU A 710 -4.81 35.28 12.98
N ARG A 711 -5.62 36.06 13.72
CA ARG A 711 -5.56 37.54 13.72
C ARG A 711 -4.18 38.05 14.16
N LYS A 712 -3.58 37.46 15.20
CA LYS A 712 -2.20 37.81 15.65
C LYS A 712 -1.14 37.48 14.58
N ALA A 713 -1.39 36.45 13.77
CA ALA A 713 -0.50 36.00 12.71
C ALA A 713 -0.75 36.69 11.36
N ALA A 714 -1.61 37.73 11.28
CA ALA A 714 -1.95 38.39 10.02
C ALA A 714 -0.71 38.94 9.29
N VAL A 715 0.27 39.47 10.03
CA VAL A 715 1.55 39.96 9.49
C VAL A 715 2.43 38.88 8.85
N GLN A 716 2.13 37.59 9.09
CA GLN A 716 2.82 36.45 8.48
C GLN A 716 2.15 36.00 7.17
N GLY A 717 1.16 36.74 6.66
CA GLY A 717 0.43 36.40 5.44
C GLY A 717 -0.77 35.47 5.65
N ILE A 718 -1.44 35.57 6.80
CA ILE A 718 -2.70 34.87 7.08
C ILE A 718 -3.87 35.87 7.06
N LYS A 719 -4.92 35.54 6.32
CA LYS A 719 -6.16 36.31 6.27
C LYS A 719 -7.35 35.38 6.53
N ILE A 720 -8.26 35.81 7.39
CA ILE A 720 -9.55 35.15 7.57
C ILE A 720 -10.49 35.73 6.51
N LEU A 721 -10.99 34.89 5.60
CA LEU A 721 -11.91 35.29 4.54
C LEU A 721 -13.34 35.37 5.08
N ARG A 722 -13.84 34.30 5.70
CA ARG A 722 -15.16 34.29 6.34
C ARG A 722 -15.35 33.14 7.32
N ARG A 723 -16.35 33.28 8.19
CA ARG A 723 -16.89 32.19 9.02
C ARG A 723 -18.14 31.63 8.36
N VAL A 724 -18.18 30.33 8.13
CA VAL A 724 -19.31 29.65 7.48
C VAL A 724 -19.97 28.71 8.49
N ARG A 725 -21.29 28.87 8.69
CA ARG A 725 -22.13 27.87 9.38
C ARG A 725 -22.59 26.85 8.32
N ALA A 726 -21.90 25.73 8.22
CA ALA A 726 -22.30 24.63 7.34
C ALA A 726 -23.18 23.62 8.10
N ASN A 727 -23.92 22.77 7.38
CA ASN A 727 -24.70 21.68 7.99
C ASN A 727 -23.83 20.71 8.82
N THR A 728 -22.51 20.68 8.59
CA THR A 728 -21.53 19.90 9.33
C THR A 728 -20.93 20.66 10.52
N GLY A 729 -21.31 21.91 10.76
CA GLY A 729 -20.82 22.79 11.82
C GLY A 729 -20.08 24.03 11.31
N THR A 730 -19.43 24.77 12.22
CA THR A 730 -18.67 25.98 11.88
C THR A 730 -17.36 25.64 11.17
N MET A 731 -17.06 26.36 10.09
CA MET A 731 -15.82 26.32 9.31
C MET A 731 -15.26 27.73 9.13
N LEU A 732 -13.93 27.86 9.04
CA LEU A 732 -13.27 29.12 8.68
C LEU A 732 -12.63 28.97 7.31
N GLU A 733 -13.01 29.86 6.38
CA GLU A 733 -12.31 30.00 5.11
C GLU A 733 -11.18 31.01 5.29
N LEU A 734 -9.98 30.63 4.90
CA LEU A 734 -8.74 31.34 5.13
C LEU A 734 -7.97 31.51 3.82
N GLU A 735 -7.09 32.49 3.80
CA GLU A 735 -6.05 32.65 2.79
C GLU A 735 -4.70 32.73 3.52
N VAL A 736 -3.79 31.82 3.18
CA VAL A 736 -2.47 31.71 3.83
C VAL A 736 -1.41 31.69 2.75
N LEU A 737 -0.57 32.74 2.68
CA LEU A 737 0.42 32.92 1.61
C LEU A 737 -0.21 32.79 0.20
N ASP A 738 -1.35 33.46 -0.01
CA ASP A 738 -2.15 33.44 -1.25
C ASP A 738 -2.74 32.05 -1.61
N ILE A 739 -2.76 31.10 -0.66
CA ILE A 739 -3.40 29.79 -0.82
C ILE A 739 -4.68 29.74 0.01
N LYS A 740 -5.80 29.44 -0.65
CA LYS A 740 -7.10 29.24 0.01
C LYS A 740 -7.09 27.96 0.86
N MET A 741 -7.61 28.05 2.08
CA MET A 741 -7.71 26.93 3.01
C MET A 741 -9.03 26.92 3.77
N ASP A 742 -9.58 25.73 3.95
CA ASP A 742 -10.83 25.52 4.68
C ASP A 742 -10.53 24.80 6.00
N LEU A 743 -10.63 25.53 7.12
CA LEU A 743 -10.31 25.03 8.46
C LEU A 743 -11.57 24.55 9.18
N GLN A 744 -11.63 23.26 9.46
CA GLN A 744 -12.69 22.59 10.20
C GLN A 744 -12.18 22.06 11.55
N TYR A 745 -13.09 21.94 12.52
CA TYR A 745 -12.75 21.41 13.84
C TYR A 745 -13.68 20.29 14.29
N CYS A 746 -13.09 19.20 14.78
CA CYS A 746 -13.76 18.03 15.32
C CYS A 746 -13.45 17.88 16.83
N PRO A 747 -14.44 18.04 17.72
CA PRO A 747 -14.26 17.82 19.15
C PRO A 747 -14.20 16.32 19.46
N SER A 748 -12.99 15.78 19.65
CA SER A 748 -12.77 14.39 20.09
C SER A 748 -11.38 14.20 20.68
N ALA A 749 -11.31 14.09 22.01
CA ALA A 749 -10.06 13.84 22.73
C ALA A 749 -9.50 12.44 22.44
N ALA A 750 -10.35 11.41 22.53
CA ALA A 750 -9.94 10.01 22.33
C ALA A 750 -9.37 9.74 20.93
N VAL A 751 -9.91 10.39 19.89
CA VAL A 751 -9.37 10.31 18.53
C VAL A 751 -8.04 11.06 18.42
N ALA A 752 -7.92 12.24 19.05
CA ALA A 752 -6.68 13.02 19.03
C ALA A 752 -5.52 12.30 19.75
N GLU A 753 -5.79 11.66 20.88
CA GLU A 753 -4.78 10.95 21.69
C GLU A 753 -4.23 9.69 20.99
N ARG A 754 -5.07 8.98 20.21
CA ARG A 754 -4.70 7.77 19.47
C ARG A 754 -4.34 8.04 18.00
N TRP A 755 -4.16 9.30 17.61
CA TRP A 755 -3.87 9.65 16.21
C TRP A 755 -2.43 9.28 15.82
N PRO A 756 -2.17 8.74 14.62
CA PRO A 756 -3.11 8.40 13.54
C PRO A 756 -3.64 6.95 13.62
N GLU A 757 -3.15 6.13 14.54
CA GLU A 757 -3.46 4.68 14.66
C GLU A 757 -4.97 4.40 14.76
N VAL A 758 -5.70 5.31 15.41
CA VAL A 758 -7.17 5.23 15.55
C VAL A 758 -7.90 5.09 14.21
N LEU A 759 -7.38 5.63 13.10
CA LEU A 759 -8.03 5.53 11.78
C LEU A 759 -8.14 4.09 11.27
N ARG A 760 -7.29 3.18 11.78
CA ARG A 760 -7.30 1.74 11.46
C ARG A 760 -8.20 0.93 12.39
N ALA A 761 -8.78 1.56 13.42
CA ALA A 761 -9.65 0.87 14.35
C ALA A 761 -10.92 0.35 13.66
N PRO A 762 -11.39 -0.87 14.00
CA PRO A 762 -12.57 -1.46 13.39
C PRO A 762 -13.81 -0.62 13.68
N ALA A 763 -14.86 -0.77 12.86
CA ALA A 763 -16.11 -0.02 13.04
C ALA A 763 -16.80 -0.29 14.40
N THR A 764 -16.47 -1.40 15.05
CA THR A 764 -16.96 -1.79 16.39
C THR A 764 -16.17 -1.17 17.55
N ASP A 765 -15.05 -0.49 17.30
CA ASP A 765 -14.26 0.18 18.34
C ASP A 765 -15.12 1.28 19.02
N PRO A 766 -15.22 1.30 20.36
CA PRO A 766 -15.99 2.31 21.09
C PRO A 766 -15.61 3.76 20.76
N VAL A 767 -14.40 4.02 20.26
CA VAL A 767 -13.94 5.35 19.82
C VAL A 767 -14.83 5.95 18.72
N TRP A 768 -15.59 5.13 18.00
CA TRP A 768 -16.52 5.56 16.95
C TRP A 768 -17.96 5.77 17.45
N SER A 769 -18.23 5.57 18.73
CA SER A 769 -19.53 5.89 19.35
C SER A 769 -19.66 7.40 19.58
N LEU A 770 -19.67 8.16 18.49
CA LEU A 770 -19.67 9.62 18.46
C LEU A 770 -20.94 10.14 17.78
N PRO A 771 -21.37 11.39 18.07
CA PRO A 771 -22.50 12.01 17.38
C PRO A 771 -22.32 12.03 15.85
N VAL A 772 -23.43 11.93 15.11
CA VAL A 772 -23.48 11.92 13.63
C VAL A 772 -22.71 13.10 13.02
N GLN A 773 -22.83 14.29 13.61
CA GLN A 773 -22.10 15.49 13.17
C GLN A 773 -20.57 15.34 13.32
N THR A 774 -20.10 14.79 14.43
CA THR A 774 -18.67 14.52 14.69
C THR A 774 -18.14 13.44 13.75
N LEU A 775 -18.89 12.35 13.56
CA LEU A 775 -18.55 11.30 12.60
C LEU A 775 -18.47 11.83 11.18
N SER A 776 -19.37 12.75 10.79
CA SER A 776 -19.36 13.38 9.47
C SER A 776 -18.08 14.18 9.20
N LYS A 777 -17.52 14.86 10.21
CA LYS A 777 -16.22 15.56 10.11
C LYS A 777 -15.05 14.58 10.01
N LEU A 778 -15.07 13.51 10.81
CA LEU A 778 -14.03 12.49 10.80
C LEU A 778 -14.06 11.62 9.53
N LYS A 779 -15.21 11.52 8.86
CA LYS A 779 -15.40 10.71 7.65
C LYS A 779 -14.40 11.07 6.56
N ALA A 780 -14.13 12.35 6.32
CA ALA A 780 -13.18 12.78 5.30
C ALA A 780 -11.76 12.25 5.58
N ALA A 781 -11.32 12.26 6.84
CA ALA A 781 -10.02 11.73 7.24
C ALA A 781 -9.97 10.19 7.14
N ARG A 782 -11.05 9.50 7.55
CA ARG A 782 -11.14 8.04 7.49
C ARG A 782 -11.20 7.52 6.05
N ASP A 783 -12.03 8.13 5.20
CA ASP A 783 -12.13 7.79 3.78
C ASP A 783 -10.79 8.01 3.07
N LEU A 784 -10.11 9.12 3.37
CA LEU A 784 -8.78 9.44 2.83
C LEU A 784 -7.73 8.40 3.25
N ASP A 785 -7.69 8.05 4.54
CA ASP A 785 -6.78 7.04 5.04
C ASP A 785 -7.01 5.68 4.38
N TYR A 786 -8.28 5.26 4.29
CA TYR A 786 -8.67 4.04 3.58
C TYR A 786 -8.26 4.05 2.11
N LEU A 787 -8.50 5.14 1.38
CA LEU A 787 -8.10 5.25 -0.02
C LEU A 787 -6.58 5.10 -0.18
N ARG A 788 -5.79 5.83 0.63
CA ARG A 788 -4.31 5.76 0.57
C ARG A 788 -3.81 4.34 0.81
N ARG A 789 -4.33 3.67 1.85
CA ARG A 789 -3.89 2.31 2.23
C ARG A 789 -4.46 1.18 1.38
N SER A 790 -5.48 1.42 0.54
CA SER A 790 -6.15 0.36 -0.24
C SER A 790 -6.03 0.47 -1.75
N ILE A 791 -5.68 1.65 -2.28
CA ILE A 791 -5.45 1.82 -3.71
C ILE A 791 -4.18 1.05 -4.12
N PRO A 792 -4.20 0.20 -5.16
CA PRO A 792 -3.06 -0.64 -5.52
C PRO A 792 -1.77 0.13 -5.82
N ASP A 793 -1.88 1.19 -6.62
CA ASP A 793 -0.78 2.10 -6.97
C ASP A 793 -1.29 3.55 -6.91
N ILE A 794 -0.87 4.30 -5.89
CA ILE A 794 -1.41 5.66 -5.66
C ILE A 794 -0.94 6.66 -6.74
N ALA A 795 0.21 6.44 -7.38
CA ALA A 795 0.73 7.32 -8.43
C ALA A 795 -0.13 7.27 -9.69
N THR A 796 -0.42 6.06 -10.18
CA THR A 796 -1.30 5.77 -11.31
C THR A 796 -2.71 6.26 -11.02
N PHE A 797 -3.23 5.98 -9.82
CA PHE A 797 -4.53 6.49 -9.40
C PHE A 797 -4.58 8.03 -9.43
N ARG A 798 -3.55 8.73 -8.93
CA ARG A 798 -3.52 10.20 -8.93
C ARG A 798 -3.55 10.79 -10.34
N LEU A 799 -2.80 10.20 -11.28
CA LEU A 799 -2.82 10.63 -12.68
C LEU A 799 -4.17 10.35 -13.34
N ALA A 800 -4.72 9.16 -13.15
CA ALA A 800 -6.04 8.79 -13.68
C ALA A 800 -7.15 9.70 -13.09
N HIS A 801 -7.11 9.98 -11.79
CA HIS A 801 -8.06 10.87 -11.11
C HIS A 801 -7.99 12.29 -11.68
N ARG A 802 -6.79 12.86 -11.81
CA ARG A 802 -6.61 14.19 -12.42
C ARG A 802 -7.12 14.23 -13.85
N PHE A 803 -6.89 13.17 -14.63
CA PHE A 803 -7.42 13.06 -15.99
C PHE A 803 -8.95 13.02 -16.01
N ILE A 804 -9.58 12.16 -15.20
CA ILE A 804 -11.04 12.02 -15.10
C ILE A 804 -11.68 13.31 -14.57
N LYS A 805 -11.07 13.96 -13.57
CA LYS A 805 -11.51 15.28 -13.06
C LYS A 805 -11.45 16.34 -14.16
N THR A 806 -10.38 16.35 -14.96
CA THR A 806 -10.22 17.28 -16.08
C THR A 806 -11.27 17.03 -17.16
N TRP A 807 -11.52 15.77 -17.52
CA TRP A 807 -12.60 15.36 -18.41
C TRP A 807 -13.98 15.78 -17.87
N ALA A 808 -14.27 15.49 -16.60
CA ALA A 808 -15.58 15.80 -16.02
C ALA A 808 -15.83 17.31 -15.98
N LYS A 809 -14.80 18.12 -15.68
CA LYS A 809 -14.86 19.58 -15.76
C LYS A 809 -15.08 20.06 -17.18
N SER A 810 -14.30 19.56 -18.15
CA SER A 810 -14.43 20.00 -19.54
C SER A 810 -15.80 19.65 -20.12
N ARG A 811 -16.39 18.51 -19.73
CA ARG A 811 -17.70 18.08 -20.25
C ARG A 811 -18.90 18.59 -19.47
N GLY A 812 -18.69 19.45 -18.47
CA GLY A 812 -19.78 20.01 -17.66
C GLY A 812 -20.54 18.95 -16.86
N VAL A 813 -19.84 17.93 -16.36
CA VAL A 813 -20.36 16.87 -15.48
C VAL A 813 -19.59 16.80 -14.15
N TYR A 814 -18.99 17.92 -13.74
CA TYR A 814 -18.29 18.10 -12.46
C TYR A 814 -18.89 19.27 -11.69
N SER A 815 -19.66 18.97 -10.65
CA SER A 815 -20.09 19.87 -9.57
C SER A 815 -21.15 19.15 -8.74
N GLN A 816 -20.79 18.73 -7.52
CA GLN A 816 -21.71 18.04 -6.62
C GLN A 816 -22.94 18.91 -6.30
N ARG A 817 -22.78 20.25 -6.24
CA ARG A 817 -23.87 21.20 -5.96
C ARG A 817 -24.99 21.14 -7.01
N PHE A 818 -24.65 20.85 -8.27
CA PHE A 818 -25.62 20.71 -9.37
C PHE A 818 -26.04 19.25 -9.63
N GLY A 819 -25.75 18.33 -8.70
CA GLY A 819 -26.10 16.92 -8.82
C GLY A 819 -25.22 16.13 -9.80
N PHE A 820 -24.03 16.64 -10.12
CA PHE A 820 -23.03 15.95 -10.93
C PHE A 820 -21.93 15.30 -10.07
N LEU A 821 -20.87 14.78 -10.70
CA LEU A 821 -19.76 14.16 -9.99
C LEU A 821 -18.95 15.22 -9.20
N GLY A 822 -18.43 14.83 -8.05
CA GLY A 822 -17.44 15.57 -7.27
C GLY A 822 -16.16 14.75 -7.06
N GLY A 823 -15.25 15.29 -6.26
CA GLY A 823 -13.94 14.67 -6.04
C GLY A 823 -14.02 13.26 -5.43
N ILE A 824 -14.87 13.06 -4.42
CA ILE A 824 -15.02 11.77 -3.73
C ILE A 824 -15.75 10.74 -4.59
N GLN A 825 -16.75 11.15 -5.38
CA GLN A 825 -17.46 10.25 -6.30
C GLN A 825 -16.50 9.72 -7.37
N ILE A 826 -15.66 10.58 -7.96
CA ILE A 826 -14.60 10.15 -8.89
C ILE A 826 -13.63 9.19 -8.21
N SER A 827 -13.21 9.48 -6.97
CA SER A 827 -12.31 8.60 -6.22
C SER A 827 -12.90 7.21 -6.01
N ILE A 828 -14.19 7.12 -5.63
CA ILE A 828 -14.88 5.83 -5.44
C ILE A 828 -15.03 5.08 -6.77
N LEU A 829 -15.52 5.76 -7.82
CA LEU A 829 -15.71 5.17 -9.15
C LEU A 829 -14.40 4.58 -9.70
N LEU A 830 -13.30 5.32 -9.55
CA LEU A 830 -11.97 4.92 -10.02
C LEU A 830 -11.35 3.84 -9.14
N ALA A 831 -11.40 3.99 -7.80
CA ALA A 831 -10.83 3.02 -6.87
C ALA A 831 -11.49 1.65 -7.06
N ARG A 832 -12.81 1.62 -7.23
CA ARG A 832 -13.55 0.39 -7.53
C ARG A 832 -13.04 -0.33 -8.77
N VAL A 833 -12.95 0.38 -9.91
CA VAL A 833 -12.47 -0.21 -11.16
C VAL A 833 -11.03 -0.68 -11.01
N TYR A 834 -10.17 0.15 -10.41
CA TYR A 834 -8.75 -0.18 -10.30
C TYR A 834 -8.50 -1.39 -9.40
N LYS A 835 -9.15 -1.44 -8.24
CA LYS A 835 -9.02 -2.54 -7.29
C LYS A 835 -9.54 -3.88 -7.85
N LEU A 836 -10.66 -3.85 -8.56
CA LEU A 836 -11.20 -5.05 -9.21
C LEU A 836 -10.27 -5.56 -10.33
N LEU A 837 -9.74 -4.65 -11.16
CA LEU A 837 -8.74 -5.03 -12.16
C LEU A 837 -7.46 -5.56 -11.51
N ALA A 838 -6.97 -4.94 -10.44
CA ALA A 838 -5.75 -5.37 -9.75
C ALA A 838 -5.89 -6.79 -9.18
N ARG A 839 -7.07 -7.12 -8.65
CA ARG A 839 -7.41 -8.48 -8.21
C ARG A 839 -7.43 -9.48 -9.38
N GLU A 840 -7.96 -9.08 -10.53
CA GLU A 840 -8.10 -9.95 -11.71
C GLU A 840 -6.81 -10.09 -12.53
N LEU A 841 -5.94 -9.10 -12.60
CA LEU A 841 -4.78 -9.10 -13.51
C LEU A 841 -3.43 -8.96 -12.82
N GLY A 842 -3.40 -8.52 -11.56
CA GLY A 842 -2.18 -8.08 -10.89
C GLY A 842 -1.90 -6.58 -11.11
N VAL A 843 -1.19 -5.96 -10.17
CA VAL A 843 -1.00 -4.49 -10.13
C VAL A 843 -0.05 -4.02 -11.24
N ASN A 844 1.07 -4.72 -11.47
CA ASN A 844 2.08 -4.27 -12.44
C ASN A 844 1.67 -4.51 -13.90
N THR A 845 0.55 -5.19 -14.13
CA THR A 845 0.00 -5.44 -15.47
C THR A 845 -0.92 -4.31 -15.93
N ILE A 846 -1.46 -3.51 -15.00
CA ILE A 846 -2.43 -2.45 -15.33
C ILE A 846 -1.69 -1.16 -15.60
N THR A 847 -1.74 -0.70 -16.84
CA THR A 847 -1.19 0.59 -17.22
C THR A 847 -2.21 1.72 -17.01
N LEU A 848 -1.73 2.96 -16.92
CA LEU A 848 -2.58 4.15 -16.77
C LEU A 848 -3.62 4.29 -17.90
N TYR A 849 -3.22 4.05 -19.16
CA TYR A 849 -4.11 4.19 -20.32
C TYR A 849 -5.12 3.05 -20.43
N ASP A 850 -4.77 1.83 -20.01
CA ASP A 850 -5.72 0.70 -19.95
C ASP A 850 -6.74 0.90 -18.83
N LEU A 851 -6.30 1.45 -17.68
CA LEU A 851 -7.18 1.81 -16.58
C LEU A 851 -8.20 2.87 -17.01
N LEU A 852 -7.77 3.94 -17.69
CA LEU A 852 -8.67 4.98 -18.20
C LEU A 852 -9.64 4.41 -19.25
N THR A 853 -9.14 3.59 -20.17
CA THR A 853 -9.95 2.98 -21.22
C THR A 853 -11.03 2.08 -20.63
N THR A 854 -10.66 1.23 -19.67
CA THR A 854 -11.59 0.35 -18.94
C THR A 854 -12.57 1.15 -18.11
N PHE A 855 -12.14 2.23 -17.45
CA PHE A 855 -13.01 3.10 -16.65
C PHE A 855 -14.14 3.71 -17.48
N PHE A 856 -13.81 4.33 -18.63
CA PHE A 856 -14.83 4.95 -19.49
C PHE A 856 -15.75 3.91 -20.13
N ASP A 857 -15.23 2.74 -20.50
CA ASP A 857 -16.02 1.66 -21.09
C ASP A 857 -16.98 1.01 -20.09
N HIS A 858 -16.51 0.74 -18.88
CA HIS A 858 -17.33 0.16 -17.81
C HIS A 858 -18.52 1.07 -17.49
N TYR A 859 -18.27 2.37 -17.24
CA TYR A 859 -19.35 3.29 -16.89
C TYR A 859 -20.20 3.76 -18.09
N ALA A 860 -19.80 3.48 -19.32
CA ALA A 860 -20.65 3.69 -20.50
C ALA A 860 -21.82 2.70 -20.57
N SER A 861 -21.62 1.47 -20.10
CA SER A 861 -22.62 0.40 -20.09
C SER A 861 -23.26 0.16 -18.71
N PHE A 862 -22.80 0.86 -17.67
CA PHE A 862 -23.30 0.72 -16.31
C PHE A 862 -24.73 1.23 -16.14
N ASP A 863 -25.60 0.40 -15.54
CA ASP A 863 -26.97 0.77 -15.23
C ASP A 863 -27.05 1.58 -13.93
N PHE A 864 -26.81 2.90 -14.03
CA PHE A 864 -26.90 3.81 -12.89
C PHE A 864 -28.30 3.86 -12.25
N ALA A 865 -29.36 3.48 -12.96
CA ALA A 865 -30.73 3.57 -12.44
C ALA A 865 -31.06 2.45 -11.44
N HIS A 866 -30.43 1.29 -11.56
CA HIS A 866 -30.71 0.14 -10.68
C HIS A 866 -29.47 -0.41 -9.95
N SER A 867 -28.26 -0.21 -10.48
CA SER A 867 -27.04 -0.74 -9.89
C SER A 867 -26.41 0.20 -8.85
N LEU A 868 -25.64 -0.37 -7.92
CA LEU A 868 -24.90 0.35 -6.89
C LEU A 868 -23.42 0.46 -7.27
N VAL A 869 -22.82 1.64 -7.11
CA VAL A 869 -21.37 1.80 -7.16
C VAL A 869 -20.84 1.78 -5.74
N PHE A 870 -20.07 0.76 -5.40
CA PHE A 870 -19.39 0.63 -4.11
C PHE A 870 -18.09 -0.16 -4.28
N ASP A 871 -17.20 -0.08 -3.29
CA ASP A 871 -16.00 -0.91 -3.22
C ASP A 871 -16.33 -2.26 -2.55
N PRO A 872 -16.37 -3.37 -3.32
CA PRO A 872 -16.72 -4.68 -2.77
C PRO A 872 -15.63 -5.27 -1.88
N LEU A 873 -14.41 -4.72 -1.93
CA LEU A 873 -13.32 -5.15 -1.07
C LEU A 873 -13.37 -4.46 0.31
N PHE A 874 -14.09 -3.35 0.43
CA PHE A 874 -14.43 -2.74 1.72
C PHE A 874 -15.68 -3.38 2.33
N HIS A 875 -16.76 -3.43 1.54
CA HIS A 875 -18.07 -3.94 1.98
C HIS A 875 -18.17 -5.45 1.76
N LYS A 876 -17.30 -6.26 2.39
CA LYS A 876 -17.18 -7.72 2.12
C LYS A 876 -18.31 -8.58 2.70
N HIS A 877 -18.77 -8.27 3.90
CA HIS A 877 -19.69 -9.14 4.65
C HIS A 877 -21.11 -8.60 4.75
N ARG A 878 -21.27 -7.27 4.78
CA ARG A 878 -22.59 -6.65 4.82
C ARG A 878 -22.53 -5.22 4.27
N LEU A 879 -23.35 -4.93 3.27
CA LEU A 879 -23.60 -3.55 2.83
C LEU A 879 -24.83 -3.02 3.56
N GLN A 880 -24.64 -2.15 4.55
CA GLN A 880 -25.73 -1.54 5.31
C GLN A 880 -26.36 -0.36 4.56
N TYR A 881 -26.86 -0.64 3.36
CA TYR A 881 -27.47 0.38 2.51
C TYR A 881 -28.62 -0.20 1.70
N THR A 882 -29.73 0.53 1.66
CA THR A 882 -30.89 0.20 0.83
C THR A 882 -31.21 1.41 -0.03
N ARG A 883 -31.11 1.24 -1.35
CA ARG A 883 -31.41 2.30 -2.30
C ARG A 883 -32.91 2.61 -2.30
N THR A 884 -33.24 3.88 -2.25
CA THR A 884 -34.61 4.37 -2.41
C THR A 884 -34.90 4.73 -3.87
N ALA A 885 -36.18 4.71 -4.26
CA ALA A 885 -36.60 5.12 -5.61
C ALA A 885 -36.30 6.60 -5.94
N ARG A 886 -35.96 7.40 -4.92
CA ARG A 886 -35.63 8.82 -5.06
C ARG A 886 -34.16 9.07 -5.38
N GLU A 887 -33.30 8.06 -5.31
CA GLU A 887 -31.85 8.18 -5.50
C GLU A 887 -31.48 7.76 -6.94
N PRO A 888 -31.26 8.70 -7.86
CA PRO A 888 -31.00 8.39 -9.26
C PRO A 888 -29.56 7.92 -9.49
N LEU A 889 -28.66 8.23 -8.55
CA LEU A 889 -27.27 7.81 -8.54
C LEU A 889 -26.91 7.37 -7.11
N ALA A 890 -26.36 6.16 -6.98
CA ALA A 890 -25.95 5.58 -5.70
C ALA A 890 -24.45 5.25 -5.74
N VAL A 891 -23.62 6.24 -5.39
CA VAL A 891 -22.16 6.08 -5.25
C VAL A 891 -21.82 6.02 -3.76
N LEU A 892 -21.58 4.83 -3.26
CA LEU A 892 -21.44 4.54 -1.84
C LEU A 892 -19.97 4.69 -1.40
N GLY A 893 -19.76 5.48 -0.35
CA GLY A 893 -18.49 5.61 0.35
C GLY A 893 -18.21 4.45 1.29
N TYR A 894 -17.29 4.66 2.23
CA TYR A 894 -16.77 3.62 3.09
C TYR A 894 -17.43 3.63 4.47
N PHE A 895 -17.34 4.75 5.19
CA PHE A 895 -17.80 4.82 6.58
C PHE A 895 -19.18 5.50 6.74
N PRO A 896 -20.00 5.13 7.74
CA PRO A 896 -21.22 5.87 8.11
C PRO A 896 -20.87 7.28 8.63
N PRO A 897 -21.83 8.23 8.72
CA PRO A 897 -23.30 8.05 8.65
C PRO A 897 -23.90 8.13 7.23
N ALA A 898 -23.33 8.93 6.33
CA ALA A 898 -23.85 9.09 4.96
C ALA A 898 -23.05 8.24 3.96
N LEU A 899 -23.55 7.03 3.65
CA LEU A 899 -22.90 6.15 2.68
C LEU A 899 -23.05 6.66 1.25
N ASN A 900 -24.25 7.05 0.82
CA ASN A 900 -24.45 7.56 -0.55
C ASN A 900 -23.85 8.96 -0.71
N THR A 901 -22.74 9.08 -1.43
CA THR A 901 -22.08 10.38 -1.64
C THR A 901 -22.77 11.24 -2.71
N SER A 902 -23.78 10.73 -3.41
CA SER A 902 -24.45 11.41 -4.53
C SER A 902 -25.88 11.88 -4.22
N HIS A 903 -26.17 12.33 -2.99
CA HIS A 903 -27.50 12.80 -2.57
C HIS A 903 -28.10 13.94 -3.42
N ALA A 904 -27.27 14.80 -4.01
CA ALA A 904 -27.72 15.89 -4.87
C ALA A 904 -28.07 15.46 -6.31
N ALA A 905 -27.82 14.20 -6.67
CA ALA A 905 -28.05 13.72 -8.04
C ALA A 905 -29.55 13.70 -8.38
N SER A 906 -29.86 14.10 -9.60
CA SER A 906 -31.21 14.09 -10.18
C SER A 906 -31.24 13.13 -11.38
N VAL A 907 -32.43 12.65 -11.79
CA VAL A 907 -32.54 11.81 -12.98
C VAL A 907 -31.93 12.49 -14.23
N PRO A 908 -32.17 13.80 -14.49
CA PRO A 908 -31.49 14.51 -15.58
C PRO A 908 -29.96 14.55 -15.46
N SER A 909 -29.42 14.81 -14.27
CA SER A 909 -27.95 14.90 -14.10
C SER A 909 -27.29 13.53 -14.22
N THR A 910 -27.88 12.46 -13.67
CA THR A 910 -27.40 11.08 -13.87
C THR A 910 -27.42 10.68 -15.34
N ARG A 911 -28.48 11.05 -16.08
CA ARG A 911 -28.57 10.77 -17.51
C ARG A 911 -27.45 11.49 -18.28
N ALA A 912 -27.18 12.75 -17.97
CA ALA A 912 -26.10 13.50 -18.59
C ALA A 912 -24.71 12.87 -18.30
N ILE A 913 -24.49 12.37 -17.07
CA ILE A 913 -23.28 11.60 -16.73
C ILE A 913 -23.17 10.34 -17.60
N SER A 914 -24.23 9.55 -17.69
CA SER A 914 -24.27 8.31 -18.49
C SER A 914 -23.99 8.57 -19.97
N GLU A 915 -24.60 9.61 -20.57
CA GLU A 915 -24.37 9.96 -21.97
C GLU A 915 -22.94 10.44 -22.24
N GLU A 916 -22.32 11.18 -21.32
CA GLU A 916 -20.90 11.57 -21.48
C GLU A 916 -19.95 10.38 -21.32
N PHE A 917 -20.26 9.38 -20.47
CA PHE A 917 -19.52 8.12 -20.44
C PHE A 917 -19.66 7.34 -21.74
N LYS A 918 -20.87 7.19 -22.29
CA LYS A 918 -21.11 6.57 -23.60
C LYS A 918 -20.33 7.27 -24.70
N ARG A 919 -20.34 8.61 -24.72
CA ARG A 919 -19.56 9.42 -25.65
C ARG A 919 -18.05 9.15 -25.52
N ALA A 920 -17.53 9.11 -24.29
CA ALA A 920 -16.13 8.82 -24.02
C ALA A 920 -15.72 7.42 -24.51
N SER A 921 -16.51 6.38 -24.22
CA SER A 921 -16.23 5.02 -24.72
C SER A 921 -16.32 4.93 -26.25
N ALA A 922 -17.28 5.61 -26.87
CA ALA A 922 -17.39 5.67 -28.32
C ALA A 922 -16.15 6.30 -28.96
N LEU A 923 -15.64 7.42 -28.41
CA LEU A 923 -14.41 8.07 -28.88
C LEU A 923 -13.18 7.18 -28.75
N LEU A 924 -13.07 6.41 -27.67
CA LEU A 924 -12.00 5.43 -27.47
C LEU A 924 -12.13 4.21 -28.39
N SER A 925 -13.32 3.94 -28.92
CA SER A 925 -13.58 2.84 -29.85
C SER A 925 -13.44 3.26 -31.32
N SER A 926 -13.67 4.54 -31.65
CA SER A 926 -13.60 5.10 -33.01
C SER A 926 -12.37 5.98 -33.25
N VAL A 927 -11.20 5.53 -32.79
CA VAL A 927 -9.95 6.31 -32.85
C VAL A 927 -9.47 6.45 -34.30
N SER A 928 -9.40 7.69 -34.80
CA SER A 928 -8.77 8.02 -36.09
C SER A 928 -7.26 8.24 -35.93
N GLU A 929 -6.51 8.25 -37.05
CA GLU A 929 -5.04 8.39 -37.06
C GLU A 929 -4.50 9.65 -36.34
N ALA A 930 -5.31 10.70 -36.14
CA ALA A 930 -4.91 11.97 -35.54
C ALA A 930 -5.28 12.12 -34.03
N THR A 931 -5.81 11.09 -33.39
CA THR A 931 -6.38 11.19 -32.03
C THR A 931 -5.30 11.10 -30.96
N THR A 932 -5.27 12.07 -30.04
CA THR A 932 -4.41 12.13 -28.84
C THR A 932 -5.26 12.25 -27.57
N TRP A 933 -4.67 12.03 -26.39
CA TRP A 933 -5.34 12.28 -25.10
C TRP A 933 -5.80 13.74 -24.96
N THR A 934 -5.05 14.70 -25.53
CA THR A 934 -5.46 16.11 -25.57
C THR A 934 -6.68 16.32 -26.46
N SER A 935 -6.71 15.74 -27.68
CA SER A 935 -7.88 15.86 -28.55
C SER A 935 -9.11 15.15 -27.97
N PHE A 936 -8.92 14.06 -27.22
CA PHE A 936 -10.00 13.38 -26.47
C PHE A 936 -10.67 14.32 -25.46
N LEU A 937 -9.89 15.16 -24.75
CA LEU A 937 -10.42 16.17 -23.83
C LEU A 937 -11.07 17.37 -24.55
N CYS A 938 -10.56 17.78 -25.72
CA CYS A 938 -11.04 18.94 -26.48
C CYS A 938 -12.34 18.73 -27.27
N GLY A 939 -12.64 17.49 -27.70
CA GLY A 939 -13.79 17.20 -28.57
C GLY A 939 -13.52 17.37 -30.08
N ALA A 940 -14.53 17.10 -30.92
CA ALA A 940 -14.42 17.02 -32.38
C ALA A 940 -14.19 18.37 -33.09
N THR A 941 -14.46 19.49 -32.44
CA THR A 941 -14.24 20.86 -32.95
C THR A 941 -12.97 21.50 -32.40
N GLY A 942 -11.94 20.69 -32.13
CA GLY A 942 -10.67 21.17 -31.58
C GLY A 942 -10.06 22.31 -32.44
N PRO A 943 -9.40 23.30 -31.82
CA PRO A 943 -8.81 24.43 -32.54
C PRO A 943 -7.84 23.93 -33.61
N SER A 944 -8.00 24.44 -34.83
CA SER A 944 -7.10 24.18 -35.95
C SER A 944 -5.65 24.59 -35.60
N GLN A 945 -4.77 23.61 -35.42
CA GLN A 945 -3.30 23.70 -35.53
C GLN A 945 -2.53 24.75 -34.69
N GLN A 946 -3.11 25.36 -33.64
CA GLN A 946 -2.33 26.22 -32.72
C GLN A 946 -2.00 25.48 -31.42
N LEU A 947 -0.75 25.03 -31.30
CA LEU A 947 -0.12 24.59 -30.06
C LEU A 947 0.59 25.79 -29.40
N PRO A 948 0.60 25.90 -28.05
CA PRO A 948 0.04 24.96 -27.07
C PRO A 948 -1.42 25.25 -26.70
N ILE A 949 -2.23 24.18 -26.55
CA ILE A 949 -3.62 24.25 -26.09
C ILE A 949 -3.63 24.37 -24.56
N THR A 950 -4.30 25.38 -24.02
CA THR A 950 -4.44 25.61 -22.57
C THR A 950 -5.71 24.97 -22.00
N LEU A 951 -5.75 24.67 -20.69
CA LEU A 951 -6.95 24.16 -20.01
C LEU A 951 -8.18 25.09 -20.19
N ALA A 952 -7.95 26.40 -20.23
CA ALA A 952 -8.99 27.37 -20.51
C ALA A 952 -9.60 27.16 -21.91
N GLN A 953 -8.78 26.90 -22.92
CA GLN A 953 -9.23 26.60 -24.29
C GLN A 953 -9.98 25.26 -24.38
N VAL A 954 -9.60 24.25 -23.60
CA VAL A 954 -10.35 22.98 -23.52
C VAL A 954 -11.76 23.22 -22.97
N ASN A 955 -11.86 23.99 -21.89
CA ASN A 955 -13.15 24.32 -21.26
C ASN A 955 -14.04 25.18 -22.17
N THR A 956 -13.46 26.14 -22.90
CA THR A 956 -14.23 26.97 -23.84
C THR A 956 -14.72 26.16 -25.05
N SER A 957 -13.90 25.26 -25.60
CA SER A 957 -14.30 24.37 -26.71
C SER A 957 -15.51 23.52 -26.33
N ALA A 958 -15.49 22.90 -25.15
CA ALA A 958 -16.58 22.04 -24.71
C ALA A 958 -17.85 22.84 -24.30
N ALA A 959 -17.69 24.05 -23.78
CA ALA A 959 -18.82 24.96 -23.59
C ALA A 959 -19.44 25.36 -24.95
N ALA A 960 -18.62 25.58 -25.98
CA ALA A 960 -19.09 25.83 -27.33
C ALA A 960 -19.84 24.62 -27.92
N ASP A 961 -19.35 23.39 -27.70
CA ASP A 961 -20.09 22.15 -28.03
C ASP A 961 -21.47 22.15 -27.37
N PHE A 962 -21.56 22.51 -26.08
CA PHE A 962 -22.83 22.57 -25.36
C PHE A 962 -23.76 23.63 -25.95
N LEU A 963 -23.28 24.85 -26.22
CA LEU A 963 -24.04 25.93 -26.83
C LEU A 963 -24.50 25.61 -28.27
N ALA A 964 -23.75 24.78 -29.00
CA ALA A 964 -24.12 24.26 -30.32
C ALA A 964 -25.01 23.00 -30.26
N GLY A 965 -25.09 22.33 -29.11
CA GLY A 965 -25.72 21.01 -28.95
C GLY A 965 -27.24 21.01 -29.00
N TYR A 966 -27.92 22.06 -28.52
CA TYR A 966 -29.37 22.07 -28.31
C TYR A 966 -30.09 23.12 -29.15
N LYS A 967 -31.32 22.85 -29.59
CA LYS A 967 -32.11 23.79 -30.42
C LYS A 967 -32.74 24.90 -29.57
N SER A 968 -33.00 24.60 -28.30
CA SER A 968 -33.60 25.51 -27.33
C SER A 968 -32.93 25.30 -25.97
N TYR A 969 -32.96 26.34 -25.15
CA TYR A 969 -32.36 26.35 -23.82
C TYR A 969 -33.31 27.02 -22.83
N ILE A 970 -33.19 26.70 -21.55
CA ILE A 970 -33.67 27.54 -20.47
C ILE A 970 -32.49 28.44 -20.07
N LYS A 971 -32.71 29.75 -20.10
CA LYS A 971 -31.77 30.77 -19.63
C LYS A 971 -32.27 31.29 -18.29
N ILE A 972 -31.43 31.16 -17.26
CA ILE A 972 -31.64 31.71 -15.93
C ILE A 972 -30.72 32.92 -15.82
N ASP A 973 -31.23 34.10 -16.12
CA ASP A 973 -30.47 35.36 -16.04
C ASP A 973 -30.32 35.77 -14.57
N VAL A 974 -29.13 36.28 -14.20
CA VAL A 974 -28.77 36.69 -12.84
C VAL A 974 -27.97 37.98 -12.89
N ASN A 975 -28.49 39.02 -12.27
CA ASN A 975 -27.85 40.32 -12.15
C ASN A 975 -27.77 40.74 -10.68
N TYR A 976 -26.66 41.36 -10.30
CA TYR A 976 -26.44 41.90 -8.96
C TYR A 976 -25.68 43.21 -9.06
N TRP A 977 -26.18 44.28 -8.46
CA TRP A 977 -25.55 45.61 -8.44
C TRP A 977 -25.54 46.21 -7.03
N GLY A 978 -25.62 45.34 -6.01
CA GLY A 978 -25.57 45.75 -4.61
C GLY A 978 -24.16 46.11 -4.13
N LEU A 979 -24.09 46.98 -3.13
CA LEU A 979 -22.82 47.45 -2.56
C LEU A 979 -22.05 46.36 -1.79
N SER A 980 -22.74 45.31 -1.31
CA SER A 980 -22.13 44.24 -0.50
C SER A 980 -21.82 43.00 -1.35
N PRO A 981 -20.54 42.65 -1.60
CA PRO A 981 -20.19 41.42 -2.30
C PRO A 981 -20.66 40.16 -1.58
N THR A 982 -20.72 40.20 -0.24
CA THR A 982 -21.17 39.09 0.62
C THR A 982 -22.64 38.75 0.35
N LYS A 983 -23.53 39.76 0.28
CA LYS A 983 -24.94 39.55 -0.07
C LYS A 983 -25.09 39.00 -1.49
N GLY A 984 -24.27 39.46 -2.44
CA GLY A 984 -24.24 38.93 -3.80
C GLY A 984 -23.85 37.45 -3.86
N ALA A 985 -22.80 37.05 -3.13
CA ALA A 985 -22.36 35.66 -3.04
C ALA A 985 -23.40 34.76 -2.34
N GLN A 986 -24.06 35.25 -1.28
CA GLN A 986 -25.16 34.56 -0.62
C GLN A 986 -26.36 34.34 -1.55
N PHE A 987 -26.75 35.37 -2.31
CA PHE A 987 -27.82 35.28 -3.30
C PHE A 987 -27.52 34.24 -4.38
N VAL A 988 -26.33 34.30 -4.99
CA VAL A 988 -25.92 33.33 -6.02
C VAL A 988 -25.87 31.92 -5.44
N GLY A 989 -25.27 31.74 -4.26
CA GLY A 989 -25.20 30.44 -3.59
C GLY A 989 -26.58 29.86 -3.28
N TRP A 990 -27.54 30.70 -2.86
CA TRP A 990 -28.93 30.31 -2.67
C TRP A 990 -29.58 29.85 -3.98
N LEU A 991 -29.46 30.64 -5.05
CA LEU A 991 -29.97 30.28 -6.37
C LEU A 991 -29.41 28.94 -6.86
N GLU A 992 -28.09 28.75 -6.77
CA GLU A 992 -27.41 27.52 -7.17
C GLU A 992 -27.95 26.29 -6.42
N SER A 993 -28.20 26.42 -5.11
CA SER A 993 -28.72 25.33 -4.27
C SER A 993 -30.10 24.83 -4.71
N ARG A 994 -30.88 25.67 -5.40
CA ARG A 994 -32.25 25.36 -5.85
C ARG A 994 -32.31 24.85 -7.30
N CYS A 995 -31.23 24.95 -8.07
CA CYS A 995 -31.19 24.49 -9.46
C CYS A 995 -31.48 22.99 -9.63
N VAL A 996 -31.02 22.15 -8.70
CA VAL A 996 -31.32 20.70 -8.74
C VAL A 996 -32.81 20.44 -8.58
N MET A 997 -33.50 21.16 -7.69
CA MET A 997 -34.95 21.02 -7.51
C MET A 997 -35.71 21.44 -8.78
N LEU A 998 -35.23 22.47 -9.48
CA LEU A 998 -35.78 22.86 -10.78
C LEU A 998 -35.62 21.71 -11.80
N LEU A 999 -34.45 21.06 -11.88
CA LEU A 999 -34.24 19.92 -12.78
C LEU A 999 -35.21 18.76 -12.48
N VAL A 1000 -35.44 18.47 -11.19
CA VAL A 1000 -36.41 17.45 -10.75
C VAL A 1000 -37.83 17.83 -11.16
N ASP A 1001 -38.26 19.09 -10.96
CA ASP A 1001 -39.62 19.51 -11.35
C ASP A 1001 -39.81 19.53 -12.87
N LEU A 1002 -38.79 19.95 -13.63
CA LEU A 1002 -38.80 19.91 -15.10
C LEU A 1002 -38.95 18.47 -15.61
N HIS A 1003 -38.18 17.53 -15.05
CA HIS A 1003 -38.28 16.12 -15.44
C HIS A 1003 -39.65 15.52 -15.13
N ARG A 1004 -40.18 15.79 -13.94
CA ARG A 1004 -41.51 15.30 -13.52
C ARG A 1004 -42.63 15.80 -14.43
N ARG A 1005 -42.55 17.06 -14.87
CA ARG A 1005 -43.59 17.69 -15.70
C ARG A 1005 -43.45 17.41 -17.19
N ALA A 1006 -42.23 17.14 -17.66
CA ALA A 1006 -41.91 16.90 -19.05
C ALA A 1006 -40.96 15.70 -19.23
N PRO A 1007 -41.40 14.46 -18.88
CA PRO A 1007 -40.52 13.29 -18.89
C PRO A 1007 -39.99 12.91 -20.28
N GLY A 1008 -40.68 13.32 -21.35
CA GLY A 1008 -40.25 13.12 -22.75
C GLY A 1008 -39.19 14.11 -23.24
N MET A 1009 -38.77 15.07 -22.42
CA MET A 1009 -37.72 16.04 -22.73
C MET A 1009 -36.40 15.64 -22.07
N TYR A 1010 -35.33 15.71 -22.84
CA TYR A 1010 -33.97 15.69 -22.32
C TYR A 1010 -33.61 17.09 -21.82
N VAL A 1011 -33.17 17.16 -20.57
CA VAL A 1011 -32.84 18.40 -19.85
C VAL A 1011 -31.41 18.27 -19.33
N ARG A 1012 -30.50 19.16 -19.74
CA ARG A 1012 -29.11 19.14 -19.27
C ARG A 1012 -28.64 20.52 -18.87
N MET A 1013 -28.34 20.69 -17.58
CA MET A 1013 -27.72 21.90 -17.06
C MET A 1013 -26.22 21.92 -17.34
N TRP A 1014 -25.67 23.09 -17.66
CA TRP A 1014 -24.22 23.32 -17.60
C TRP A 1014 -23.85 23.85 -16.20
N PRO A 1015 -22.90 23.22 -15.48
CA PRO A 1015 -22.61 23.53 -14.08
C PRO A 1015 -21.69 24.75 -13.89
N ALA A 1016 -21.83 25.75 -14.75
CA ALA A 1016 -21.08 27.00 -14.67
C ALA A 1016 -21.90 28.16 -15.28
N ARG A 1017 -21.56 29.37 -14.85
CA ARG A 1017 -22.19 30.62 -15.31
C ARG A 1017 -21.65 31.00 -16.70
N PHE A 1018 -22.49 31.66 -17.48
CA PHE A 1018 -22.15 32.27 -18.76
C PHE A 1018 -22.27 33.79 -18.67
N VAL A 1019 -21.35 34.49 -19.33
CA VAL A 1019 -21.31 35.96 -19.42
C VAL A 1019 -21.15 36.38 -20.88
N GLU A 1020 -21.64 37.57 -21.24
CA GLU A 1020 -21.48 38.11 -22.60
C GLU A 1020 -20.04 38.59 -22.82
N SER A 1021 -19.47 38.32 -24.01
CA SER A 1021 -18.07 38.66 -24.34
C SER A 1021 -17.73 40.14 -24.13
N ALA A 1022 -18.68 41.06 -24.31
CA ALA A 1022 -18.48 42.49 -24.09
C ALA A 1022 -18.26 42.84 -22.60
N ALA A 1023 -18.89 42.09 -21.68
CA ALA A 1023 -18.71 42.25 -20.24
C ALA A 1023 -17.43 41.59 -19.71
N ALA A 1024 -16.80 40.70 -20.50
CA ALA A 1024 -15.55 40.02 -20.16
C ALA A 1024 -14.28 40.83 -20.50
N HIS A 1025 -14.36 41.81 -21.42
CA HIS A 1025 -13.21 42.58 -21.92
C HIS A 1025 -12.86 43.86 -21.15
N HIS A 1026 -13.58 44.22 -20.08
CA HIS A 1026 -13.25 45.40 -19.28
C HIS A 1026 -11.98 45.27 -18.39
N HIS A 1027 -11.20 44.18 -18.51
CA HIS A 1027 -10.07 43.93 -17.60
C HIS A 1027 -8.77 43.34 -18.21
N SER A 1028 -8.62 43.22 -19.54
CA SER A 1028 -7.41 42.61 -20.11
C SER A 1028 -6.38 43.55 -20.76
N ASP A 1029 -6.69 44.84 -20.94
CA ASP A 1029 -5.75 45.78 -21.57
C ASP A 1029 -5.19 46.80 -20.57
N SER A 1030 -4.15 46.40 -19.83
CA SER A 1030 -3.16 47.34 -19.27
C SER A 1030 -1.76 46.74 -19.34
N GLN A 1031 -1.31 46.34 -20.53
CA GLN A 1031 0.11 46.23 -20.85
C GLN A 1031 0.62 47.58 -21.35
N ASN A 1032 0.87 48.50 -20.41
CA ASN A 1032 1.87 49.57 -20.56
C ASN A 1032 2.16 50.14 -19.16
N PRO A 1033 3.42 50.18 -18.71
CA PRO A 1033 3.77 50.79 -17.43
C PRO A 1033 3.69 52.33 -17.55
N PRO A 1034 3.01 53.05 -16.64
CA PRO A 1034 3.11 54.49 -16.59
C PRO A 1034 4.47 54.89 -16.00
N THR A 1035 5.18 55.72 -16.75
CA THR A 1035 6.37 56.46 -16.32
C THR A 1035 5.99 57.60 -15.37
N GLU A 1036 6.76 57.69 -14.29
CA GLU A 1036 6.94 58.81 -13.34
C GLU A 1036 5.84 59.08 -12.28
N PRO A 1037 6.23 59.33 -11.00
CA PRO A 1037 5.33 59.76 -9.95
C PRO A 1037 5.32 61.30 -9.88
N GLU A 1038 4.15 61.90 -10.06
CA GLU A 1038 3.89 63.26 -9.59
C GLU A 1038 2.80 63.22 -8.54
N ASP A 1039 3.04 64.02 -7.50
CA ASP A 1039 2.27 64.12 -6.27
C ASP A 1039 0.86 64.69 -6.47
N GLU A 1040 0.04 64.42 -5.45
CA GLU A 1040 -1.16 65.16 -5.01
C GLU A 1040 -2.57 64.64 -5.38
N GLU A 1041 -3.34 64.54 -4.29
CA GLU A 1041 -4.80 64.63 -4.10
C GLU A 1041 -5.67 63.36 -4.05
N GLU A 1042 -6.38 63.29 -2.92
CA GLU A 1042 -7.42 62.33 -2.53
C GLU A 1042 -8.48 62.16 -3.64
N GLY A 1043 -8.56 60.95 -4.19
CA GLY A 1043 -9.55 60.60 -5.20
C GLY A 1043 -9.78 59.10 -5.24
N GLU A 1044 -10.99 58.72 -4.83
CA GLU A 1044 -11.61 57.40 -4.90
C GLU A 1044 -11.39 56.71 -6.27
N ASP A 1045 -10.52 55.70 -6.35
CA ASP A 1045 -10.40 54.86 -7.56
C ASP A 1045 -10.60 53.36 -7.23
N THR A 1046 -11.88 52.96 -7.25
CA THR A 1046 -12.29 51.55 -7.23
C THR A 1046 -12.61 51.07 -8.65
N THR A 1047 -11.59 50.69 -9.40
CA THR A 1047 -11.71 50.14 -10.76
C THR A 1047 -11.79 48.60 -10.77
N LYS A 1048 -12.82 48.05 -10.11
CA LYS A 1048 -13.41 46.73 -10.45
C LYS A 1048 -14.92 46.93 -10.61
N PRO A 1049 -15.56 46.48 -11.71
CA PRO A 1049 -17.00 46.66 -11.90
C PRO A 1049 -17.73 45.89 -10.81
N ARG A 1050 -18.47 46.62 -9.97
CA ARG A 1050 -19.24 46.11 -8.84
C ARG A 1050 -20.50 45.35 -9.28
N ASP A 1051 -20.88 45.48 -10.56
CA ASP A 1051 -22.11 44.91 -11.11
C ASP A 1051 -21.85 43.55 -11.79
N TYR A 1052 -22.65 42.55 -11.44
CA TYR A 1052 -22.76 41.27 -12.13
C TYR A 1052 -23.86 41.28 -13.16
N GLN A 1053 -23.56 40.66 -14.30
CA GLN A 1053 -24.56 40.20 -15.25
C GLN A 1053 -24.08 38.87 -15.84
N GLY A 1054 -24.85 37.82 -15.62
CA GLY A 1054 -24.55 36.48 -16.13
C GLY A 1054 -25.81 35.62 -16.22
N ALA A 1055 -25.65 34.37 -16.67
CA ALA A 1055 -26.75 33.42 -16.75
C ALA A 1055 -26.32 31.96 -16.56
N TYR A 1056 -27.23 31.12 -16.08
CA TYR A 1056 -27.11 29.66 -16.18
C TYR A 1056 -27.92 29.15 -17.36
N LEU A 1057 -27.44 28.08 -18.00
CA LEU A 1057 -28.08 27.49 -19.17
C LEU A 1057 -28.43 26.02 -18.94
N ILE A 1058 -29.63 25.65 -19.38
CA ILE A 1058 -30.11 24.26 -19.41
C ILE A 1058 -30.53 23.93 -20.85
N GLY A 1059 -29.81 23.02 -21.49
CA GLY A 1059 -30.11 22.55 -22.84
C GLY A 1059 -31.33 21.65 -22.89
N LEU A 1060 -32.16 21.82 -23.93
CA LEU A 1060 -33.39 21.06 -24.16
C LEU A 1060 -33.32 20.27 -25.47
N ALA A 1061 -33.61 18.97 -25.41
CA ALA A 1061 -33.74 18.10 -26.59
C ALA A 1061 -34.92 17.11 -26.44
N LYS A 1062 -35.37 16.51 -27.55
CA LYS A 1062 -36.33 15.40 -27.53
C LYS A 1062 -35.59 14.10 -27.22
N LEU A 1063 -36.17 13.24 -26.39
CA LEU A 1063 -35.67 11.89 -26.17
C LEU A 1063 -36.11 11.01 -27.34
N ASP A 1064 -35.15 10.37 -28.02
CA ASP A 1064 -35.41 9.54 -29.21
C ASP A 1064 -36.24 8.28 -28.91
N GLU A 1065 -36.27 7.82 -27.64
CA GLU A 1065 -37.06 6.65 -27.20
C GLU A 1065 -38.55 6.95 -26.95
N ALA A 1066 -38.96 8.22 -26.94
CA ALA A 1066 -40.36 8.58 -26.80
C ALA A 1066 -41.07 8.42 -28.15
N LYS A 1067 -41.82 7.32 -28.31
CA LYS A 1067 -42.83 7.09 -29.38
C LYS A 1067 -43.39 8.43 -29.84
N THR A 1068 -43.02 8.87 -31.05
CA THR A 1068 -43.44 10.11 -31.73
C THR A 1068 -44.31 11.03 -30.86
N ILE A 1069 -43.68 11.81 -29.97
CA ILE A 1069 -44.38 12.82 -29.15
C ILE A 1069 -45.20 13.69 -30.11
N SER A 1070 -46.52 13.70 -29.94
CA SER A 1070 -47.40 14.49 -30.82
C SER A 1070 -47.08 15.98 -30.67
N LYS A 1071 -47.39 16.80 -31.69
CA LYS A 1071 -47.18 18.25 -31.60
C LYS A 1071 -47.93 18.86 -30.40
N ASP A 1072 -49.06 18.27 -30.01
CA ASP A 1072 -49.88 18.72 -28.88
C ASP A 1072 -49.25 18.35 -27.54
N ASP A 1073 -48.65 17.16 -27.42
CA ASP A 1073 -47.90 16.74 -26.22
C ASP A 1073 -46.66 17.61 -26.00
N LEU A 1074 -45.96 17.99 -27.08
CA LEU A 1074 -44.82 18.91 -27.01
C LEU A 1074 -45.26 20.31 -26.54
N LYS A 1075 -46.38 20.80 -27.04
CA LYS A 1075 -46.95 22.09 -26.63
C LYS A 1075 -47.37 22.07 -25.16
N THR A 1076 -47.95 20.96 -24.72
CA THR A 1076 -48.32 20.72 -23.32
C THR A 1076 -47.09 20.66 -22.42
N ALA A 1077 -46.03 19.95 -22.83
CA ALA A 1077 -44.77 19.89 -22.11
C ALA A 1077 -44.09 21.26 -21.98
N LEU A 1078 -44.07 22.07 -23.06
CA LEU A 1078 -43.56 23.44 -23.03
C LEU A 1078 -44.34 24.34 -22.08
N GLY A 1079 -45.68 24.27 -22.09
CA GLY A 1079 -46.51 25.00 -21.13
C GLY A 1079 -46.28 24.58 -19.68
N ALA A 1080 -46.09 23.28 -19.43
CA ALA A 1080 -45.79 22.75 -18.11
C ALA A 1080 -44.39 23.18 -17.61
N MET A 1081 -43.39 23.20 -18.49
CA MET A 1081 -42.05 23.71 -18.18
C MET A 1081 -42.08 25.21 -17.87
N GLN A 1082 -42.83 26.01 -18.64
CA GLN A 1082 -42.97 27.45 -18.37
C GLN A 1082 -43.63 27.72 -17.01
N THR A 1083 -44.60 26.88 -16.63
CA THR A 1083 -45.22 26.94 -15.29
C THR A 1083 -44.19 26.61 -14.18
N ALA A 1084 -43.29 25.65 -14.42
CA ALA A 1084 -42.23 25.31 -13.47
C ALA A 1084 -41.24 26.47 -13.28
N LEU A 1085 -40.85 27.12 -14.38
CA LEU A 1085 -39.94 28.27 -14.35
C LEU A 1085 -40.55 29.46 -13.60
N GLN A 1086 -41.83 29.76 -13.82
CA GLN A 1086 -42.53 30.82 -13.08
C GLN A 1086 -42.60 30.53 -11.57
N ARG A 1087 -42.77 29.27 -11.17
CA ARG A 1087 -42.74 28.88 -9.75
C ARG A 1087 -41.35 29.01 -9.16
N PHE A 1088 -40.33 28.61 -9.90
CA PHE A 1088 -38.94 28.75 -9.49
C PHE A 1088 -38.56 30.23 -9.33
N GLU A 1089 -38.91 31.08 -10.29
CA GLU A 1089 -38.73 32.54 -10.21
C GLU A 1089 -39.43 33.13 -8.99
N ALA A 1090 -40.69 32.76 -8.75
CA ALA A 1090 -41.44 33.21 -7.58
C ALA A 1090 -40.82 32.73 -6.25
N GLN A 1091 -40.25 31.52 -6.22
CA GLN A 1091 -39.56 30.98 -5.05
C GLN A 1091 -38.28 31.74 -4.74
N ILE A 1092 -37.45 32.01 -5.76
CA ILE A 1092 -36.19 32.73 -5.57
C ILE A 1092 -36.46 34.19 -5.17
N ARG A 1093 -37.38 34.87 -5.87
CA ARG A 1093 -37.69 36.29 -5.61
C ARG A 1093 -38.53 36.53 -4.36
N GLY A 1094 -39.18 35.49 -3.83
CA GLY A 1094 -40.02 35.57 -2.62
C GLY A 1094 -39.26 35.34 -1.32
N ASP A 1095 -37.96 35.04 -1.38
CA ASP A 1095 -37.12 34.82 -0.21
C ASP A 1095 -36.35 36.10 0.15
N ASP A 1096 -36.96 36.92 1.02
CA ASP A 1096 -36.41 38.22 1.44
C ASP A 1096 -35.07 38.12 2.18
N LYS A 1097 -34.65 36.92 2.63
CA LYS A 1097 -33.35 36.70 3.28
C LYS A 1097 -32.20 36.75 2.28
N TYR A 1098 -32.42 36.24 1.08
CA TYR A 1098 -31.38 36.08 0.05
C TYR A 1098 -31.61 36.92 -1.20
N PHE A 1099 -32.81 37.44 -1.42
CA PHE A 1099 -33.17 38.23 -2.59
C PHE A 1099 -33.63 39.64 -2.20
N ASP A 1100 -32.88 40.66 -2.64
CA ASP A 1100 -33.28 42.06 -2.51
C ASP A 1100 -33.56 42.65 -3.90
N PRO A 1101 -34.82 42.98 -4.25
CA PRO A 1101 -35.17 43.53 -5.56
C PRO A 1101 -34.53 44.89 -5.87
N LYS A 1102 -33.95 45.58 -4.87
CA LYS A 1102 -33.22 46.84 -5.08
C LYS A 1102 -31.79 46.64 -5.58
N SER A 1103 -31.23 45.45 -5.37
CA SER A 1103 -29.83 45.12 -5.66
C SER A 1103 -29.64 43.84 -6.48
N CYS A 1104 -30.70 43.05 -6.67
CA CYS A 1104 -30.69 41.77 -7.36
C CYS A 1104 -31.80 41.71 -8.42
N TRP A 1105 -31.54 41.01 -9.53
CA TRP A 1105 -32.55 40.59 -10.48
C TRP A 1105 -32.26 39.18 -11.00
N MET A 1106 -33.31 38.37 -11.14
CA MET A 1106 -33.20 37.03 -11.70
C MET A 1106 -34.45 36.69 -12.49
N ASP A 1107 -34.30 36.13 -13.69
CA ASP A 1107 -35.37 35.70 -14.59
C ASP A 1107 -35.09 34.30 -15.15
N ALA A 1108 -36.12 33.50 -15.41
CA ALA A 1108 -35.98 32.16 -15.96
C ALA A 1108 -36.93 31.92 -17.13
N ARG A 1109 -36.38 31.76 -18.34
CA ARG A 1109 -37.16 31.69 -19.59
C ARG A 1109 -36.59 30.70 -20.60
N ILE A 1110 -37.43 30.23 -21.51
CA ILE A 1110 -37.02 29.38 -22.63
C ILE A 1110 -36.60 30.29 -23.80
N VAL A 1111 -35.41 30.04 -24.35
CA VAL A 1111 -34.82 30.80 -25.47
C VAL A 1111 -34.42 29.86 -26.61
N SER A 1112 -34.38 30.37 -27.83
CA SER A 1112 -33.90 29.63 -28.99
C SER A 1112 -32.37 29.65 -29.07
N ARG A 1113 -31.77 28.71 -29.81
CA ARG A 1113 -30.32 28.73 -30.09
C ARG A 1113 -29.89 30.06 -30.73
N SER A 1114 -30.69 30.59 -31.65
CA SER A 1114 -30.41 31.87 -32.32
C SER A 1114 -30.22 33.01 -31.30
N ASP A 1115 -31.08 33.08 -30.28
CA ASP A 1115 -31.05 34.13 -29.26
C ASP A 1115 -29.78 34.06 -28.38
N ILE A 1116 -29.24 32.86 -28.16
CA ILE A 1116 -27.99 32.66 -27.42
C ILE A 1116 -26.77 32.92 -28.30
N SER A 1117 -26.81 32.47 -29.56
CA SER A 1117 -25.68 32.60 -30.50
C SER A 1117 -25.32 34.06 -30.81
N THR A 1118 -26.29 34.97 -30.74
CA THR A 1118 -26.08 36.42 -30.92
C THR A 1118 -25.36 37.09 -29.74
N SER A 1119 -25.39 36.49 -28.54
CA SER A 1119 -24.83 37.08 -27.31
C SER A 1119 -23.36 36.74 -27.04
N HIS A 1120 -22.70 35.94 -27.91
CA HIS A 1120 -21.30 35.51 -27.75
C HIS A 1120 -20.96 35.11 -26.29
N LEU A 1121 -21.73 34.16 -25.74
CA LEU A 1121 -21.58 33.74 -24.34
C LEU A 1121 -20.30 32.94 -24.11
N LEU A 1122 -19.58 33.29 -23.04
CA LEU A 1122 -18.39 32.58 -22.56
C LEU A 1122 -18.62 32.10 -21.13
N VAL A 1123 -17.96 31.01 -20.76
CA VAL A 1123 -17.99 30.54 -19.36
C VAL A 1123 -17.29 31.57 -18.48
N ASP A 1124 -17.93 31.95 -17.38
CA ASP A 1124 -17.40 32.92 -16.43
C ASP A 1124 -16.29 32.30 -15.58
N GLY A 1125 -15.08 32.83 -15.71
CA GLY A 1125 -13.92 32.40 -14.92
C GLY A 1125 -13.77 33.14 -13.57
N ARG A 1126 -14.64 34.11 -13.26
CA ARG A 1126 -14.50 34.94 -12.04
C ARG A 1126 -15.03 34.20 -10.81
N GLU A 1127 -14.19 34.10 -9.78
CA GLU A 1127 -14.63 33.71 -8.44
C GLU A 1127 -15.21 34.95 -7.74
N TRP A 1128 -16.49 34.87 -7.37
CA TRP A 1128 -17.19 35.94 -6.68
C TRP A 1128 -16.96 35.79 -5.16
N GLY A 1129 -16.28 36.74 -4.52
CA GLY A 1129 -16.29 36.89 -3.05
C GLY A 1129 -14.94 36.95 -2.31
N GLU A 1130 -14.03 37.88 -2.64
CA GLU A 1130 -12.98 38.29 -1.69
C GLU A 1130 -13.54 39.37 -0.73
N TYR A 1131 -13.68 39.02 0.55
CA TYR A 1131 -14.09 39.91 1.63
C TYR A 1131 -12.89 40.25 2.53
N THR A 1132 -12.91 41.43 3.15
CA THR A 1132 -11.96 41.86 4.19
C THR A 1132 -12.71 42.12 5.50
N PRO A 1133 -12.21 41.67 6.68
CA PRO A 1133 -12.99 41.55 7.93
C PRO A 1133 -13.40 42.85 8.64
N ALA A 1134 -13.37 44.00 7.97
CA ALA A 1134 -13.51 45.29 8.64
C ALA A 1134 -14.96 45.70 8.94
N GLU A 1135 -15.98 44.90 8.58
CA GLU A 1135 -17.37 45.38 8.55
C GLU A 1135 -18.39 44.58 9.39
N GLU A 1136 -18.00 43.57 10.19
CA GLU A 1136 -18.94 42.80 11.03
C GLU A 1136 -18.52 42.72 12.51
N GLU A 1137 -18.18 43.85 13.15
CA GLU A 1137 -18.13 43.93 14.63
C GLU A 1137 -19.24 44.82 15.23
N SER A 1138 -20.40 44.95 14.58
CA SER A 1138 -21.60 45.51 15.24
C SER A 1138 -22.89 44.81 14.81
N ASP A 1139 -23.37 43.88 15.64
CA ASP A 1139 -24.72 43.86 16.25
C ASP A 1139 -25.46 42.51 16.39
N ASP A 1140 -25.00 41.37 15.88
CA ASP A 1140 -25.86 40.15 15.84
C ASP A 1140 -25.36 38.90 16.59
N ASP A 1141 -24.51 39.03 17.63
CA ASP A 1141 -23.95 37.85 18.32
C ASP A 1141 -24.73 37.36 19.57
N ASP A 1142 -25.88 37.93 19.95
CA ASP A 1142 -26.56 37.59 21.22
C ASP A 1142 -27.99 37.02 21.15
N GLU A 1143 -28.65 36.88 20.00
CA GLU A 1143 -30.00 36.29 19.95
C GLU A 1143 -30.25 35.52 18.64
N GLU A 1144 -29.91 34.22 18.56
CA GLU A 1144 -30.48 33.25 17.60
C GLU A 1144 -29.89 31.83 17.81
N ASP A 1145 -30.25 31.20 18.94
CA ASP A 1145 -29.88 29.79 19.27
C ASP A 1145 -31.13 28.87 19.38
N GLU A 1146 -32.31 29.24 18.86
CA GLU A 1146 -33.54 28.41 19.01
C GLU A 1146 -34.19 27.87 17.72
N ASP A 1147 -33.67 28.13 16.52
CA ASP A 1147 -34.30 27.64 15.27
C ASP A 1147 -33.38 26.68 14.48
N GLU A 1148 -33.14 25.48 15.01
CA GLU A 1148 -32.88 24.30 14.16
C GLU A 1148 -34.23 23.75 13.68
N GLU A 1149 -34.71 24.22 12.53
CA GLU A 1149 -35.81 23.55 11.83
C GLU A 1149 -35.33 22.21 11.25
N ASP A 1150 -35.90 21.13 11.77
CA ASP A 1150 -35.93 19.79 11.19
C ASP A 1150 -36.31 19.85 9.70
N TYR A 1151 -35.36 19.60 8.81
CA TYR A 1151 -35.66 19.09 7.48
C TYR A 1151 -35.73 17.57 7.54
N ASP A 1152 -36.75 17.06 8.21
CA ASP A 1152 -37.02 15.63 8.26
C ASP A 1152 -37.87 15.17 7.07
N ALA A 1153 -37.58 13.94 6.66
CA ALA A 1153 -37.90 13.36 5.37
C ALA A 1153 -39.32 12.80 5.23
N ASP A 1154 -40.33 13.45 5.82
CA ASP A 1154 -41.72 12.98 5.73
C ASP A 1154 -42.48 13.64 4.58
N ASN A 1155 -42.37 13.00 3.41
CA ASN A 1155 -43.39 13.12 2.38
C ASN A 1155 -43.61 11.76 1.71
N ALA A 1156 -43.98 10.76 2.51
CA ALA A 1156 -44.61 9.54 2.03
C ALA A 1156 -46.11 9.81 1.84
N GLY A 1157 -46.45 10.45 0.72
CA GLY A 1157 -47.83 10.52 0.25
C GLY A 1157 -48.21 9.19 -0.39
N ASP A 1158 -48.89 8.35 0.38
CA ASP A 1158 -49.60 7.17 -0.09
C ASP A 1158 -50.73 7.60 -1.03
N LEU A 1159 -50.76 7.03 -2.23
CA LEU A 1159 -51.83 7.22 -3.21
C LEU A 1159 -52.21 5.84 -3.74
N ASP A 1160 -53.18 5.22 -3.08
CA ASP A 1160 -54.10 4.34 -3.78
C ASP A 1160 -55.56 4.72 -3.50
N SER A 1161 -56.40 4.30 -4.43
CA SER A 1161 -57.67 4.88 -4.86
C SER A 1161 -58.89 4.19 -4.22
N ASP A 1162 -59.96 4.95 -3.92
CA ASP A 1162 -61.35 4.82 -4.45
C ASP A 1162 -62.37 5.63 -3.57
N PRO A 1163 -63.48 6.17 -4.12
CA PRO A 1163 -64.27 7.24 -3.53
C PRO A 1163 -65.53 6.72 -2.82
N THR A 1164 -66.04 7.46 -1.82
CA THR A 1164 -67.49 7.59 -1.60
C THR A 1164 -67.81 8.66 -0.53
N LEU A 1165 -68.78 9.53 -0.86
CA LEU A 1165 -69.77 10.19 0.03
C LEU A 1165 -69.24 10.97 1.26
N GLY A 1166 -69.46 12.28 1.49
CA GLY A 1166 -70.30 13.29 0.86
C GLY A 1166 -70.44 14.52 1.77
N LYS A 1167 -70.57 15.71 1.16
CA LYS A 1167 -71.27 16.93 1.63
C LYS A 1167 -70.90 17.53 3.03
N LYS A 1168 -70.33 18.75 3.05
CA LYS A 1168 -71.05 20.05 3.22
C LYS A 1168 -70.12 21.28 3.38
N LYS A 1169 -70.30 22.21 2.44
CA LYS A 1169 -70.36 23.69 2.53
C LYS A 1169 -69.51 24.50 3.54
N LYS A 1170 -68.64 25.32 2.93
CA LYS A 1170 -68.18 26.68 3.28
C LYS A 1170 -69.19 27.54 4.07
N VAL A 1171 -68.70 28.40 5.00
CA VAL A 1171 -68.96 29.86 5.04
C VAL A 1171 -67.82 30.63 5.74
N ASN A 1172 -67.43 31.75 5.10
CA ASN A 1172 -66.56 32.87 5.50
C ASN A 1172 -66.83 33.53 6.87
N LYS A 1173 -65.81 34.12 7.52
CA LYS A 1173 -65.60 35.61 7.58
C LYS A 1173 -64.46 36.05 8.51
N LYS A 1174 -63.60 36.91 7.96
CA LYS A 1174 -63.20 38.28 8.41
C LYS A 1174 -62.95 38.60 9.91
N THR A 1175 -61.69 38.98 10.15
CA THR A 1175 -61.16 40.21 10.78
C THR A 1175 -61.70 40.78 12.11
N LYS A 1176 -60.70 41.06 12.97
CA LYS A 1176 -60.49 42.14 13.97
C LYS A 1176 -61.06 41.97 15.38
N GLY A 1177 -60.16 42.08 16.36
CA GLY A 1177 -60.47 42.52 17.73
C GLY A 1177 -59.39 42.19 18.75
N LYS A 1178 -58.41 43.09 18.95
CA LYS A 1178 -57.53 43.09 20.14
C LYS A 1178 -58.25 43.81 21.29
N LYS A 1179 -58.33 43.18 22.47
CA LYS A 1179 -58.42 43.78 23.83
C LYS A 1179 -58.25 42.69 24.92
N PRO A 1180 -57.93 43.04 26.18
CA PRO A 1180 -56.62 42.75 26.80
C PRO A 1180 -56.66 41.63 27.87
N ALA A 1181 -55.49 41.07 28.18
CA ALA A 1181 -55.29 40.08 29.24
C ALA A 1181 -54.98 40.73 30.61
N PRO A 1182 -55.24 40.05 31.75
CA PRO A 1182 -55.13 40.62 33.10
C PRO A 1182 -53.69 40.76 33.58
N GLN A 1183 -53.45 41.80 34.40
CA GLN A 1183 -52.17 42.09 35.05
C GLN A 1183 -51.74 40.98 36.03
N ALA A 1184 -50.52 40.47 35.87
CA ALA A 1184 -49.81 39.65 36.86
C ALA A 1184 -48.96 40.56 37.79
N PRO A 1185 -48.61 40.11 39.02
CA PRO A 1185 -47.96 40.96 40.03
C PRO A 1185 -46.56 41.43 39.61
N LEU A 1186 -46.21 42.67 39.93
CA LEU A 1186 -44.89 43.26 39.68
C LEU A 1186 -43.80 42.66 40.58
N LEU A 1187 -42.74 42.13 39.98
CA LEU A 1187 -41.45 41.83 40.61
C LEU A 1187 -40.64 43.13 40.81
N GLU A 1188 -39.80 43.18 41.86
CA GLU A 1188 -38.90 44.33 42.09
C GLU A 1188 -37.96 44.57 40.88
N PRO A 1189 -37.65 45.83 40.54
CA PRO A 1189 -36.83 46.14 39.35
C PRO A 1189 -35.39 45.65 39.55
N GLY A 1190 -34.97 44.64 38.76
CA GLY A 1190 -33.57 44.21 38.66
C GLY A 1190 -33.30 42.71 38.75
N LYS A 1191 -34.26 41.87 39.16
CA LYS A 1191 -34.09 40.41 39.20
C LYS A 1191 -34.91 39.72 38.09
N LYS A 1192 -34.22 39.23 37.05
CA LYS A 1192 -34.84 38.35 36.03
C LYS A 1192 -35.06 36.96 36.64
N PHE A 1193 -36.26 36.41 36.50
CA PHE A 1193 -36.61 35.04 36.92
C PHE A 1193 -35.79 34.03 36.11
N ARG A 1194 -35.04 33.16 36.79
CA ARG A 1194 -34.13 32.19 36.15
C ARG A 1194 -34.90 31.09 35.41
N THR A 1195 -34.33 30.63 34.30
CA THR A 1195 -34.94 29.61 33.44
C THR A 1195 -34.86 28.22 34.07
N ALA A 1196 -35.65 27.26 33.58
CA ALA A 1196 -35.53 25.87 34.03
C ALA A 1196 -34.14 25.28 33.73
N ALA A 1197 -33.48 25.74 32.65
CA ALA A 1197 -32.12 25.36 32.28
C ALA A 1197 -31.08 25.82 33.31
N ASP A 1198 -31.20 27.07 33.76
CA ASP A 1198 -30.33 27.66 34.79
C ASP A 1198 -30.46 26.88 36.11
N VAL A 1199 -31.69 26.56 36.50
CA VAL A 1199 -32.01 25.81 37.73
C VAL A 1199 -31.46 24.39 37.67
N MET A 1200 -31.66 23.71 36.54
CA MET A 1200 -31.13 22.36 36.33
C MET A 1200 -29.60 22.35 36.38
N SER A 1201 -28.94 23.32 35.75
CA SER A 1201 -27.49 23.47 35.76
C SER A 1201 -26.97 23.77 37.16
N ARG A 1202 -27.66 24.62 37.93
CA ARG A 1202 -27.28 24.92 39.32
C ARG A 1202 -27.35 23.68 40.20
N ILE A 1203 -28.40 22.87 40.09
CA ILE A 1203 -28.53 21.66 40.92
C ILE A 1203 -27.47 20.61 40.54
N ARG A 1204 -27.08 20.50 39.26
CA ARG A 1204 -26.08 19.50 38.81
C ARG A 1204 -24.64 19.86 39.14
N TRP A 1205 -24.31 21.14 39.07
CA TRP A 1205 -22.92 21.60 39.10
C TRP A 1205 -22.53 22.36 40.37
N ASP A 1206 -23.47 22.64 41.28
CA ASP A 1206 -23.18 23.24 42.58
C ASP A 1206 -22.83 22.15 43.61
N PRO A 1207 -21.59 22.10 44.13
CA PRO A 1207 -21.17 21.05 45.08
C PRO A 1207 -21.95 21.04 46.40
N ALA A 1208 -22.69 22.13 46.70
CA ALA A 1208 -23.52 22.26 47.88
C ALA A 1208 -24.92 21.63 47.74
N LEU A 1209 -25.30 21.16 46.55
CA LEU A 1209 -26.60 20.57 46.24
C LEU A 1209 -26.39 19.15 45.70
N ASP A 1210 -27.16 18.18 46.20
CA ASP A 1210 -27.16 16.81 45.68
C ASP A 1210 -28.31 16.63 44.68
N ALA A 1211 -28.00 16.33 43.42
CA ALA A 1211 -28.98 16.13 42.36
C ALA A 1211 -29.96 14.98 42.63
N SER A 1212 -29.57 13.99 43.46
CA SER A 1212 -30.41 12.86 43.88
C SER A 1212 -31.62 13.28 44.72
N GLU A 1213 -31.51 14.45 45.37
CA GLU A 1213 -32.55 15.01 46.24
C GLU A 1213 -33.64 15.75 45.46
N PHE A 1214 -33.55 15.88 44.13
CA PHE A 1214 -34.48 16.70 43.34
C PHE A 1214 -35.33 15.90 42.33
N ILE A 1215 -36.56 16.36 42.16
CA ILE A 1215 -37.55 15.86 41.20
C ILE A 1215 -37.91 16.99 40.23
N VAL A 1216 -38.04 16.65 38.95
CA VAL A 1216 -38.52 17.54 37.88
C VAL A 1216 -39.96 17.21 37.56
N GLY A 1217 -40.85 18.20 37.72
CA GLY A 1217 -42.23 18.14 37.24
C GLY A 1217 -42.32 18.71 35.83
N TYR A 1218 -42.82 17.95 34.87
CA TYR A 1218 -42.98 18.36 33.48
C TYR A 1218 -44.38 18.02 32.94
N GLU A 1219 -44.81 18.71 31.90
CA GLU A 1219 -46.08 18.43 31.22
C GLU A 1219 -45.86 17.39 30.11
N ASP A 1220 -46.43 16.19 30.23
CA ASP A 1220 -46.40 15.13 29.20
C ASP A 1220 -47.42 15.39 28.05
N ARG A 1221 -47.13 14.94 26.83
CA ARG A 1221 -47.92 15.22 25.61
C ARG A 1221 -49.25 14.45 25.60
N PHE A 1222 -49.32 13.34 26.32
CA PHE A 1222 -50.48 12.43 26.32
C PHE A 1222 -51.10 12.26 27.72
N VAL A 1223 -50.31 12.37 28.78
CA VAL A 1223 -50.72 11.99 30.15
C VAL A 1223 -50.88 13.20 31.10
N GLY A 1224 -50.40 14.40 30.71
CA GLY A 1224 -50.45 15.60 31.54
C GLY A 1224 -49.25 15.72 32.51
N PRO A 1225 -49.35 16.41 33.65
CA PRO A 1225 -48.21 16.68 34.52
C PRO A 1225 -47.65 15.39 35.15
N MET A 1226 -46.38 15.12 34.89
CA MET A 1226 -45.62 13.96 35.36
C MET A 1226 -44.40 14.42 36.17
N GLU A 1227 -43.98 13.62 37.15
CA GLU A 1227 -42.77 13.85 37.95
C GLU A 1227 -41.72 12.77 37.62
N ARG A 1228 -40.44 13.15 37.45
CA ARG A 1228 -39.32 12.20 37.30
C ARG A 1228 -38.11 12.67 38.14
N PRO A 1229 -37.29 11.76 38.71
CA PRO A 1229 -36.07 12.14 39.41
C PRO A 1229 -35.11 12.91 38.48
N LEU A 1230 -34.43 13.94 38.99
CA LEU A 1230 -33.55 14.78 38.18
C LEU A 1230 -32.32 14.03 37.64
N GLU A 1231 -31.83 13.02 38.35
CA GLU A 1231 -30.74 12.15 37.88
C GLU A 1231 -31.13 11.34 36.65
N ALA A 1232 -32.40 10.93 36.56
CA ALA A 1232 -32.94 10.20 35.42
C ALA A 1232 -33.31 11.11 34.24
N TRP A 1233 -33.03 12.42 34.33
CA TRP A 1233 -33.23 13.38 33.25
C TRP A 1233 -32.01 13.37 32.32
N THR A 1234 -31.96 12.48 31.33
CA THR A 1234 -30.89 12.47 30.34
C THR A 1234 -31.06 13.62 29.33
N GLY A 1235 -29.96 14.27 28.97
CA GLY A 1235 -29.96 15.37 27.99
C GLY A 1235 -29.79 14.90 26.55
N GLU A 1236 -29.85 13.59 26.28
CA GLU A 1236 -29.50 12.99 24.99
C GLU A 1236 -30.74 12.61 24.18
N GLN A 1237 -30.67 12.89 22.88
CA GLN A 1237 -31.71 12.72 21.88
C GLN A 1237 -31.91 11.24 21.53
N THR A 1238 -32.99 10.66 22.04
CA THR A 1238 -33.72 9.58 21.37
C THR A 1238 -35.15 10.08 21.18
N ASP A 1239 -35.68 9.98 19.96
CA ASP A 1239 -36.97 10.60 19.56
C ASP A 1239 -38.17 10.17 20.42
N GLU A 1240 -38.05 9.07 21.16
CA GLU A 1240 -39.13 8.51 21.99
C GLU A 1240 -39.19 9.06 23.43
N GLU A 1241 -38.14 9.72 23.96
CA GLU A 1241 -38.10 10.21 25.36
C GLU A 1241 -37.78 11.72 25.53
N PHE A 1242 -37.64 12.50 24.45
CA PHE A 1242 -37.30 13.93 24.56
C PHE A 1242 -38.43 14.79 25.14
N ILE A 1243 -38.18 15.41 26.30
CA ILE A 1243 -39.07 16.39 26.94
C ILE A 1243 -38.44 17.80 26.82
N PRO A 1244 -38.97 18.68 25.96
CA PRO A 1244 -38.49 20.05 25.84
C PRO A 1244 -38.46 20.79 27.18
N GLN A 1245 -37.41 21.59 27.41
CA GLN A 1245 -37.25 22.32 28.68
C GLN A 1245 -38.37 23.35 28.94
N HIS A 1246 -39.03 23.84 27.88
CA HIS A 1246 -40.22 24.68 28.02
C HIS A 1246 -41.44 23.93 28.58
N ARG A 1247 -41.42 22.60 28.71
CA ARG A 1247 -42.47 21.80 29.36
C ARG A 1247 -42.19 21.50 30.83
N ILE A 1248 -41.05 21.92 31.37
CA ILE A 1248 -40.75 21.82 32.81
C ILE A 1248 -41.58 22.84 33.58
N LEU A 1249 -42.40 22.36 34.52
CA LEU A 1249 -43.32 23.14 35.33
C LEU A 1249 -42.67 23.57 36.66
N TYR A 1250 -41.95 22.67 37.35
CA TYR A 1250 -41.33 22.94 38.64
C TYR A 1250 -40.16 21.98 38.97
N PHE A 1251 -39.34 22.37 39.95
CA PHE A 1251 -38.36 21.52 40.63
C PHE A 1251 -38.74 21.40 42.10
N LYS A 1252 -38.66 20.17 42.64
CA LYS A 1252 -39.08 19.83 44.00
C LYS A 1252 -37.96 19.09 44.72
N LYS A 1253 -37.60 19.51 45.93
CA LYS A 1253 -36.63 18.82 46.78
C LYS A 1253 -37.34 17.76 47.61
N ARG A 1254 -36.88 16.51 47.58
CA ARG A 1254 -37.40 15.37 48.35
C ARG A 1254 -37.23 15.62 49.85
N GLY A 1255 -38.24 15.26 50.63
CA GLY A 1255 -38.16 15.30 52.10
C GLY A 1255 -37.28 14.18 52.64
N ALA A 1256 -36.58 14.43 53.76
CA ALA A 1256 -35.81 13.43 54.48
C ALA A 1256 -36.76 12.31 54.98
N GLY A 1257 -36.83 11.19 54.26
CA GLY A 1257 -37.70 10.05 54.59
C GLY A 1257 -38.39 9.37 53.42
N GLY A 1258 -38.28 9.87 52.18
CA GLY A 1258 -38.90 9.23 51.01
C GLY A 1258 -40.40 9.49 50.85
N ASP A 1259 -40.99 10.37 51.67
CA ASP A 1259 -42.37 10.82 51.53
C ASP A 1259 -42.53 11.79 50.35
N ASP A 1260 -43.60 11.63 49.57
CA ASP A 1260 -43.94 12.42 48.37
C ASP A 1260 -44.25 13.92 48.64
N LYS A 1261 -44.13 14.37 49.89
CA LYS A 1261 -44.33 15.76 50.33
C LYS A 1261 -43.04 16.60 50.23
N GLY A 1262 -42.34 16.51 49.10
CA GLY A 1262 -41.18 17.37 48.83
C GLY A 1262 -41.55 18.86 48.68
N GLU A 1263 -40.63 19.76 49.00
CA GLU A 1263 -40.81 21.20 48.87
C GLU A 1263 -40.49 21.67 47.45
N VAL A 1264 -41.41 22.40 46.81
CA VAL A 1264 -41.16 23.01 45.49
C VAL A 1264 -40.19 24.19 45.65
N VAL A 1265 -39.00 24.05 45.07
CA VAL A 1265 -37.89 25.02 45.17
C VAL A 1265 -37.84 25.98 43.97
N TRP A 1266 -38.44 25.61 42.85
CA TRP A 1266 -38.61 26.47 41.69
C TRP A 1266 -39.91 26.11 40.95
N GLU A 1267 -40.73 27.08 40.59
CA GLU A 1267 -42.00 26.86 39.87
C GLU A 1267 -42.28 27.97 38.85
N ARG A 1268 -42.52 27.57 37.61
CA ARG A 1268 -42.71 28.51 36.50
C ARG A 1268 -44.00 29.32 36.61
N LYS A 1269 -45.11 28.71 37.03
CA LYS A 1269 -46.43 29.34 37.06
C LYS A 1269 -46.55 30.44 38.11
N THR A 1270 -45.99 30.19 39.30
CA THR A 1270 -45.99 31.14 40.42
C THR A 1270 -44.75 32.03 40.44
N ARG A 1271 -43.79 31.77 39.53
CA ARG A 1271 -42.45 32.39 39.49
C ARG A 1271 -41.72 32.24 40.83
N LYS A 1272 -41.94 31.14 41.55
CA LYS A 1272 -41.21 30.80 42.78
C LYS A 1272 -39.80 30.35 42.40
N ASP A 1273 -38.77 30.89 43.05
CA ASP A 1273 -37.38 30.46 42.87
C ASP A 1273 -36.58 30.70 44.16
N ILE A 1274 -36.46 29.63 44.95
CA ILE A 1274 -35.70 29.59 46.20
C ILE A 1274 -34.20 29.34 45.92
N LEU A 1275 -33.85 28.74 44.77
CA LEU A 1275 -32.47 28.33 44.45
C LEU A 1275 -31.57 29.51 44.09
N PHE A 1276 -32.09 30.50 43.37
CA PHE A 1276 -31.36 31.75 43.07
C PHE A 1276 -31.92 32.97 43.80
N GLY A 1277 -33.04 32.83 44.52
CA GLY A 1277 -33.72 33.98 45.17
C GLY A 1277 -34.18 35.03 44.16
N SER A 1278 -34.49 34.61 42.93
CA SER A 1278 -34.93 35.45 41.81
C SER A 1278 -36.45 35.44 41.59
N GLY A 1279 -37.18 34.68 42.42
CA GLY A 1279 -38.63 34.48 42.32
C GLY A 1279 -39.46 35.35 43.27
N VAL A 1280 -40.79 35.25 43.13
CA VAL A 1280 -41.82 35.95 43.94
C VAL A 1280 -42.08 35.22 45.25
#